data_AF-A0A8H7CW18-F1
#
_entry.id   AF-A0A8H7CW18-F1
#
_cell.length_a   1.000
_cell.length_b   1.000
_cell.length_c   1.000
_cell.angle_alpha   90.00
_cell.angle_beta   90.00
_cell.angle_gamma   90.00
#
_symmetry.space_group_name_H-M   'P 1'
#
loop_
_entity.id
_entity.type
_entity.pdbx_description
1 polymer ?
#
loop_
_entity_poly.entity_id
_entity_poly.type
_entity_poly.pdbx_seq_one_letter_code
_entity_poly.pdbx_strand_id
1 'polypeptide(L)'
;MPMVLAGSSKEQLHPPPPSHPHIHPLSSTMPESREDSVYLAKLAEQAERYEEMVENMKRVASSDQELTVEERNLLSVAYKNVIGARRASWRIVSSIEQKEESKGNEAQVSMIKGYREKIEAELAKICEDILEVLDKHLIPSAASGESKVFYHKMMGDYHRYLAEFATGDKRKDSADKSLEAYKAASDVAVTELPPTHPIRLGLALNFSVFYYEILNSPDRACHLAKQAFDDAIAELDTLSEESYKDSTLIMQLLRDNLTLWTSDMQDSADKPADTKGGGCGCTGRGLDYTHALVSCCPYSTSCSPSPRTLPPSNPINELDAVYFSPDIDDDATAMRFVTGAIALFSVLLVGYLYLATVDTASELSPQGCRMSYMYPSYALQSEFDVAWTPLANRYSLWLYREVDAYGKGWESTHVSNGVPVLFIPGNAGSSRQVRSIASSAVRQYFDAPYSVASEFRTRPYLKPLDFFAVEFNEDLSAFHGPTLEAQTAYTSRAIAYILSLYPHGTSIIIMGHSMGGIVATSLLPHPNISAILTMSTPHTLPPARFDARIDALYERNARILASDLTPILSLCGGATDMMIPSESCVLPPQAGAAAETPFRRTVFSSALEGAWTGVGHREMVWCHQVRWRVARAALELGGASTASGRAGILDRWLRDGHALPYPLALPDDAEVTTHLETLPADIHLVLKQPRAKAKANAKFVLLVSQGSIGPVGPQKALTLKAEVFTCGGVGADEVRCGALRPDVLKLMPSPILGRPFPIPKEGSDESEGIVLFEADVPPGGTTKWAGVRMEGGEGEGWIIGGFVVDEPFVSGVSTMQLLLGHVSVPLADMGALRASFEFPNLLSNALVVYRITPRHRISEKPCADPLLAPLLVHTSHPSETHYFPLTVLPSHRILLHTHAAAPHVHSEHSAPPGLRFTIYSSGSLGCKSDLVAFDLSIDWPATLGRWASRYFTVVPSWAIGNPGAAPSVPTVQESLASFTGKPLRRLLLCSVVLSIVPLPEKFYLGNRGEPLFSAIAPLLLLISTGFVCVSWWVLQALIWPFRKLGRVGFRRRREDSTVHRSTAISMCLIFLLIFLVVPWQVAFLGCWMIHLYNCAASQVHVAHVTAVPDTVAIPLLRREGETTVEEPRRSSRPPPHITNNHNHSMHLLLLMTWLLPLAAPVLVVWVRTLAVAGLTTPFDGDHFFLSAAPFLVLVDFASWTNGPIFERQSFERVFPVRWSFACLAAASFLVGSRKAYFVFDVAKVAIGLAVLIGIGPRYWGRRSWCPATNNWVQPQ
;
A
#
# COMPACT_ATOMS: atom_id res chain seq x y z
N MET A 1 27.62 66.17 1.30
CA MET A 1 29.04 66.40 1.61
C MET A 1 29.85 65.31 0.93
N PRO A 2 30.96 65.64 0.24
CA PRO A 2 31.42 64.89 -0.93
C PRO A 2 32.70 64.06 -0.69
N MET A 3 32.80 62.95 -1.43
CA MET A 3 33.88 62.52 -2.34
C MET A 3 35.37 62.80 -1.98
N VAL A 4 36.22 61.79 -2.28
CA VAL A 4 37.63 61.84 -2.76
C VAL A 4 38.73 61.24 -1.84
N LEU A 5 39.31 60.14 -2.35
CA LEU A 5 40.70 59.65 -2.43
C LEU A 5 41.81 60.06 -1.42
N ALA A 6 42.46 58.98 -0.93
CA ALA A 6 43.91 58.71 -0.86
C ALA A 6 44.85 59.38 0.17
N GLY A 7 45.59 58.52 0.90
CA GLY A 7 47.00 58.76 1.27
C GLY A 7 47.44 58.38 2.69
N SER A 8 48.16 57.24 2.82
CA SER A 8 49.44 57.00 3.56
C SER A 8 49.66 57.68 4.94
N SER A 9 50.15 57.08 6.05
CA SER A 9 51.16 56.02 6.27
C SER A 9 51.39 55.80 7.79
N LYS A 10 51.77 54.56 8.19
CA LYS A 10 52.71 54.13 9.28
C LYS A 10 52.36 54.50 10.74
N GLU A 11 52.51 53.67 11.80
CA GLU A 11 53.59 52.77 12.30
C GLU A 11 52.94 51.77 13.31
N GLN A 12 53.08 50.44 13.19
CA GLN A 12 54.08 49.55 13.82
C GLN A 12 54.17 49.57 15.36
N LEU A 13 53.81 48.45 16.03
CA LEU A 13 54.77 47.54 16.70
C LEU A 13 54.15 46.18 17.10
N HIS A 14 55.03 45.19 17.22
CA HIS A 14 54.95 43.71 17.20
C HIS A 14 55.39 43.13 18.58
N PRO A 15 55.68 41.81 18.83
CA PRO A 15 55.31 40.49 18.25
C PRO A 15 55.04 39.43 19.40
N PRO A 16 55.31 38.08 19.37
CA PRO A 16 56.56 37.36 18.97
C PRO A 16 56.25 36.02 18.17
N PRO A 17 57.19 35.07 17.89
CA PRO A 17 57.46 34.45 16.56
C PRO A 17 57.41 32.88 16.62
N PRO A 18 58.08 32.03 15.79
CA PRO A 18 58.78 32.22 14.50
C PRO A 18 58.30 31.29 13.35
N SER A 19 58.72 31.64 12.14
CA SER A 19 58.45 30.98 10.86
C SER A 19 59.74 30.49 10.18
N HIS A 20 59.67 29.37 9.46
CA HIS A 20 60.55 29.00 8.33
C HIS A 20 59.82 27.98 7.44
N PRO A 21 60.16 27.81 6.14
CA PRO A 21 60.75 28.76 5.19
C PRO A 21 59.91 28.87 3.88
N HIS A 22 60.26 29.88 3.09
CA HIS A 22 59.70 30.17 1.76
C HIS A 22 59.92 29.05 0.74
N ILE A 23 58.87 28.69 0.00
CA ILE A 23 58.96 28.08 -1.32
C ILE A 23 58.49 29.14 -2.33
N HIS A 24 59.27 29.31 -3.40
CA HIS A 24 59.04 30.23 -4.51
C HIS A 24 57.62 30.11 -5.11
N PRO A 25 57.08 31.17 -5.72
CA PRO A 25 55.90 31.03 -6.58
C PRO A 25 56.32 30.18 -7.77
N LEU A 26 55.84 28.94 -7.82
CA LEU A 26 55.79 28.18 -9.06
C LEU A 26 54.95 29.00 -10.02
N SER A 27 55.62 29.59 -11.00
CA SER A 27 55.07 29.99 -12.29
C SER A 27 53.89 29.09 -12.64
N SER A 28 52.68 29.65 -12.72
CA SER A 28 51.54 29.00 -13.33
C SER A 28 51.88 28.73 -14.79
N THR A 29 52.43 27.55 -15.08
CA THR A 29 52.41 27.01 -16.42
C THR A 29 50.93 26.82 -16.76
N MET A 30 50.39 27.70 -17.61
CA MET A 30 49.14 27.39 -18.30
C MET A 30 49.30 26.02 -18.98
N PRO A 31 48.27 25.16 -19.02
CA PRO A 31 48.37 23.89 -19.74
C PRO A 31 48.73 24.19 -21.20
N GLU A 32 49.90 23.75 -21.65
CA GLU A 32 50.43 24.03 -22.99
C GLU A 32 49.88 23.05 -24.04
N SER A 33 49.29 21.91 -23.62
CA SER A 33 48.77 20.88 -24.52
C SER A 33 47.28 20.55 -24.31
N ARG A 34 46.64 20.02 -25.37
CA ARG A 34 45.27 19.49 -25.34
C ARG A 34 45.14 18.37 -24.30
N GLU A 35 46.15 17.51 -24.19
CA GLU A 35 46.18 16.39 -23.24
C GLU A 35 46.20 16.87 -21.79
N ASP A 36 46.97 17.93 -21.48
CA ASP A 36 46.98 18.53 -20.14
C ASP A 36 45.60 19.10 -19.77
N SER A 37 44.91 19.73 -20.73
CA SER A 37 43.56 20.26 -20.53
C SER A 37 42.55 19.15 -20.27
N VAL A 38 42.63 18.02 -20.98
CA VAL A 38 41.78 16.84 -20.73
C VAL A 38 42.08 16.22 -19.37
N TYR A 39 43.36 16.10 -18.99
CA TYR A 39 43.74 15.58 -17.67
C TYR A 39 43.24 16.46 -16.54
N LEU A 40 43.39 17.79 -16.66
CA LEU A 40 42.86 18.74 -15.69
C LEU A 40 41.33 18.72 -15.63
N ALA A 41 40.64 18.51 -16.76
CA ALA A 41 39.19 18.32 -16.75
C ALA A 41 38.76 17.05 -15.98
N LYS A 42 39.47 15.93 -16.16
CA LYS A 42 39.25 14.70 -15.37
C LYS A 42 39.54 14.91 -13.87
N LEU A 43 40.59 15.66 -13.55
CA LEU A 43 40.91 16.00 -12.15
C LEU A 43 39.84 16.91 -11.54
N ALA A 44 39.37 17.91 -12.29
CA ALA A 44 38.29 18.80 -11.88
C ALA A 44 36.97 18.06 -11.70
N GLU A 45 36.67 17.06 -12.53
CA GLU A 45 35.53 16.15 -12.36
C GLU A 45 35.62 15.39 -11.03
N GLN A 46 36.78 14.78 -10.74
CA GLN A 46 37.03 14.04 -9.49
C GLN A 46 36.99 14.92 -8.24
N ALA A 47 37.30 16.21 -8.40
CA ALA A 47 37.27 17.23 -7.35
C ALA A 47 35.95 18.03 -7.30
N GLU A 48 34.96 17.68 -8.14
CA GLU A 48 33.65 18.34 -8.24
C GLU A 48 33.73 19.85 -8.59
N ARG A 49 34.82 20.28 -9.23
CA ARG A 49 35.04 21.68 -9.67
C ARG A 49 34.58 21.87 -11.11
N TYR A 50 33.28 21.71 -11.37
CA TYR A 50 32.72 21.70 -12.73
C TYR A 50 32.92 23.00 -13.51
N GLU A 51 33.05 24.15 -12.84
CA GLU A 51 33.36 25.42 -13.52
C GLU A 51 34.77 25.39 -14.12
N GLU A 52 35.76 24.87 -13.40
CA GLU A 52 37.12 24.66 -13.92
C GLU A 52 37.16 23.56 -14.98
N MET A 53 36.32 22.53 -14.83
CA MET A 53 36.15 21.49 -15.85
C MET A 53 35.63 22.09 -17.16
N VAL A 54 34.65 23.00 -17.11
CA VAL A 54 34.15 23.75 -18.28
C VAL A 54 35.29 24.56 -18.91
N GLU A 55 36.06 25.32 -18.13
CA GLU A 55 37.18 26.11 -18.66
C GLU A 55 38.20 25.26 -19.42
N ASN A 56 38.59 24.11 -18.87
CA ASN A 56 39.53 23.21 -19.52
C ASN A 56 38.94 22.56 -20.77
N MET A 57 37.68 22.08 -20.71
CA MET A 57 37.03 21.46 -21.88
C MET A 57 36.73 22.46 -22.99
N LYS A 58 36.54 23.74 -22.69
CA LYS A 58 36.46 24.80 -23.70
C LYS A 58 37.75 24.96 -24.47
N ARG A 59 38.91 24.91 -23.80
CA ARG A 59 40.22 24.97 -24.48
C ARG A 59 40.40 23.80 -25.43
N VAL A 60 39.96 22.60 -25.03
CA VAL A 60 39.97 21.40 -25.87
C VAL A 60 39.04 21.60 -27.08
N ALA A 61 37.83 22.10 -26.87
CA ALA A 61 36.84 22.36 -27.93
C ALA A 61 37.30 23.43 -28.94
N SER A 62 37.97 24.49 -28.49
CA SER A 62 38.48 25.57 -29.35
C SER A 62 39.72 25.20 -30.17
N SER A 63 40.15 23.94 -30.16
CA SER A 63 41.24 23.44 -31.02
C SER A 63 40.80 23.07 -32.45
N ASP A 64 39.53 23.29 -32.79
CA ASP A 64 38.89 23.06 -34.11
C ASP A 64 39.04 21.64 -34.67
N GLN A 65 39.39 20.69 -33.81
CA GLN A 65 39.50 19.26 -34.13
C GLN A 65 38.32 18.50 -33.55
N GLU A 66 37.89 17.42 -34.21
CA GLU A 66 36.81 16.57 -33.69
C GLU A 66 37.19 16.04 -32.30
N LEU A 67 36.23 16.11 -31.36
CA LEU A 67 36.41 15.54 -30.02
C LEU A 67 36.23 14.02 -30.07
N THR A 68 37.08 13.32 -29.34
CA THR A 68 36.90 11.89 -29.08
C THR A 68 35.62 11.65 -28.27
N VAL A 69 35.14 10.41 -28.25
CA VAL A 69 33.95 10.03 -27.47
C VAL A 69 34.11 10.39 -25.99
N GLU A 70 35.30 10.19 -25.42
CA GLU A 70 35.60 10.53 -24.03
C GLU A 70 35.58 12.05 -23.79
N GLU A 71 36.26 12.83 -24.64
CA GLU A 71 36.28 14.30 -24.54
C GLU A 71 34.87 14.90 -24.72
N ARG A 72 34.09 14.38 -25.67
CA ARG A 72 32.69 14.78 -25.91
C ARG A 72 31.82 14.51 -24.68
N ASN A 73 32.01 13.36 -24.03
CA ASN A 73 31.32 13.02 -22.79
C ASN A 73 31.72 13.97 -21.66
N LEU A 74 33.02 14.22 -21.45
CA LEU A 74 33.54 15.15 -20.44
C LEU A 74 32.97 16.56 -20.62
N LEU A 75 32.94 17.08 -21.85
CA LEU A 75 32.33 18.39 -22.16
C LEU A 75 30.85 18.42 -21.75
N SER A 76 30.10 17.38 -22.10
CA SER A 76 28.67 17.31 -21.77
C SER A 76 28.43 17.23 -20.26
N VAL A 77 29.26 16.47 -19.52
CA VAL A 77 29.19 16.32 -18.08
C VAL A 77 29.48 17.65 -17.39
N ALA A 78 30.54 18.35 -17.82
CA ALA A 78 30.95 19.63 -17.27
C ALA A 78 29.79 20.66 -17.33
N TYR A 79 29.26 20.92 -18.52
CA TYR A 79 28.19 21.90 -18.68
C TYR A 79 26.86 21.43 -18.06
N LYS A 80 26.53 20.14 -18.12
CA LYS A 80 25.30 19.59 -17.49
C LYS A 80 25.29 19.82 -15.98
N ASN A 81 26.43 19.67 -15.31
CA ASN A 81 26.52 19.88 -13.86
C ASN A 81 26.44 21.36 -13.48
N VAL A 82 27.12 22.23 -14.23
CA VAL A 82 27.06 23.68 -13.99
C VAL A 82 25.62 24.20 -14.20
N ILE A 83 24.97 23.85 -15.32
CA ILE A 83 23.61 24.33 -15.62
C ILE A 83 22.55 23.67 -14.72
N GLY A 84 22.73 22.40 -14.35
CA GLY A 84 21.78 21.65 -13.51
C GLY A 84 21.57 22.28 -12.14
N ALA A 85 22.67 22.69 -11.48
CA ALA A 85 22.62 23.38 -10.19
C ALA A 85 21.83 24.70 -10.27
N ARG A 86 22.07 25.52 -11.31
CA ARG A 86 21.39 26.81 -11.46
C ARG A 86 19.91 26.65 -11.82
N ARG A 87 19.55 25.66 -12.65
CA ARG A 87 18.15 25.36 -12.98
C ARG A 87 17.37 24.86 -11.77
N ALA A 88 17.99 24.08 -10.88
CA ALA A 88 17.37 23.66 -9.63
C ALA A 88 17.11 24.87 -8.70
N SER A 89 18.11 25.74 -8.52
CA SER A 89 17.94 26.99 -7.75
C SER A 89 16.84 27.87 -8.32
N TRP A 90 16.79 28.04 -9.65
CA TRP A 90 15.74 28.81 -10.31
C TRP A 90 14.34 28.25 -10.02
N ARG A 91 14.11 26.94 -10.15
CA ARG A 91 12.80 26.32 -9.82
C ARG A 91 12.37 26.57 -8.38
N ILE A 92 13.30 26.45 -7.43
CA ILE A 92 13.03 26.69 -6.01
C ILE A 92 12.61 28.15 -5.79
N VAL A 93 13.38 29.09 -6.32
CA VAL A 93 13.11 30.52 -6.17
C VAL A 93 11.79 30.90 -6.84
N SER A 94 11.50 30.42 -8.05
CA SER A 94 10.23 30.65 -8.74
C SER A 94 9.04 30.08 -7.97
N SER A 95 9.18 28.92 -7.33
CA SER A 95 8.13 28.34 -6.48
C SER A 95 7.88 29.17 -5.23
N ILE A 96 8.94 29.72 -4.62
CA ILE A 96 8.83 30.62 -3.46
C ILE A 96 8.18 31.94 -3.87
N GLU A 97 8.51 32.50 -5.03
CA GLU A 97 7.88 33.71 -5.59
C GLU A 97 6.37 33.52 -5.72
N GLN A 98 5.93 32.44 -6.38
CA GLN A 98 4.50 32.13 -6.53
C GLN A 98 3.79 31.96 -5.17
N LYS A 99 4.46 31.33 -4.21
CA LYS A 99 3.93 31.12 -2.86
C LYS A 99 3.79 32.43 -2.09
N GLU A 100 4.75 33.34 -2.18
CA GLU A 100 4.67 34.66 -1.52
C GLU A 100 3.71 35.61 -2.24
N GLU A 101 3.59 35.51 -3.57
CA GLU A 101 2.59 36.26 -4.35
C GLU A 101 1.17 35.86 -3.94
N SER A 102 0.91 34.58 -3.71
CA SER A 102 -0.39 34.09 -3.22
C SER A 102 -0.75 34.58 -1.80
N LYS A 103 0.24 35.04 -1.02
CA LYS A 103 0.05 35.57 0.33
C LYS A 103 -0.09 37.09 0.38
N GLY A 104 0.11 37.80 -0.74
CA GLY A 104 0.01 39.27 -0.81
C GLY A 104 1.21 40.03 -0.23
N ASN A 105 2.38 39.38 -0.07
CA ASN A 105 3.58 39.99 0.51
C ASN A 105 4.43 40.72 -0.54
N GLU A 106 3.95 41.87 -1.04
CA GLU A 106 4.54 42.58 -2.19
C GLU A 106 6.03 42.95 -2.04
N ALA A 107 6.48 43.31 -0.84
CA ALA A 107 7.88 43.68 -0.59
C ALA A 107 8.85 42.49 -0.73
N GLN A 108 8.46 41.33 -0.19
CA GLN A 108 9.22 40.09 -0.27
C GLN A 108 9.20 39.54 -1.70
N VAL A 109 8.06 39.61 -2.39
CA VAL A 109 7.94 39.24 -3.81
C VAL A 109 8.91 40.06 -4.66
N SER A 110 9.04 41.37 -4.41
CA SER A 110 10.01 42.21 -5.13
C SER A 110 11.46 41.78 -4.91
N MET A 111 11.85 41.41 -3.68
CA MET A 111 13.20 40.91 -3.39
C MET A 111 13.46 39.56 -4.05
N ILE A 112 12.50 38.64 -3.98
CA ILE A 112 12.59 37.31 -4.59
C ILE A 112 12.72 37.43 -6.11
N LYS A 113 11.94 38.30 -6.73
CA LYS A 113 12.01 38.58 -8.17
C LYS A 113 13.40 39.07 -8.60
N GLY A 114 13.99 40.01 -7.85
CA GLY A 114 15.36 40.47 -8.13
C GLY A 114 16.41 39.35 -8.01
N TYR A 115 16.23 38.41 -7.08
CA TYR A 115 17.12 37.25 -6.96
C TYR A 115 16.91 36.22 -8.08
N ARG A 116 15.65 35.99 -8.49
CA ARG A 116 15.34 35.14 -9.65
C ARG A 116 15.98 35.67 -10.92
N GLU A 117 15.86 36.97 -11.20
CA GLU A 117 16.45 37.62 -12.38
C GLU A 117 17.98 37.49 -12.41
N LYS A 118 18.64 37.50 -11.23
CA LYS A 118 20.08 37.23 -11.14
C LYS A 118 20.41 35.79 -11.57
N ILE A 119 19.65 34.80 -11.10
CA ILE A 119 19.86 33.39 -11.48
C ILE A 119 19.58 33.21 -12.97
N GLU A 120 18.56 33.87 -13.53
CA GLU A 120 18.26 33.84 -14.96
C GLU A 120 19.41 34.40 -15.81
N ALA A 121 20.07 35.47 -15.36
CA ALA A 121 21.24 36.01 -16.03
C ALA A 121 22.43 35.02 -16.00
N GLU A 122 22.66 34.33 -14.87
CA GLU A 122 23.69 33.29 -14.77
C GLU A 122 23.38 32.10 -15.69
N LEU A 123 22.12 31.66 -15.73
CA LEU A 123 21.66 30.59 -16.63
C LEU A 123 21.81 30.95 -18.10
N ALA A 124 21.40 32.17 -18.48
CA ALA A 124 21.53 32.67 -19.84
C ALA A 124 23.00 32.67 -20.28
N LYS A 125 23.90 33.19 -19.44
CA LYS A 125 25.34 33.22 -19.71
C LYS A 125 25.91 31.82 -19.96
N ILE A 126 25.55 30.83 -19.15
CA ILE A 126 26.04 29.45 -19.33
C ILE A 126 25.51 28.83 -20.63
N CYS A 127 24.24 29.09 -20.98
CA CYS A 127 23.65 28.58 -22.21
C CYS A 127 24.27 29.23 -23.46
N GLU A 128 24.43 30.55 -23.47
CA GLU A 128 25.07 31.28 -24.56
C GLU A 128 26.52 30.83 -24.77
N ASP A 129 27.25 30.57 -23.67
CA ASP A 129 28.63 30.10 -23.70
C ASP A 129 28.82 28.78 -24.47
N ILE A 130 28.01 27.77 -24.18
CA ILE A 130 28.08 26.49 -24.88
C ILE A 130 27.52 26.56 -26.29
N LEU A 131 26.47 27.36 -26.52
CA LEU A 131 25.91 27.56 -27.85
C LEU A 131 26.94 28.18 -28.80
N GLU A 132 27.74 29.13 -28.32
CA GLU A 132 28.86 29.71 -29.08
C GLU A 132 29.93 28.65 -29.41
N VAL A 133 30.30 27.80 -28.46
CA VAL A 133 31.28 26.72 -28.68
C VAL A 133 30.75 25.68 -29.68
N LEU A 134 29.46 25.33 -29.60
CA LEU A 134 28.81 24.39 -30.53
C LEU A 134 28.77 24.93 -31.95
N ASP A 135 28.34 26.19 -32.12
CA ASP A 135 28.16 26.83 -33.43
C ASP A 135 29.49 27.12 -34.12
N LYS A 136 30.50 27.61 -33.39
CA LYS A 136 31.80 28.02 -33.97
C LYS A 136 32.77 26.87 -34.18
N HIS A 137 32.81 25.89 -33.27
CA HIS A 137 33.88 24.90 -33.22
C HIS A 137 33.38 23.47 -33.43
N LEU A 138 32.37 23.02 -32.66
CA LEU A 138 32.06 21.58 -32.58
C LEU A 138 31.18 21.05 -33.71
N ILE A 139 30.12 21.77 -34.10
CA ILE A 139 29.25 21.36 -35.20
C ILE A 139 29.99 21.40 -36.55
N PRO A 140 30.79 22.45 -36.88
CA PRO A 140 31.58 22.47 -38.11
C PRO A 140 32.62 21.35 -38.20
N SER A 141 33.20 20.94 -37.07
CA SER A 141 34.24 19.90 -37.02
C SER A 141 33.70 18.47 -36.86
N ALA A 142 32.38 18.26 -36.80
CA ALA A 142 31.78 16.94 -36.61
C ALA A 142 31.70 16.13 -37.92
N ALA A 143 32.46 15.03 -38.02
CA ALA A 143 32.47 14.18 -39.20
C ALA A 143 31.43 13.05 -39.13
N SER A 144 31.32 12.38 -37.98
CA SER A 144 30.44 11.22 -37.80
C SER A 144 28.97 11.58 -37.51
N GLY A 145 28.04 10.69 -37.89
CA GLY A 145 26.63 10.81 -37.54
C GLY A 145 26.38 10.91 -36.05
N GLU A 146 27.09 10.11 -35.25
CA GLU A 146 27.02 10.19 -33.79
C GLU A 146 27.40 11.58 -33.24
N SER A 147 28.52 12.15 -33.72
CA SER A 147 28.96 13.49 -33.30
C SER A 147 27.96 14.57 -33.71
N LYS A 148 27.46 14.53 -34.95
CA LYS A 148 26.47 15.50 -35.46
C LYS A 148 25.18 15.46 -34.64
N VAL A 149 24.63 14.26 -34.42
CA VAL A 149 23.41 14.10 -33.62
C VAL A 149 23.65 14.55 -32.18
N PHE A 150 24.79 14.22 -31.59
CA PHE A 150 25.13 14.63 -30.22
C PHE A 150 25.18 16.15 -30.06
N TYR A 151 25.86 16.87 -30.96
CA TYR A 151 26.00 18.32 -30.87
C TYR A 151 24.72 19.07 -31.21
N HIS A 152 23.96 18.64 -32.23
CA HIS A 152 22.65 19.24 -32.52
C HIS A 152 21.65 18.98 -31.39
N LYS A 153 21.66 17.79 -30.79
CA LYS A 153 20.87 17.50 -29.58
C LYS A 153 21.27 18.45 -28.44
N MET A 154 22.56 18.62 -28.19
CA MET A 154 23.08 19.51 -27.15
C MET A 154 22.65 20.97 -27.41
N MET A 155 22.73 21.45 -28.65
CA MET A 155 22.24 22.76 -29.05
C MET A 155 20.74 22.92 -28.80
N GLY A 156 19.94 21.91 -29.15
CA GLY A 156 18.51 21.87 -28.83
C GLY A 156 18.23 21.91 -27.32
N ASP A 157 19.02 21.20 -26.51
CA ASP A 157 18.92 21.20 -25.04
C ASP A 157 19.19 22.58 -24.44
N TYR A 158 20.23 23.29 -24.87
CA TYR A 158 20.55 24.62 -24.32
C TYR A 158 19.60 25.72 -24.79
N HIS A 159 19.10 25.66 -26.04
CA HIS A 159 18.00 26.53 -26.46
C HIS A 159 16.70 26.24 -25.71
N ARG A 160 16.43 24.97 -25.39
CA ARG A 160 15.29 24.58 -24.54
C ARG A 160 15.44 25.19 -23.15
N TYR A 161 16.62 25.14 -22.53
CA TYR A 161 16.86 25.77 -21.23
C TYR A 161 16.63 27.28 -21.25
N LEU A 162 17.04 27.98 -22.32
CA LEU A 162 16.71 29.41 -22.50
C LEU A 162 15.20 29.64 -22.59
N ALA A 163 14.46 28.78 -23.28
CA ALA A 163 13.01 28.89 -23.41
C ALA A 163 12.23 28.61 -22.10
N GLU A 164 12.82 27.90 -21.13
CA GLU A 164 12.17 27.57 -19.84
C GLU A 164 11.84 28.83 -19.03
N PHE A 165 12.76 29.81 -19.00
CA PHE A 165 12.62 31.03 -18.19
C PHE A 165 12.43 32.31 -19.02
N ALA A 166 12.71 32.30 -20.33
CA ALA A 166 12.45 33.45 -21.18
C ALA A 166 10.94 33.76 -21.30
N THR A 167 10.62 35.03 -21.52
CA THR A 167 9.25 35.54 -21.69
C THR A 167 9.10 36.30 -23.01
N GLY A 168 7.88 36.33 -23.57
CA GLY A 168 7.57 37.07 -24.79
C GLY A 168 8.33 36.57 -26.02
N ASP A 169 8.80 37.48 -26.87
CA ASP A 169 9.46 37.16 -28.14
C ASP A 169 10.76 36.36 -27.96
N LYS A 170 11.50 36.59 -26.87
CA LYS A 170 12.73 35.84 -26.57
C LYS A 170 12.47 34.35 -26.32
N ARG A 171 11.34 34.02 -25.69
CA ARG A 171 10.91 32.63 -25.48
C ARG A 171 10.62 31.96 -26.82
N LYS A 172 9.91 32.67 -27.70
CA LYS A 172 9.55 32.16 -29.02
C LYS A 172 10.78 31.91 -29.88
N ASP A 173 11.70 32.87 -29.97
CA ASP A 173 12.96 32.70 -30.71
C ASP A 173 13.80 31.52 -30.18
N SER A 174 13.92 31.39 -28.85
CA SER A 174 14.64 30.27 -28.23
C SER A 174 13.95 28.92 -28.49
N ALA A 175 12.63 28.87 -28.45
CA ALA A 175 11.86 27.66 -28.76
C ALA A 175 11.97 27.26 -30.24
N ASP A 176 11.91 28.24 -31.16
CA ASP A 176 12.03 27.99 -32.60
C ASP A 176 13.43 27.44 -32.95
N LYS A 177 14.50 28.02 -32.37
CA LYS A 177 15.88 27.51 -32.50
C LYS A 177 16.07 26.13 -31.89
N SER A 178 15.46 25.86 -30.74
CA SER A 178 15.46 24.52 -30.12
C SER A 178 14.79 23.48 -31.03
N LEU A 179 13.64 23.83 -31.62
CA LEU A 179 12.91 22.97 -32.55
C LEU A 179 13.72 22.67 -33.81
N GLU A 180 14.39 23.69 -34.38
CA GLU A 180 15.25 23.52 -35.54
C GLU A 180 16.43 22.58 -35.26
N ALA A 181 17.12 22.78 -34.13
CA ALA A 181 18.24 21.93 -33.72
C ALA A 181 17.83 20.48 -33.46
N TYR A 182 16.70 20.24 -32.78
CA TYR A 182 16.21 18.87 -32.56
C TYR A 182 15.75 18.19 -33.86
N LYS A 183 15.16 18.93 -34.80
CA LYS A 183 14.81 18.40 -36.13
C LYS A 183 16.06 17.99 -36.90
N ALA A 184 17.07 18.87 -36.96
CA ALA A 184 18.34 18.56 -37.60
C ALA A 184 19.00 17.31 -37.00
N ALA A 185 18.98 17.18 -35.66
CA ALA A 185 19.47 15.99 -34.98
C ALA A 185 18.64 14.73 -35.34
N SER A 186 17.31 14.86 -35.41
CA SER A 186 16.40 13.75 -35.70
C SER A 186 16.56 13.23 -37.12
N ASP A 187 16.71 14.13 -38.09
CA ASP A 187 16.87 13.78 -39.50
C ASP A 187 18.15 12.95 -39.72
N VAL A 188 19.26 13.34 -39.06
CA VAL A 188 20.52 12.58 -39.10
C VAL A 188 20.42 11.28 -38.29
N ALA A 189 19.76 11.30 -37.13
CA ALA A 189 19.66 10.12 -36.27
C ALA A 189 18.82 8.99 -36.91
N VAL A 190 17.77 9.33 -37.64
CA VAL A 190 16.91 8.33 -38.32
C VAL A 190 17.66 7.63 -39.46
N THR A 191 18.58 8.33 -40.14
CA THR A 191 19.34 7.79 -41.26
C THR A 191 20.63 7.09 -40.85
N GLU A 192 21.34 7.59 -39.84
CA GLU A 192 22.70 7.14 -39.51
C GLU A 192 22.81 6.28 -38.23
N LEU A 193 21.80 6.27 -37.36
CA LEU A 193 21.85 5.53 -36.08
C LEU A 193 20.72 4.50 -35.97
N PRO A 194 20.98 3.28 -35.42
CA PRO A 194 19.93 2.30 -35.20
C PRO A 194 18.91 2.79 -34.14
N PRO A 195 17.64 2.33 -34.19
CA PRO A 195 16.60 2.72 -33.23
C PRO A 195 16.97 2.50 -31.76
N THR A 196 17.79 1.50 -31.49
CA THR A 196 18.29 1.14 -30.17
C THR A 196 19.49 1.99 -29.70
N HIS A 197 20.06 2.83 -30.56
CA HIS A 197 21.26 3.61 -30.22
C HIS A 197 20.99 4.59 -29.06
N PRO A 198 21.82 4.62 -27.99
CA PRO A 198 21.59 5.48 -26.83
C PRO A 198 21.46 6.97 -27.16
N ILE A 199 22.24 7.48 -28.12
CA ILE A 199 22.15 8.89 -28.57
C ILE A 199 20.80 9.18 -29.25
N ARG A 200 20.28 8.25 -30.08
CA ARG A 200 18.98 8.40 -30.78
C ARG A 200 17.82 8.33 -29.79
N LEU A 201 17.87 7.38 -28.86
CA LEU A 201 16.90 7.27 -27.77
C LEU A 201 16.92 8.51 -26.86
N GLY A 202 18.11 8.99 -26.49
CA GLY A 202 18.28 10.19 -25.67
C GLY A 202 17.81 11.47 -26.38
N LEU A 203 17.97 11.55 -27.71
CA LEU A 203 17.40 12.62 -28.52
C LEU A 203 15.88 12.59 -28.49
N ALA A 204 15.25 11.43 -28.73
CA ALA A 204 13.81 11.28 -28.72
C ALA A 204 13.21 11.62 -27.33
N LEU A 205 13.90 11.21 -26.26
CA LEU A 205 13.54 11.58 -24.88
C LEU A 205 13.50 13.10 -24.70
N ASN A 206 14.59 13.80 -25.01
CA ASN A 206 14.66 15.25 -24.80
C ASN A 206 13.74 16.03 -25.75
N PHE A 207 13.55 15.55 -26.97
CA PHE A 207 12.67 16.18 -27.95
C PHE A 207 11.18 15.99 -27.58
N SER A 208 10.80 14.83 -27.03
CA SER A 208 9.45 14.63 -26.50
C SER A 208 9.16 15.55 -25.31
N VAL A 209 10.12 15.72 -24.39
CA VAL A 209 10.01 16.67 -23.27
C VAL A 209 9.88 18.10 -23.79
N PHE A 210 10.62 18.48 -24.83
CA PHE A 210 10.47 19.80 -25.47
C PHE A 210 9.04 20.03 -26.02
N TYR A 211 8.48 19.04 -26.72
CA TYR A 211 7.09 19.15 -27.20
C TYR A 211 6.09 19.29 -26.06
N TYR A 212 6.30 18.59 -24.94
CA TYR A 212 5.43 18.63 -23.78
C TYR A 212 5.54 19.95 -23.02
N GLU A 213 6.75 20.27 -22.53
CA GLU A 213 6.98 21.37 -21.57
C GLU A 213 7.10 22.75 -22.24
N ILE A 214 7.63 22.84 -23.46
CA ILE A 214 7.90 24.14 -24.11
C ILE A 214 6.83 24.49 -25.13
N LEU A 215 6.53 23.58 -26.06
CA LEU A 215 5.53 23.80 -27.11
C LEU A 215 4.10 23.48 -26.69
N ASN A 216 3.89 22.98 -25.46
CA ASN A 216 2.59 22.62 -24.93
C ASN A 216 1.76 21.75 -25.90
N SER A 217 2.44 20.78 -26.53
CA SER A 217 1.90 19.88 -27.55
C SER A 217 2.01 18.43 -27.06
N PRO A 218 1.23 18.05 -26.02
CA PRO A 218 1.36 16.76 -25.34
C PRO A 218 1.10 15.57 -26.27
N ASP A 219 0.17 15.68 -27.22
CA ASP A 219 -0.11 14.62 -28.19
C ASP A 219 1.12 14.27 -29.04
N ARG A 220 1.85 15.29 -29.49
CA ARG A 220 3.08 15.11 -30.28
C ARG A 220 4.21 14.54 -29.43
N ALA A 221 4.31 14.98 -28.17
CA ALA A 221 5.28 14.44 -27.22
C ALA A 221 5.07 12.94 -26.98
N CYS A 222 3.83 12.54 -26.67
CA CYS A 222 3.46 11.15 -26.46
C CYS A 222 3.65 10.31 -27.71
N HIS A 223 3.29 10.82 -28.89
CA HIS A 223 3.50 10.11 -30.15
C HIS A 223 5.00 9.86 -30.40
N LEU A 224 5.84 10.89 -30.25
CA LEU A 224 7.29 10.76 -30.47
C LEU A 224 7.94 9.80 -29.48
N ALA A 225 7.62 9.91 -28.19
CA ALA A 225 8.17 9.05 -27.15
C ALA A 225 7.73 7.59 -27.34
N LYS A 226 6.46 7.36 -27.69
CA LYS A 226 5.92 6.02 -27.95
C LYS A 226 6.55 5.40 -29.19
N GLN A 227 6.66 6.15 -30.28
CA GLN A 227 7.29 5.67 -31.50
C GLN A 227 8.74 5.25 -31.26
N ALA A 228 9.53 6.09 -30.58
CA ALA A 228 10.92 5.75 -30.26
C ALA A 228 11.05 4.52 -29.35
N PHE A 229 10.10 4.34 -28.42
CA PHE A 229 10.07 3.17 -27.54
C PHE A 229 9.72 1.89 -28.30
N ASP A 230 8.67 1.94 -29.14
CA ASP A 230 8.21 0.79 -29.93
C ASP A 230 9.25 0.37 -30.98
N ASP A 231 9.88 1.34 -31.67
CA ASP A 231 10.95 1.11 -32.64
C ASP A 231 12.17 0.45 -31.99
N ALA A 232 12.53 0.86 -30.77
CA ALA A 232 13.66 0.26 -30.04
C ALA A 232 13.35 -1.14 -29.49
N ILE A 233 12.11 -1.42 -29.06
CA ILE A 233 11.68 -2.77 -28.67
C ILE A 233 11.85 -3.76 -29.82
N ALA A 234 11.52 -3.35 -31.05
CA ALA A 234 11.55 -4.23 -32.21
C ALA A 234 12.96 -4.79 -32.52
N GLU A 235 14.01 -4.07 -32.14
CA GLU A 235 15.40 -4.45 -32.41
C GLU A 235 16.22 -4.74 -31.14
N LEU A 236 15.59 -4.73 -29.96
CA LEU A 236 16.26 -4.83 -28.67
C LEU A 236 17.01 -6.16 -28.48
N ASP A 237 16.47 -7.25 -29.03
CA ASP A 237 17.03 -8.61 -28.93
C ASP A 237 18.34 -8.77 -29.72
N THR A 238 18.73 -7.78 -30.52
CA THR A 238 19.95 -7.82 -31.35
C THR A 238 21.18 -7.21 -30.67
N LEU A 239 21.01 -6.63 -29.48
CA LEU A 239 22.08 -5.92 -28.76
C LEU A 239 22.99 -6.85 -27.95
N SER A 240 24.25 -6.44 -27.79
CA SER A 240 25.16 -7.02 -26.80
C SER A 240 24.73 -6.64 -25.37
N GLU A 241 25.17 -7.39 -24.36
CA GLU A 241 24.76 -7.17 -22.96
C GLU A 241 25.11 -5.77 -22.43
N GLU A 242 26.22 -5.19 -22.89
CA GLU A 242 26.65 -3.83 -22.50
C GLU A 242 25.75 -2.76 -23.14
N SER A 243 25.54 -2.84 -24.46
CA SER A 243 24.66 -1.90 -25.17
C SER A 243 23.18 -2.05 -24.76
N TYR A 244 22.75 -3.25 -24.38
CA TYR A 244 21.41 -3.51 -23.88
C TYR A 244 21.12 -2.73 -22.59
N LYS A 245 22.08 -2.66 -21.65
CA LYS A 245 21.92 -1.91 -20.40
C LYS A 245 21.73 -0.42 -20.65
N ASP A 246 22.53 0.17 -21.55
CA ASP A 246 22.45 1.60 -21.88
C ASP A 246 21.14 1.96 -22.58
N SER A 247 20.71 1.16 -23.56
CA SER A 247 19.47 1.40 -24.30
C SER A 247 18.23 1.21 -23.42
N THR A 248 18.19 0.17 -22.59
CA THR A 248 17.04 -0.10 -21.71
C THR A 248 16.87 0.95 -20.61
N LEU A 249 17.96 1.55 -20.12
CA LEU A 249 17.90 2.65 -19.16
C LEU A 249 17.17 3.88 -19.73
N ILE A 250 17.43 4.22 -21.00
CA ILE A 250 16.78 5.37 -21.65
C ILE A 250 15.33 5.04 -22.05
N MET A 251 15.07 3.82 -22.53
CA MET A 251 13.71 3.35 -22.80
C MET A 251 12.83 3.38 -21.54
N GLN A 252 13.41 3.08 -20.37
CA GLN A 252 12.72 3.21 -19.10
C GLN A 252 12.28 4.66 -18.84
N LEU A 253 13.14 5.65 -19.09
CA LEU A 253 12.80 7.07 -18.94
C LEU A 253 11.69 7.52 -19.92
N LEU A 254 11.72 7.03 -21.17
CA LEU A 254 10.65 7.26 -22.14
C LEU A 254 9.31 6.70 -21.66
N ARG A 255 9.31 5.48 -21.11
CA ARG A 255 8.11 4.85 -20.54
C ARG A 255 7.58 5.61 -19.32
N ASP A 256 8.48 6.08 -18.46
CA ASP A 256 8.11 6.83 -17.26
C ASP A 256 7.45 8.17 -17.62
N ASN A 257 7.99 8.89 -18.62
CA ASN A 257 7.37 10.10 -19.17
C ASN A 257 5.99 9.82 -19.80
N LEU A 258 5.87 8.77 -20.63
CA LEU A 258 4.58 8.38 -21.22
C LEU A 258 3.52 8.08 -20.15
N THR A 259 3.91 7.41 -19.08
CA THR A 259 3.00 7.08 -17.97
C THR A 259 2.51 8.36 -17.28
N LEU A 260 3.43 9.28 -16.98
CA LEU A 260 3.12 10.57 -16.35
C LEU A 260 2.20 11.44 -17.21
N TRP A 261 2.52 11.58 -18.50
CA TRP A 261 1.76 12.45 -19.41
C TRP A 261 0.37 11.88 -19.74
N THR A 262 0.23 10.55 -19.79
CA THR A 262 -1.07 9.93 -20.03
C THR A 262 -2.00 10.09 -18.83
N SER A 263 -1.48 10.13 -17.60
CA SER A 263 -2.29 10.47 -16.41
C SER A 263 -2.70 11.93 -16.38
N ASP A 264 -1.81 12.87 -16.69
CA ASP A 264 -2.12 14.31 -16.70
C ASP A 264 -3.22 14.67 -17.73
N MET A 265 -3.23 13.97 -18.88
CA MET A 265 -4.25 14.14 -19.92
C MET A 265 -5.61 13.55 -19.53
N GLN A 266 -5.64 12.53 -18.66
CA GLN A 266 -6.89 11.98 -18.11
C GLN A 266 -7.51 12.92 -17.07
N ASP A 267 -6.67 13.57 -16.23
CA ASP A 267 -7.11 14.53 -15.22
C ASP A 267 -7.62 15.86 -15.81
N SER A 268 -7.19 16.22 -17.03
CA SER A 268 -7.60 17.45 -17.71
C SER A 268 -8.87 17.29 -18.57
N ALA A 269 -9.26 16.05 -18.90
CA ALA A 269 -10.51 15.76 -19.62
C ALA A 269 -11.77 15.84 -18.72
N ASP A 270 -11.60 15.76 -17.39
CA ASP A 270 -12.68 15.73 -16.40
C ASP A 270 -13.03 17.12 -15.78
N LYS A 271 -12.51 18.23 -16.34
CA LYS A 271 -12.91 19.59 -15.94
C LYS A 271 -13.77 20.26 -17.02
N PRO A 272 -14.99 20.75 -16.70
CA PRO A 272 -15.75 21.58 -17.64
C PRO A 272 -15.01 22.90 -17.88
N ALA A 273 -14.83 23.26 -19.14
CA ALA A 273 -14.12 24.47 -19.56
C ALA A 273 -14.84 25.73 -19.07
N ASP A 274 -14.12 26.53 -18.28
CA ASP A 274 -14.58 27.80 -17.72
C ASP A 274 -14.31 28.93 -18.74
N THR A 275 -15.33 29.30 -19.50
CA THR A 275 -15.24 30.34 -20.54
C THR A 275 -15.22 31.73 -19.90
N LYS A 276 -14.03 32.28 -19.63
CA LYS A 276 -13.88 33.72 -19.34
C LYS A 276 -13.88 34.52 -20.66
N GLY A 277 -14.85 35.42 -20.77
CA GLY A 277 -14.98 36.37 -21.86
C GLY A 277 -13.90 37.46 -21.86
N GLY A 278 -13.62 37.95 -23.06
CA GLY A 278 -12.82 39.14 -23.35
C GLY A 278 -12.83 39.37 -24.86
N GLY A 279 -13.70 40.28 -25.32
CA GLY A 279 -14.05 40.43 -26.73
C GLY A 279 -13.07 41.25 -27.58
N CYS A 280 -13.33 41.28 -28.89
CA CYS A 280 -13.02 42.42 -29.73
C CYS A 280 -13.97 42.47 -30.94
N GLY A 281 -14.22 43.69 -31.42
CA GLY A 281 -15.39 44.14 -32.18
C GLY A 281 -15.55 43.60 -33.61
N CYS A 282 -16.80 43.62 -34.07
CA CYS A 282 -17.16 43.61 -35.48
C CYS A 282 -17.93 44.90 -35.79
N THR A 283 -17.32 45.78 -36.59
CA THR A 283 -18.02 46.87 -37.27
C THR A 283 -18.26 46.50 -38.73
N GLY A 284 -19.54 46.46 -39.11
CA GLY A 284 -20.04 47.06 -40.37
C GLY A 284 -19.93 46.28 -41.68
N ARG A 285 -21.13 45.97 -42.23
CA ARG A 285 -21.58 46.06 -43.64
C ARG A 285 -20.65 45.45 -44.70
N GLY A 286 -21.04 44.42 -45.44
CA GLY A 286 -22.30 44.24 -46.15
C GLY A 286 -22.03 44.39 -47.66
N LEU A 287 -22.32 43.35 -48.44
CA LEU A 287 -22.89 43.43 -49.80
C LEU A 287 -23.03 42.02 -50.38
N ASP A 288 -24.28 41.72 -50.73
CA ASP A 288 -24.78 40.56 -51.47
C ASP A 288 -24.24 40.49 -52.90
N TYR A 289 -24.26 39.29 -53.51
CA TYR A 289 -25.10 38.94 -54.67
C TYR A 289 -24.97 37.45 -55.05
N THR A 290 -26.00 36.68 -54.68
CA THR A 290 -26.77 35.64 -55.40
C THR A 290 -26.16 34.76 -56.50
N HIS A 291 -26.29 33.43 -56.31
CA HIS A 291 -27.07 32.42 -57.09
C HIS A 291 -26.67 31.02 -56.53
N ALA A 292 -27.50 30.00 -56.28
CA ALA A 292 -28.84 29.65 -56.75
C ALA A 292 -29.49 28.60 -55.79
N LEU A 293 -30.83 28.69 -55.66
CA LEU A 293 -31.89 27.65 -55.55
C LEU A 293 -31.78 26.51 -54.50
N VAL A 294 -32.79 26.03 -53.75
CA VAL A 294 -34.26 26.23 -53.46
C VAL A 294 -34.56 25.17 -52.37
N SER A 295 -35.49 25.24 -51.42
CA SER A 295 -36.27 26.25 -50.69
C SER A 295 -37.09 25.46 -49.65
N CYS A 296 -37.33 26.06 -48.49
CA CYS A 296 -38.14 25.55 -47.38
C CYS A 296 -39.63 25.97 -47.47
N CYS A 297 -40.43 25.30 -46.64
CA CYS A 297 -41.56 25.82 -45.83
C CYS A 297 -43.03 25.82 -46.34
N PRO A 298 -44.03 25.84 -45.40
CA PRO A 298 -45.32 25.12 -45.43
C PRO A 298 -46.56 26.01 -45.62
N TYR A 299 -47.79 25.46 -45.77
CA TYR A 299 -49.06 26.19 -45.54
C TYR A 299 -50.31 25.30 -45.35
N SER A 300 -51.29 25.85 -44.62
CA SER A 300 -52.68 25.41 -44.37
C SER A 300 -53.64 25.64 -45.56
N THR A 301 -54.71 24.82 -45.73
CA THR A 301 -56.16 25.22 -45.72
C THR A 301 -57.13 24.15 -46.31
N SER A 302 -58.22 23.91 -45.56
CA SER A 302 -59.62 23.64 -45.95
C SER A 302 -60.13 22.39 -46.71
N CYS A 303 -61.28 21.91 -46.19
CA CYS A 303 -62.45 21.24 -46.82
C CYS A 303 -62.63 19.70 -46.73
N SER A 304 -63.44 19.32 -45.72
CA SER A 304 -64.40 18.21 -45.58
C SER A 304 -65.23 17.91 -46.87
N PRO A 305 -65.87 16.72 -47.07
CA PRO A 305 -66.83 16.10 -46.13
C PRO A 305 -66.87 14.55 -46.01
N SER A 306 -67.50 14.11 -44.92
CA SER A 306 -68.03 12.76 -44.60
C SER A 306 -69.08 12.28 -45.64
N PRO A 307 -69.54 11.00 -45.69
CA PRO A 307 -70.41 10.46 -44.62
C PRO A 307 -70.43 8.93 -44.35
N ARG A 308 -70.81 8.60 -43.10
CA ARG A 308 -71.75 7.54 -42.62
C ARG A 308 -71.68 6.12 -43.19
N THR A 309 -71.66 5.12 -42.29
CA THR A 309 -72.85 4.31 -41.94
C THR A 309 -72.60 3.34 -40.75
N LEU A 310 -73.53 3.40 -39.78
CA LEU A 310 -73.88 2.42 -38.74
C LEU A 310 -74.95 1.44 -39.31
N PRO A 311 -75.64 0.55 -38.55
CA PRO A 311 -75.29 -0.54 -37.59
C PRO A 311 -76.08 -1.83 -38.04
N PRO A 312 -76.78 -2.69 -37.24
CA PRO A 312 -76.72 -3.15 -35.82
C PRO A 312 -76.83 -4.71 -35.65
N SER A 313 -76.71 -5.24 -34.43
CA SER A 313 -77.76 -6.07 -33.75
C SER A 313 -77.29 -6.76 -32.46
N ASN A 314 -78.16 -6.70 -31.44
CA ASN A 314 -78.08 -7.27 -30.08
C ASN A 314 -78.37 -8.81 -30.05
N PRO A 315 -78.73 -9.43 -28.90
CA PRO A 315 -77.88 -9.99 -27.83
C PRO A 315 -78.25 -11.49 -27.58
N ILE A 316 -77.95 -12.06 -26.39
CA ILE A 316 -78.63 -13.18 -25.67
C ILE A 316 -77.68 -14.34 -25.26
N ASN A 317 -77.56 -14.53 -23.93
CA ASN A 317 -77.45 -15.75 -23.09
C ASN A 317 -76.41 -16.85 -23.44
N GLU A 318 -75.90 -17.69 -22.54
CA GLU A 318 -76.03 -18.01 -21.11
C GLU A 318 -74.83 -18.94 -20.79
N LEU A 319 -74.49 -19.04 -19.50
CA LEU A 319 -73.75 -20.11 -18.79
C LEU A 319 -72.88 -21.10 -19.59
N ASP A 320 -71.57 -21.14 -19.25
CA ASP A 320 -71.03 -22.30 -18.53
C ASP A 320 -69.64 -22.03 -17.92
N ALA A 321 -69.46 -22.57 -16.73
CA ALA A 321 -68.31 -22.38 -15.86
C ALA A 321 -67.00 -22.95 -16.44
N VAL A 322 -65.95 -22.13 -16.47
CA VAL A 322 -64.57 -22.62 -16.55
C VAL A 322 -63.77 -21.97 -15.42
N TYR A 323 -63.30 -22.83 -14.50
CA TYR A 323 -62.33 -22.54 -13.46
C TYR A 323 -61.14 -21.75 -14.05
N PHE A 324 -60.96 -20.50 -13.61
CA PHE A 324 -59.68 -19.80 -13.70
C PHE A 324 -58.77 -20.37 -12.59
N SER A 325 -57.70 -21.07 -12.98
CA SER A 325 -56.51 -21.22 -12.13
C SER A 325 -55.64 -19.97 -12.30
N PRO A 326 -55.28 -19.25 -11.22
CA PRO A 326 -54.31 -18.17 -11.29
C PRO A 326 -52.87 -18.68 -11.01
N ASP A 327 -51.89 -17.84 -11.35
CA ASP A 327 -50.56 -17.73 -10.72
C ASP A 327 -49.49 -18.82 -10.95
N ILE A 328 -48.85 -18.85 -12.13
CA ILE A 328 -47.51 -19.46 -12.28
C ILE A 328 -46.51 -18.54 -13.01
N ASP A 329 -46.95 -17.75 -14.01
CA ASP A 329 -46.03 -16.89 -14.79
C ASP A 329 -45.66 -15.55 -14.11
N ASP A 330 -46.54 -15.00 -13.25
CA ASP A 330 -46.27 -13.76 -12.51
C ASP A 330 -45.21 -13.95 -11.42
N ASP A 331 -45.22 -15.09 -10.72
CA ASP A 331 -44.24 -15.42 -9.68
C ASP A 331 -42.82 -15.61 -10.26
N ALA A 332 -42.70 -16.22 -11.43
CA ALA A 332 -41.39 -16.43 -12.08
C ALA A 332 -40.75 -15.11 -12.52
N THR A 333 -41.56 -14.15 -12.99
CA THR A 333 -41.11 -12.82 -13.42
C THR A 333 -40.71 -11.97 -12.22
N ALA A 334 -41.49 -12.00 -11.14
CA ALA A 334 -41.17 -11.34 -9.88
C ALA A 334 -39.86 -11.86 -9.27
N MET A 335 -39.64 -13.18 -9.27
CA MET A 335 -38.42 -13.79 -8.73
C MET A 335 -37.17 -13.44 -9.55
N ARG A 336 -37.28 -13.29 -10.88
CA ARG A 336 -36.18 -12.81 -11.72
C ARG A 336 -35.80 -11.37 -11.40
N PHE A 337 -36.79 -10.50 -11.20
CA PHE A 337 -36.55 -9.12 -10.76
C PHE A 337 -35.81 -9.07 -9.42
N VAL A 338 -36.20 -9.89 -8.44
CA VAL A 338 -35.52 -9.98 -7.14
C VAL A 338 -34.06 -10.43 -7.29
N THR A 339 -33.78 -11.45 -8.09
CA THR A 339 -32.39 -11.88 -8.35
C THR A 339 -31.55 -10.77 -8.99
N GLY A 340 -32.14 -10.01 -9.92
CA GLY A 340 -31.50 -8.86 -10.57
C GLY A 340 -31.21 -7.73 -9.60
N ALA A 341 -32.17 -7.41 -8.72
CA ALA A 341 -32.04 -6.36 -7.71
C ALA A 341 -30.95 -6.70 -6.68
N ILE A 342 -30.88 -7.95 -6.19
CA ILE A 342 -29.83 -8.39 -5.25
C ILE A 342 -28.44 -8.32 -5.90
N ALA A 343 -28.33 -8.73 -7.17
CA ALA A 343 -27.08 -8.64 -7.92
C ALA A 343 -26.61 -7.18 -8.08
N LEU A 344 -27.50 -6.29 -8.53
CA LEU A 344 -27.20 -4.87 -8.68
C LEU A 344 -26.82 -4.22 -7.34
N PHE A 345 -27.60 -4.50 -6.29
CA PHE A 345 -27.31 -4.04 -4.93
C PHE A 345 -25.92 -4.48 -4.47
N SER A 346 -25.54 -5.73 -4.71
CA SER A 346 -24.25 -6.28 -4.30
C SER A 346 -23.07 -5.61 -5.01
N VAL A 347 -23.21 -5.33 -6.32
CA VAL A 347 -22.18 -4.63 -7.10
C VAL A 347 -22.04 -3.19 -6.63
N LEU A 348 -23.15 -2.45 -6.45
CA LEU A 348 -23.14 -1.07 -5.97
C LEU A 348 -22.56 -0.97 -4.55
N LEU A 349 -22.95 -1.90 -3.67
CA LEU A 349 -22.47 -1.93 -2.30
C LEU A 349 -20.97 -2.22 -2.23
N VAL A 350 -20.44 -3.17 -3.02
CA VAL A 350 -18.99 -3.41 -3.08
C VAL A 350 -18.26 -2.19 -3.65
N GLY A 351 -18.82 -1.53 -4.67
CA GLY A 351 -18.27 -0.26 -5.18
C GLY A 351 -18.19 0.81 -4.09
N TYR A 352 -19.26 0.98 -3.30
CA TYR A 352 -19.27 1.91 -2.17
C TYR A 352 -18.27 1.51 -1.07
N LEU A 353 -18.22 0.22 -0.70
CA LEU A 353 -17.26 -0.31 0.28
C LEU A 353 -15.81 -0.09 -0.17
N TYR A 354 -15.52 -0.25 -1.46
CA TYR A 354 -14.21 0.03 -2.04
C TYR A 354 -13.85 1.52 -1.90
N LEU A 355 -14.75 2.42 -2.32
CA LEU A 355 -14.53 3.86 -2.18
C LEU A 355 -14.34 4.29 -0.72
N ALA A 356 -15.17 3.76 0.18
CA ALA A 356 -15.05 3.98 1.63
C ALA A 356 -13.70 3.47 2.17
N THR A 357 -13.21 2.34 1.69
CA THR A 357 -11.90 1.78 2.07
C THR A 357 -10.75 2.69 1.63
N VAL A 358 -10.80 3.19 0.39
CA VAL A 358 -9.79 4.11 -0.15
C VAL A 358 -9.79 5.44 0.62
N ASP A 359 -10.95 6.01 0.88
CA ASP A 359 -11.13 7.25 1.67
C ASP A 359 -10.60 7.12 3.10
N THR A 360 -10.87 5.97 3.74
CA THR A 360 -10.38 5.66 5.09
C THR A 360 -8.86 5.70 5.17
N ALA A 361 -8.15 5.26 4.13
CA ALA A 361 -6.68 5.21 4.14
C ALA A 361 -6.01 6.59 4.24
N SER A 362 -6.66 7.64 3.71
CA SER A 362 -6.17 9.01 3.75
C SER A 362 -6.60 9.80 4.99
N GLU A 363 -7.71 9.42 5.62
CA GLU A 363 -8.33 10.22 6.67
C GLU A 363 -8.26 9.60 8.07
N LEU A 364 -8.21 8.27 8.19
CA LEU A 364 -8.29 7.59 9.49
C LEU A 364 -7.05 7.81 10.37
N SER A 365 -5.89 7.96 9.73
CA SER A 365 -4.66 8.43 10.37
C SER A 365 -3.90 9.28 9.35
N PRO A 366 -3.64 10.57 9.64
CA PRO A 366 -3.02 11.44 8.64
C PRO A 366 -1.58 10.99 8.33
N GLN A 367 -1.25 10.93 7.05
CA GLN A 367 0.10 10.59 6.57
C GLN A 367 0.92 11.86 6.34
N GLY A 368 1.93 12.08 7.17
CA GLY A 368 2.93 13.14 7.06
C GLY A 368 4.28 12.65 6.51
N CYS A 369 4.32 11.63 5.66
CA CYS A 369 5.60 11.10 5.21
C CYS A 369 6.33 12.05 4.25
N ARG A 370 7.50 12.54 4.67
CA ARG A 370 8.43 13.27 3.79
C ARG A 370 9.17 12.30 2.88
N MET A 371 9.27 12.65 1.59
CA MET A 371 9.99 11.85 0.60
C MET A 371 11.48 11.73 0.95
N SER A 372 12.04 10.55 0.70
CA SER A 372 13.47 10.26 0.84
C SER A 372 14.17 10.17 -0.50
N TYR A 373 15.32 10.82 -0.64
CA TYR A 373 16.18 10.73 -1.82
C TYR A 373 17.50 10.03 -1.46
N MET A 374 18.04 9.25 -2.40
CA MET A 374 19.26 8.45 -2.25
C MET A 374 19.86 8.14 -3.62
N TYR A 375 21.13 7.73 -3.64
CA TYR A 375 21.78 7.21 -4.84
C TYR A 375 22.33 5.81 -4.54
N PRO A 376 21.53 4.76 -4.81
CA PRO A 376 21.88 3.41 -4.39
C PRO A 376 22.77 2.71 -5.43
N SER A 377 23.77 1.97 -4.95
CA SER A 377 24.56 1.02 -5.72
C SER A 377 24.45 -0.37 -5.07
N TYR A 378 24.43 -1.42 -5.87
CA TYR A 378 24.26 -2.80 -5.39
C TYR A 378 25.38 -3.68 -5.93
N ALA A 379 26.08 -4.36 -5.02
CA ALA A 379 27.12 -5.32 -5.33
C ALA A 379 26.60 -6.75 -5.09
N LEU A 380 26.53 -7.55 -6.16
CA LEU A 380 26.13 -8.96 -6.07
C LEU A 380 27.19 -9.75 -5.28
N GLN A 381 26.75 -10.57 -4.34
CA GLN A 381 27.62 -11.50 -3.61
C GLN A 381 27.81 -12.78 -4.43
N SER A 382 28.68 -12.73 -5.44
CA SER A 382 28.88 -13.83 -6.41
C SER A 382 29.44 -15.11 -5.79
N GLU A 383 30.12 -15.04 -4.64
CA GLU A 383 30.64 -16.21 -3.93
C GLU A 383 29.56 -16.96 -3.13
N PHE A 384 28.39 -16.36 -2.93
CA PHE A 384 27.24 -17.06 -2.34
C PHE A 384 26.49 -17.86 -3.40
N ASP A 385 27.16 -18.91 -3.86
CA ASP A 385 26.75 -19.73 -5.00
C ASP A 385 26.07 -21.05 -4.58
N VAL A 386 25.95 -21.97 -5.54
CA VAL A 386 25.30 -23.28 -5.36
C VAL A 386 26.01 -24.16 -4.32
N ALA A 387 27.29 -23.93 -4.03
CA ALA A 387 28.02 -24.67 -3.00
C ALA A 387 27.54 -24.33 -1.59
N TRP A 388 27.12 -23.07 -1.36
CA TRP A 388 26.55 -22.64 -0.08
C TRP A 388 25.09 -23.07 0.08
N THR A 389 24.30 -22.99 -0.99
CA THR A 389 22.88 -23.35 -0.98
C THR A 389 22.38 -23.75 -2.36
N PRO A 390 21.59 -24.83 -2.48
CA PRO A 390 20.98 -25.21 -3.76
C PRO A 390 20.00 -24.15 -4.29
N LEU A 391 19.57 -23.23 -3.43
CA LEU A 391 18.65 -22.14 -3.76
C LEU A 391 19.35 -20.91 -4.40
N ALA A 392 20.68 -20.91 -4.55
CA ALA A 392 21.43 -19.79 -5.14
C ALA A 392 21.11 -19.55 -6.62
N ASN A 393 20.57 -20.56 -7.32
CA ASN A 393 20.06 -20.39 -8.69
C ASN A 393 18.70 -19.66 -8.74
N ARG A 394 17.97 -19.64 -7.61
CA ARG A 394 16.64 -19.02 -7.50
C ARG A 394 16.69 -17.66 -6.86
N TYR A 395 17.54 -17.46 -5.87
CA TYR A 395 17.61 -16.24 -5.07
C TYR A 395 19.02 -15.66 -5.12
N SER A 396 19.13 -14.36 -4.91
CA SER A 396 20.43 -13.67 -4.90
C SER A 396 20.60 -12.86 -3.62
N LEU A 397 21.86 -12.56 -3.29
CA LEU A 397 22.24 -11.76 -2.13
C LEU A 397 23.03 -10.54 -2.61
N TRP A 398 22.58 -9.36 -2.18
CA TRP A 398 23.13 -8.08 -2.61
C TRP A 398 23.68 -7.32 -1.42
N LEU A 399 24.81 -6.64 -1.61
CA LEU A 399 25.36 -5.66 -0.68
C LEU A 399 25.01 -4.26 -1.18
N TYR A 400 24.35 -3.48 -0.35
CA TYR A 400 24.04 -2.08 -0.62
C TYR A 400 25.26 -1.19 -0.38
N ARG A 401 25.47 -0.23 -1.27
CA ARG A 401 26.43 0.87 -1.13
C ARG A 401 25.79 2.19 -1.55
N GLU A 402 25.98 3.23 -0.75
CA GLU A 402 25.58 4.58 -1.17
C GLU A 402 26.65 5.18 -2.09
N VAL A 403 26.20 5.80 -3.17
CA VAL A 403 27.03 6.66 -4.02
C VAL A 403 26.56 8.12 -3.91
N ASP A 404 27.34 9.06 -4.40
CA ASP A 404 26.90 10.43 -4.59
C ASP A 404 26.15 10.60 -5.93
N ALA A 405 25.75 11.83 -6.24
CA ALA A 405 25.07 12.15 -7.50
C ALA A 405 25.93 11.88 -8.76
N TYR A 406 27.23 11.65 -8.58
CA TYR A 406 28.23 11.45 -9.63
C TYR A 406 28.71 9.99 -9.71
N GLY A 407 28.18 9.10 -8.87
CA GLY A 407 28.51 7.67 -8.87
C GLY A 407 29.73 7.29 -8.02
N LYS A 408 30.29 8.21 -7.22
CA LYS A 408 31.41 7.91 -6.30
C LYS A 408 30.86 7.32 -4.99
N GLY A 409 31.45 6.22 -4.53
CA GLY A 409 31.05 5.56 -3.29
C GLY A 409 31.27 6.43 -2.05
N TRP A 410 30.36 6.35 -1.08
CA TRP A 410 30.53 6.96 0.25
C TRP A 410 31.41 6.12 1.18
N GLU A 411 31.52 4.83 0.89
CA GLU A 411 32.17 3.82 1.71
C GLU A 411 32.91 2.79 0.83
N SER A 412 33.83 2.05 1.42
CA SER A 412 34.59 1.02 0.70
C SER A 412 33.69 -0.15 0.28
N THR A 413 34.01 -0.76 -0.85
CA THR A 413 33.39 -2.01 -1.29
C THR A 413 33.81 -3.21 -0.44
N HIS A 414 34.92 -3.12 0.32
CA HIS A 414 35.39 -4.20 1.19
C HIS A 414 34.69 -4.19 2.56
N VAL A 415 34.27 -5.37 3.02
CA VAL A 415 33.33 -5.56 4.14
C VAL A 415 34.01 -5.95 5.47
N SER A 416 35.18 -5.41 5.79
CA SER A 416 35.99 -5.90 6.92
C SER A 416 35.84 -5.11 8.24
N ASN A 417 35.21 -3.93 8.22
CA ASN A 417 35.22 -3.01 9.37
C ASN A 417 33.85 -2.42 9.75
N GLY A 418 32.74 -3.00 9.27
CA GLY A 418 31.38 -2.60 9.63
C GLY A 418 30.65 -3.59 10.54
N VAL A 419 29.36 -3.32 10.78
CA VAL A 419 28.43 -4.24 11.45
C VAL A 419 27.45 -4.76 10.40
N PRO A 420 27.31 -6.09 10.24
CA PRO A 420 26.43 -6.66 9.24
C PRO A 420 24.96 -6.45 9.63
N VAL A 421 24.17 -6.01 8.65
CA VAL A 421 22.71 -5.94 8.71
C VAL A 421 22.15 -6.74 7.54
N LEU A 422 21.20 -7.65 7.80
CA LEU A 422 20.50 -8.37 6.76
C LEU A 422 19.05 -7.89 6.66
N PHE A 423 18.71 -7.31 5.52
CA PHE A 423 17.36 -6.92 5.16
C PHE A 423 16.66 -8.04 4.39
N ILE A 424 15.42 -8.34 4.79
CA ILE A 424 14.56 -9.36 4.21
C ILE A 424 13.29 -8.68 3.68
N PRO A 425 13.04 -8.69 2.35
CA PRO A 425 11.89 -8.02 1.75
C PRO A 425 10.60 -8.81 1.97
N GLY A 426 9.49 -8.10 1.74
CA GLY A 426 8.13 -8.63 1.87
C GLY A 426 7.63 -9.45 0.68
N ASN A 427 6.32 -9.77 0.72
CA ASN A 427 5.61 -10.39 -0.39
C ASN A 427 5.70 -9.53 -1.66
N ALA A 428 6.13 -10.12 -2.78
CA ALA A 428 6.42 -9.39 -4.02
C ALA A 428 7.39 -8.19 -3.84
N GLY A 429 8.21 -8.22 -2.80
CA GLY A 429 9.20 -7.19 -2.52
C GLY A 429 10.56 -7.55 -3.10
N SER A 430 11.30 -6.53 -3.53
CA SER A 430 12.69 -6.65 -3.95
C SER A 430 13.65 -6.21 -2.84
N SER A 431 14.90 -6.65 -2.97
CA SER A 431 16.05 -6.19 -2.18
C SER A 431 16.17 -4.66 -2.13
N ARG A 432 15.67 -3.97 -3.16
CA ARG A 432 15.66 -2.51 -3.27
C ARG A 432 14.81 -1.80 -2.24
N GLN A 433 13.96 -2.49 -1.47
CA GLN A 433 13.18 -1.86 -0.39
C GLN A 433 14.08 -1.29 0.73
N VAL A 434 15.29 -1.83 0.92
CA VAL A 434 16.23 -1.39 1.98
C VAL A 434 16.81 0.01 1.74
N ARG A 435 16.83 0.47 0.48
CA ARG A 435 17.62 1.62 0.01
C ARG A 435 17.49 2.87 0.86
N SER A 436 16.28 3.23 1.27
CA SER A 436 16.02 4.46 2.00
C SER A 436 16.58 4.39 3.43
N ILE A 437 16.52 3.23 4.07
CA ILE A 437 17.05 2.98 5.41
C ILE A 437 18.58 2.92 5.34
N ALA A 438 19.13 2.14 4.41
CA ALA A 438 20.57 2.01 4.23
C ALA A 438 21.23 3.36 3.89
N SER A 439 20.68 4.11 2.94
CA SER A 439 21.11 5.47 2.61
C SER A 439 21.03 6.41 3.83
N SER A 440 19.99 6.30 4.65
CA SER A 440 19.88 7.08 5.88
C SER A 440 21.00 6.76 6.86
N ALA A 441 21.35 5.49 7.03
CA ALA A 441 22.40 5.07 7.94
C ALA A 441 23.78 5.59 7.48
N VAL A 442 24.08 5.44 6.19
CA VAL A 442 25.33 5.95 5.61
C VAL A 442 25.44 7.47 5.76
N ARG A 443 24.40 8.22 5.39
CA ARG A 443 24.40 9.70 5.47
C ARG A 443 24.29 10.25 6.91
N GLN A 444 23.95 9.42 7.89
CA GLN A 444 24.07 9.81 9.30
C GLN A 444 25.49 9.56 9.82
N TYR A 445 26.13 8.47 9.41
CA TYR A 445 27.48 8.12 9.86
C TYR A 445 28.58 8.94 9.18
N PHE A 446 28.38 9.33 7.92
CA PHE A 446 29.33 10.11 7.13
C PHE A 446 28.76 11.51 6.81
N ASP A 447 29.55 12.57 7.03
CA ASP A 447 29.19 13.96 6.66
C ASP A 447 29.41 14.22 5.16
N ALA A 448 30.38 13.52 4.57
CA ALA A 448 30.73 13.54 3.14
C ALA A 448 31.32 12.17 2.76
N PRO A 449 31.46 11.83 1.46
CA PRO A 449 32.06 10.56 1.05
C PRO A 449 33.38 10.27 1.77
N TYR A 450 33.47 9.09 2.41
CA TYR A 450 34.60 8.64 3.24
C TYR A 450 34.95 9.51 4.47
N SER A 451 34.16 10.54 4.78
CA SER A 451 34.37 11.45 5.91
C SER A 451 33.39 11.14 7.05
N VAL A 452 33.89 10.50 8.11
CA VAL A 452 33.08 10.17 9.29
C VAL A 452 32.60 11.43 9.98
N ALA A 453 31.29 11.48 10.26
CA ALA A 453 30.66 12.61 10.90
C ALA A 453 31.22 12.88 12.30
N SER A 454 31.28 14.16 12.68
CA SER A 454 31.88 14.61 13.94
C SER A 454 31.33 13.87 15.18
N GLU A 455 30.02 13.60 15.20
CA GLU A 455 29.36 12.86 16.28
C GLU A 455 29.94 11.45 16.46
N PHE A 456 30.14 10.72 15.36
CA PHE A 456 30.62 9.34 15.38
C PHE A 456 32.13 9.25 15.58
N ARG A 457 32.88 10.28 15.16
CA ARG A 457 34.33 10.37 15.39
C ARG A 457 34.70 10.35 16.87
N THR A 458 33.85 10.92 17.73
CA THR A 458 34.02 10.91 19.19
C THR A 458 33.62 9.59 19.86
N ARG A 459 32.95 8.68 19.12
CA ARG A 459 32.42 7.40 19.59
C ARG A 459 32.99 6.24 18.78
N PRO A 460 34.29 5.91 18.95
CA PRO A 460 34.99 4.95 18.08
C PRO A 460 34.49 3.50 18.18
N TYR A 461 33.66 3.19 19.18
CA TYR A 461 33.00 1.90 19.31
C TYR A 461 31.80 1.72 18.37
N LEU A 462 31.28 2.81 17.79
CA LEU A 462 30.25 2.77 16.75
C LEU A 462 30.92 2.62 15.38
N LYS A 463 30.45 1.65 14.60
CA LYS A 463 30.97 1.31 13.28
C LYS A 463 29.91 1.59 12.20
N PRO A 464 30.31 1.78 10.93
CA PRO A 464 29.34 1.86 9.84
C PRO A 464 28.57 0.54 9.69
N LEU A 465 27.39 0.60 9.07
CA LEU A 465 26.54 -0.57 8.84
C LEU A 465 26.72 -1.09 7.41
N ASP A 466 26.91 -2.40 7.30
CA ASP A 466 26.95 -3.10 6.02
C ASP A 466 25.61 -3.77 5.73
N PHE A 467 24.80 -3.15 4.89
CA PHE A 467 23.47 -3.63 4.54
C PHE A 467 23.53 -4.68 3.43
N PHE A 468 23.32 -5.94 3.81
CA PHE A 468 22.99 -7.01 2.88
C PHE A 468 21.47 -7.08 2.70
N ALA A 469 21.02 -7.39 1.49
CA ALA A 469 19.61 -7.58 1.18
C ALA A 469 19.44 -8.86 0.34
N VAL A 470 18.56 -9.74 0.79
CA VAL A 470 18.16 -10.91 -0.01
C VAL A 470 17.18 -10.47 -1.08
N GLU A 471 17.32 -11.04 -2.28
CA GLU A 471 16.40 -10.87 -3.39
C GLU A 471 15.71 -12.21 -3.66
N PHE A 472 14.40 -12.24 -3.41
CA PHE A 472 13.58 -13.42 -3.60
C PHE A 472 12.86 -13.44 -4.96
N ASN A 473 13.35 -12.63 -5.91
CA ASN A 473 12.72 -12.36 -7.20
C ASN A 473 11.23 -12.01 -7.08
N GLU A 474 10.91 -11.25 -6.04
CA GLU A 474 9.54 -10.83 -5.73
C GLU A 474 8.54 -12.01 -5.64
N ASP A 475 8.97 -13.14 -5.09
CA ASP A 475 8.10 -14.28 -4.82
C ASP A 475 6.86 -13.87 -3.98
N LEU A 476 5.72 -14.50 -4.29
CA LEU A 476 4.44 -14.24 -3.65
C LEU A 476 4.28 -15.02 -2.32
N SER A 477 5.10 -14.67 -1.34
CA SER A 477 5.21 -15.39 -0.06
C SER A 477 3.97 -15.31 0.85
N ALA A 478 3.07 -14.35 0.65
CA ALA A 478 1.85 -14.23 1.45
C ALA A 478 0.82 -15.35 1.18
N PHE A 479 0.92 -16.06 0.05
CA PHE A 479 -0.08 -17.04 -0.39
C PHE A 479 0.39 -18.49 -0.32
N HIS A 480 1.67 -18.76 -0.07
CA HIS A 480 2.25 -20.10 -0.16
C HIS A 480 3.26 -20.39 0.96
N GLY A 481 2.98 -21.40 1.79
CA GLY A 481 3.81 -21.77 2.94
C GLY A 481 5.22 -22.25 2.57
N PRO A 482 5.41 -23.19 1.63
CA PRO A 482 6.73 -23.65 1.21
C PRO A 482 7.62 -22.55 0.66
N THR A 483 7.04 -21.52 0.05
CA THR A 483 7.82 -20.34 -0.39
C THR A 483 8.47 -19.65 0.81
N LEU A 484 7.74 -19.46 1.93
CA LEU A 484 8.31 -18.91 3.15
C LEU A 484 9.38 -19.82 3.78
N GLU A 485 9.19 -21.14 3.71
CA GLU A 485 10.18 -22.12 4.20
C GLU A 485 11.47 -22.08 3.35
N ALA A 486 11.35 -22.01 2.03
CA ALA A 486 12.49 -21.86 1.12
C ALA A 486 13.24 -20.52 1.34
N GLN A 487 12.49 -19.42 1.51
CA GLN A 487 13.06 -18.12 1.86
C GLN A 487 13.83 -18.20 3.19
N THR A 488 13.24 -18.84 4.22
CA THR A 488 13.88 -19.04 5.53
C THR A 488 15.16 -19.86 5.40
N ALA A 489 15.14 -20.96 4.63
CA ALA A 489 16.31 -21.81 4.40
C ALA A 489 17.44 -21.05 3.68
N TYR A 490 17.11 -20.28 2.63
CA TYR A 490 18.08 -19.46 1.91
C TYR A 490 18.67 -18.37 2.81
N THR A 491 17.84 -17.63 3.55
CA THR A 491 18.27 -16.58 4.46
C THR A 491 19.14 -17.12 5.60
N SER A 492 18.84 -18.30 6.14
CA SER A 492 19.70 -18.97 7.13
C SER A 492 21.11 -19.24 6.58
N ARG A 493 21.22 -19.71 5.33
CA ARG A 493 22.51 -19.89 4.65
C ARG A 493 23.20 -18.56 4.35
N ALA A 494 22.45 -17.53 3.99
CA ALA A 494 22.99 -16.20 3.77
C ALA A 494 23.61 -15.60 5.04
N ILE A 495 23.01 -15.82 6.22
CA ILE A 495 23.59 -15.40 7.50
C ILE A 495 24.94 -16.09 7.74
N ALA A 496 25.04 -17.39 7.50
CA ALA A 496 26.30 -18.13 7.65
C ALA A 496 27.39 -17.61 6.70
N TYR A 497 27.03 -17.32 5.44
CA TYR A 497 27.94 -16.72 4.47
C TYR A 497 28.37 -15.32 4.89
N ILE A 498 27.43 -14.43 5.22
CA ILE A 498 27.73 -13.05 5.63
C ILE A 498 28.70 -13.07 6.81
N LEU A 499 28.40 -13.85 7.86
CA LEU A 499 29.26 -13.91 9.04
C LEU A 499 30.66 -14.49 8.76
N SER A 500 30.84 -15.27 7.68
CA SER A 500 32.16 -15.75 7.27
C SER A 500 33.06 -14.64 6.69
N LEU A 501 32.47 -13.52 6.26
CA LEU A 501 33.21 -12.34 5.78
C LEU A 501 33.74 -11.47 6.94
N TYR A 502 33.34 -11.75 8.19
CA TYR A 502 33.65 -10.96 9.37
C TYR A 502 34.48 -11.74 10.39
N PRO A 503 35.14 -11.04 11.35
CA PRO A 503 35.82 -11.70 12.46
C PRO A 503 34.88 -12.60 13.27
N HIS A 504 35.44 -13.69 13.82
CA HIS A 504 34.70 -14.61 14.69
C HIS A 504 34.06 -13.88 15.88
N GLY A 505 32.83 -14.26 16.22
CA GLY A 505 32.05 -13.64 17.30
C GLY A 505 31.24 -12.41 16.88
N THR A 506 31.28 -12.02 15.61
CA THR A 506 30.42 -10.96 15.06
C THR A 506 28.95 -11.39 15.07
N SER A 507 28.07 -10.53 15.56
CA SER A 507 26.61 -10.72 15.52
C SER A 507 25.96 -9.87 14.43
N ILE A 508 24.82 -10.33 13.89
CA ILE A 508 24.10 -9.69 12.78
C ILE A 508 22.75 -9.10 13.24
N ILE A 509 22.41 -7.93 12.74
CA ILE A 509 21.08 -7.31 12.92
C ILE A 509 20.18 -7.77 11.77
N ILE A 510 18.96 -8.22 12.06
CA ILE A 510 18.00 -8.61 11.03
C ILE A 510 16.89 -7.56 10.93
N MET A 511 16.60 -7.11 9.71
CA MET A 511 15.46 -6.24 9.41
C MET A 511 14.50 -6.95 8.45
N GLY A 512 13.24 -7.13 8.86
CA GLY A 512 12.23 -7.77 8.03
C GLY A 512 11.09 -6.82 7.71
N HIS A 513 10.72 -6.69 6.43
CA HIS A 513 9.55 -5.92 6.02
C HIS A 513 8.41 -6.86 5.61
N SER A 514 7.18 -6.60 6.08
CA SER A 514 5.99 -7.39 5.75
C SER A 514 6.21 -8.88 6.04
N MET A 515 5.95 -9.78 5.08
CA MET A 515 6.24 -11.22 5.20
C MET A 515 7.73 -11.54 5.45
N GLY A 516 8.66 -10.65 5.11
CA GLY A 516 10.08 -10.79 5.42
C GLY A 516 10.37 -10.78 6.92
N GLY A 517 9.52 -10.15 7.74
CA GLY A 517 9.60 -10.27 9.20
C GLY A 517 9.12 -11.63 9.73
N ILE A 518 8.26 -12.33 9.01
CA ILE A 518 7.90 -13.72 9.32
C ILE A 518 9.05 -14.65 9.01
N VAL A 519 9.75 -14.43 7.88
CA VAL A 519 11.01 -15.12 7.60
C VAL A 519 12.05 -14.81 8.69
N ALA A 520 12.21 -13.54 9.09
CA ALA A 520 13.15 -13.13 10.13
C ALA A 520 12.91 -13.84 11.48
N THR A 521 11.65 -13.90 11.93
CA THR A 521 11.28 -14.56 13.18
C THR A 521 11.37 -16.09 13.08
N SER A 522 11.20 -16.67 11.88
CA SER A 522 11.38 -18.11 11.63
C SER A 522 12.84 -18.57 11.71
N LEU A 523 13.81 -17.64 11.71
CA LEU A 523 15.23 -17.95 11.89
C LEU A 523 15.59 -18.23 13.35
N LEU A 524 14.72 -17.88 14.30
CA LEU A 524 14.97 -18.09 15.72
C LEU A 524 14.65 -19.53 16.16
N PRO A 525 15.34 -20.06 17.19
CA PRO A 525 16.46 -19.45 17.92
C PRO A 525 17.76 -19.44 17.09
N HIS A 526 18.53 -18.36 17.16
CA HIS A 526 19.83 -18.26 16.48
C HIS A 526 20.87 -17.50 17.33
N PRO A 527 22.06 -18.09 17.58
CA PRO A 527 23.02 -17.52 18.54
C PRO A 527 23.68 -16.21 18.08
N ASN A 528 23.81 -16.00 16.78
CA ASN A 528 24.50 -14.82 16.22
C ASN A 528 23.55 -13.68 15.83
N ILE A 529 22.23 -13.82 16.00
CA ILE A 529 21.30 -12.71 15.72
C ILE A 529 21.28 -11.79 16.94
N SER A 530 21.60 -10.51 16.75
CA SER A 530 21.73 -9.55 17.85
C SER A 530 20.40 -8.90 18.26
N ALA A 531 19.57 -8.59 17.28
CA ALA A 531 18.24 -8.00 17.40
C ALA A 531 17.47 -8.18 16.08
N ILE A 532 16.14 -8.21 16.15
CA ILE A 532 15.25 -8.20 14.98
C ILE A 532 14.36 -6.96 15.00
N LEU A 533 14.39 -6.20 13.91
CA LEU A 533 13.46 -5.11 13.62
C LEU A 533 12.48 -5.57 12.55
N THR A 534 11.20 -5.66 12.89
CA THR A 534 10.16 -5.97 11.90
C THR A 534 9.33 -4.74 11.58
N MET A 535 8.94 -4.57 10.33
CA MET A 535 8.23 -3.40 9.82
C MET A 535 6.99 -3.86 9.05
N SER A 536 5.80 -3.41 9.46
CA SER A 536 4.51 -3.82 8.88
C SER A 536 4.35 -5.35 8.78
N THR A 537 4.90 -6.09 9.74
CA THR A 537 4.91 -7.56 9.72
C THR A 537 3.68 -8.12 10.43
N PRO A 538 2.86 -8.97 9.77
CA PRO A 538 1.71 -9.59 10.38
C PRO A 538 2.13 -10.76 11.30
N HIS A 539 2.37 -10.53 12.58
CA HIS A 539 2.81 -11.53 13.55
C HIS A 539 1.69 -12.42 14.11
N THR A 540 0.47 -11.90 14.29
CA THR A 540 -0.64 -12.65 14.95
C THR A 540 -1.51 -13.40 13.96
N LEU A 541 -1.87 -12.78 12.84
CA LEU A 541 -2.71 -13.38 11.81
C LEU A 541 -2.12 -13.16 10.42
N PRO A 542 -1.96 -14.22 9.60
CA PRO A 542 -1.52 -14.05 8.22
C PRO A 542 -2.57 -13.28 7.39
N PRO A 543 -2.13 -12.44 6.44
CA PRO A 543 -3.02 -11.63 5.61
C PRO A 543 -3.86 -12.47 4.64
N ALA A 544 -3.37 -13.65 4.26
CA ALA A 544 -4.07 -14.59 3.40
C ALA A 544 -3.89 -16.03 3.90
N ARG A 545 -4.98 -16.79 3.97
CA ARG A 545 -5.01 -18.18 4.48
C ARG A 545 -5.55 -19.14 3.41
N PHE A 546 -4.83 -19.19 2.30
CA PHE A 546 -5.11 -20.15 1.21
C PHE A 546 -4.30 -21.44 1.33
N ASP A 547 -3.32 -21.51 2.24
CA ASP A 547 -2.46 -22.67 2.49
C ASP A 547 -2.41 -22.97 4.00
N ALA A 548 -2.67 -24.23 4.38
CA ALA A 548 -2.64 -24.69 5.76
C ALA A 548 -1.24 -24.58 6.40
N ARG A 549 -0.18 -24.64 5.60
CA ARG A 549 1.21 -24.56 6.07
C ARG A 549 1.56 -23.17 6.62
N ILE A 550 0.91 -22.11 6.14
CA ILE A 550 1.09 -20.76 6.69
C ILE A 550 0.60 -20.71 8.14
N ASP A 551 -0.59 -21.27 8.43
CA ASP A 551 -1.10 -21.33 9.82
C ASP A 551 -0.11 -22.09 10.73
N ALA A 552 0.46 -23.20 10.25
CA ALA A 552 1.43 -23.99 10.99
C ALA A 552 2.75 -23.23 11.27
N LEU A 553 3.22 -22.44 10.30
CA LEU A 553 4.39 -21.57 10.47
C LEU A 553 4.16 -20.50 11.53
N TYR A 554 3.01 -19.83 11.49
CA TYR A 554 2.63 -18.81 12.47
C TYR A 554 2.53 -19.39 13.89
N GLU A 555 1.92 -20.57 14.03
CA GLU A 555 1.81 -21.24 15.32
C GLU A 555 3.19 -21.64 15.86
N ARG A 556 4.11 -22.07 15.00
CA ARG A 556 5.51 -22.35 15.37
C ARG A 556 6.22 -21.08 15.85
N ASN A 557 6.14 -20.00 15.08
CA ASN A 557 6.80 -18.74 15.42
C ASN A 557 6.27 -18.17 16.73
N ALA A 558 4.95 -18.19 16.95
CA ALA A 558 4.36 -17.73 18.21
C ALA A 558 4.91 -18.49 19.43
N ARG A 559 5.16 -19.81 19.32
CA ARG A 559 5.77 -20.60 20.41
C ARG A 559 7.23 -20.24 20.64
N ILE A 560 8.03 -20.06 19.58
CA ILE A 560 9.44 -19.67 19.68
C ILE A 560 9.57 -18.27 20.29
N LEU A 561 8.75 -17.34 19.79
CA LEU A 561 8.64 -15.97 20.27
C LEU A 561 8.08 -15.89 21.69
N ALA A 562 7.62 -16.97 22.32
CA ALA A 562 7.29 -16.94 23.74
C ALA A 562 8.58 -17.03 24.58
N SER A 563 9.53 -17.89 24.19
CA SER A 563 10.71 -18.26 24.99
C SER A 563 12.03 -17.61 24.58
N ASP A 564 12.22 -17.18 23.33
CA ASP A 564 13.51 -16.72 22.81
C ASP A 564 13.97 -15.35 23.37
N LEU A 565 15.25 -15.22 23.76
CA LEU A 565 15.76 -14.01 24.43
C LEU A 565 16.16 -12.87 23.49
N THR A 566 16.15 -13.08 22.17
CA THR A 566 16.53 -12.06 21.18
C THR A 566 15.64 -10.82 21.30
N PRO A 567 16.21 -9.61 21.39
CA PRO A 567 15.41 -8.39 21.35
C PRO A 567 14.67 -8.25 20.01
N ILE A 568 13.35 -8.03 20.08
CA ILE A 568 12.50 -7.85 18.89
C ILE A 568 11.66 -6.59 19.06
N LEU A 569 11.68 -5.72 18.05
CA LEU A 569 10.80 -4.56 17.98
C LEU A 569 10.01 -4.59 16.67
N SER A 570 8.68 -4.51 16.77
CA SER A 570 7.77 -4.45 15.63
C SER A 570 7.24 -3.03 15.43
N LEU A 571 7.57 -2.42 14.31
CA LEU A 571 7.03 -1.15 13.85
C LEU A 571 5.80 -1.39 12.98
N CYS A 572 4.67 -0.82 13.38
CA CYS A 572 3.39 -0.99 12.70
C CYS A 572 2.90 0.33 12.10
N GLY A 573 2.38 0.29 10.86
CA GLY A 573 1.88 1.48 10.18
C GLY A 573 0.59 2.05 10.77
N GLY A 574 -0.14 1.25 11.55
CA GLY A 574 -1.43 1.65 12.13
C GLY A 574 -2.56 1.59 11.12
N ALA A 575 -3.54 2.48 11.27
CA ALA A 575 -4.75 2.51 10.45
C ALA A 575 -4.51 2.79 8.95
N THR A 576 -3.36 3.35 8.60
CA THR A 576 -2.95 3.65 7.21
C THR A 576 -2.39 2.44 6.46
N ASP A 577 -1.98 1.38 7.17
CA ASP A 577 -1.58 0.14 6.53
C ASP A 577 -2.84 -0.68 6.17
N MET A 578 -3.32 -0.48 4.94
CA MET A 578 -4.50 -1.19 4.43
C MET A 578 -4.22 -2.62 3.97
N MET A 579 -2.95 -3.02 3.85
CA MET A 579 -2.58 -4.39 3.46
C MET A 579 -2.49 -5.29 4.67
N ILE A 580 -1.92 -4.79 5.77
CA ILE A 580 -1.78 -5.51 7.02
C ILE A 580 -2.62 -4.80 8.09
N PRO A 581 -3.77 -5.39 8.49
CA PRO A 581 -4.56 -4.86 9.57
C PRO A 581 -3.70 -4.64 10.82
N SER A 582 -3.89 -3.50 11.48
CA SER A 582 -3.07 -3.04 12.61
C SER A 582 -2.96 -4.08 13.73
N GLU A 583 -4.03 -4.84 13.93
CA GLU A 583 -4.18 -5.88 14.95
C GLU A 583 -3.35 -7.14 14.62
N SER A 584 -3.08 -7.35 13.33
CA SER A 584 -2.21 -8.42 12.84
C SER A 584 -0.73 -8.15 13.11
N CYS A 585 -0.33 -6.89 13.27
CA CYS A 585 1.07 -6.47 13.38
C CYS A 585 1.66 -6.54 14.80
N VAL A 586 0.79 -6.69 15.80
CA VAL A 586 1.16 -6.73 17.22
C VAL A 586 1.94 -8.01 17.54
N LEU A 587 3.00 -7.91 18.33
CA LEU A 587 3.75 -9.07 18.81
C LEU A 587 2.93 -9.83 19.88
N PRO A 588 3.03 -11.18 19.95
CA PRO A 588 2.36 -11.94 21.00
C PRO A 588 2.75 -11.45 22.41
N PRO A 589 1.81 -11.41 23.36
CA PRO A 589 2.06 -10.96 24.72
C PRO A 589 3.13 -11.79 25.43
N GLN A 590 3.87 -11.14 26.32
CA GLN A 590 4.95 -11.76 27.09
C GLN A 590 4.38 -12.56 28.28
N ALA A 591 4.65 -13.86 28.33
CA ALA A 591 4.21 -14.71 29.44
C ALA A 591 5.12 -14.52 30.67
N GLY A 592 4.67 -13.70 31.64
CA GLY A 592 5.15 -13.68 33.02
C GLY A 592 6.35 -12.77 33.33
N ALA A 593 6.31 -12.16 34.53
CA ALA A 593 7.35 -11.31 35.10
C ALA A 593 8.46 -12.15 35.76
N ALA A 594 9.34 -12.75 34.95
CA ALA A 594 10.59 -13.36 35.43
C ALA A 594 11.78 -12.41 35.20
N ALA A 595 12.82 -12.51 36.02
CA ALA A 595 13.92 -11.54 36.15
C ALA A 595 14.80 -11.31 34.90
N GLU A 596 14.64 -12.10 33.83
CA GLU A 596 15.30 -11.92 32.52
C GLU A 596 14.24 -11.82 31.41
N THR A 597 13.40 -10.79 31.46
CA THR A 597 12.36 -10.58 30.44
C THR A 597 12.98 -10.24 29.08
N PRO A 598 12.73 -11.01 27.99
CA PRO A 598 13.13 -10.62 26.64
C PRO A 598 12.54 -9.27 26.25
N PHE A 599 13.32 -8.42 25.60
CA PHE A 599 12.81 -7.14 25.08
C PHE A 599 11.94 -7.41 23.85
N ARG A 600 10.62 -7.30 24.03
CA ARG A 600 9.64 -7.41 22.94
C ARG A 600 8.69 -6.23 23.00
N ARG A 601 8.67 -5.40 21.96
CA ARG A 601 7.78 -4.23 21.91
C ARG A 601 7.17 -4.04 20.53
N THR A 602 5.89 -3.69 20.53
CA THR A 602 5.19 -3.20 19.35
C THR A 602 5.06 -1.69 19.46
N VAL A 603 5.36 -0.98 18.39
CA VAL A 603 5.31 0.48 18.34
C VAL A 603 4.63 0.88 17.04
N PHE A 604 3.58 1.69 17.13
CA PHE A 604 2.90 2.22 15.96
C PHE A 604 3.56 3.52 15.51
N SER A 605 3.67 3.74 14.20
CA SER A 605 4.34 4.93 13.64
C SER A 605 3.66 6.24 14.01
N SER A 606 2.35 6.20 14.28
CA SER A 606 1.54 7.31 14.81
C SER A 606 1.91 7.66 16.26
N ALA A 607 2.38 6.69 17.05
CA ALA A 607 2.86 6.90 18.41
C ALA A 607 4.37 7.15 18.51
N LEU A 608 5.13 6.71 17.51
CA LEU A 608 6.58 6.82 17.47
C LEU A 608 6.99 8.27 17.70
N GLU A 609 7.64 8.52 18.84
CA GLU A 609 8.05 9.87 19.25
C GLU A 609 8.93 10.48 18.15
N GLY A 610 8.61 11.71 17.71
CA GLY A 610 9.28 12.41 16.61
C GLY A 610 9.08 11.83 15.21
N ALA A 611 8.08 10.96 15.02
CA ALA A 611 7.48 10.71 13.72
C ALA A 611 6.00 11.12 13.71
N TRP A 612 5.24 10.63 14.70
CA TRP A 612 3.82 10.95 14.94
C TRP A 612 2.93 10.89 13.68
N THR A 613 3.20 9.94 12.79
CA THR A 613 2.51 9.82 11.51
C THR A 613 2.04 8.40 11.27
N GLY A 614 0.80 8.23 10.83
CA GLY A 614 0.38 6.99 10.21
C GLY A 614 1.23 6.77 8.95
N VAL A 615 1.67 5.53 8.73
CA VAL A 615 2.45 5.17 7.55
C VAL A 615 1.79 4.01 6.83
N GLY A 616 1.60 4.14 5.51
CA GLY A 616 1.08 3.06 4.69
C GLY A 616 2.06 1.90 4.55
N HIS A 617 1.60 0.77 3.99
CA HIS A 617 2.39 -0.45 3.89
C HIS A 617 3.73 -0.24 3.15
N ARG A 618 3.69 0.52 2.04
CA ARG A 618 4.89 0.76 1.20
C ARG A 618 5.74 1.87 1.77
N GLU A 619 5.08 2.88 2.32
CA GLU A 619 5.65 4.06 2.96
C GLU A 619 6.55 3.69 4.14
N MET A 620 6.28 2.55 4.81
CA MET A 620 7.01 2.08 5.99
C MET A 620 8.54 2.05 5.80
N VAL A 621 9.00 1.70 4.60
CA VAL A 621 10.44 1.57 4.32
C VAL A 621 11.08 2.85 3.77
N TRP A 622 10.31 3.87 3.34
CA TRP A 622 10.86 5.09 2.74
C TRP A 622 10.46 6.40 3.40
N CYS A 623 9.42 6.40 4.25
CA CYS A 623 8.97 7.55 5.01
C CYS A 623 10.13 8.13 5.82
N HIS A 624 10.51 9.38 5.58
CA HIS A 624 11.72 9.96 6.15
C HIS A 624 11.76 9.87 7.68
N GLN A 625 10.66 10.26 8.33
CA GLN A 625 10.55 10.30 9.79
C GLN A 625 10.77 8.93 10.43
N VAL A 626 10.26 7.87 9.81
CA VAL A 626 10.43 6.49 10.30
C VAL A 626 11.82 5.95 9.97
N ARG A 627 12.23 6.01 8.69
CA ARG A 627 13.51 5.43 8.26
C ARG A 627 14.70 6.07 8.98
N TRP A 628 14.63 7.36 9.28
CA TRP A 628 15.71 8.09 9.93
C TRP A 628 15.97 7.54 11.33
N ARG A 629 14.89 7.25 12.07
CA ARG A 629 14.95 6.65 13.41
C ARG A 629 15.36 5.19 13.39
N VAL A 630 14.85 4.41 12.43
CA VAL A 630 15.26 3.00 12.24
C VAL A 630 16.75 2.89 11.94
N ALA A 631 17.26 3.72 11.02
CA ALA A 631 18.68 3.76 10.70
C ALA A 631 19.53 4.18 11.91
N ARG A 632 19.07 5.18 12.67
CA ARG A 632 19.76 5.63 13.87
C ARG A 632 19.82 4.56 14.96
N ALA A 633 18.71 3.87 15.20
CA ALA A 633 18.65 2.75 16.13
C ALA A 633 19.62 1.63 15.71
N ALA A 634 19.68 1.30 14.42
CA ALA A 634 20.58 0.27 13.89
C ALA A 634 22.07 0.62 14.07
N LEU A 635 22.45 1.87 13.85
CA LEU A 635 23.84 2.35 14.03
C LEU A 635 24.29 2.18 15.48
N GLU A 636 23.44 2.55 16.43
CA GLU A 636 23.76 2.43 17.86
C GLU A 636 23.70 0.98 18.36
N LEU A 637 22.78 0.16 17.83
CA LEU A 637 22.72 -1.28 18.13
C LEU A 637 24.02 -2.00 17.82
N GLY A 638 24.71 -1.60 16.75
CA GLY A 638 26.00 -2.17 16.36
C GLY A 638 27.10 -1.99 17.43
N GLY A 639 26.98 -0.99 18.32
CA GLY A 639 27.91 -0.76 19.42
C GLY A 639 27.56 -1.48 20.73
N ALA A 640 26.39 -2.12 20.84
CA ALA A 640 25.92 -2.72 22.09
C ALA A 640 26.18 -4.23 22.15
N SER A 641 26.89 -4.65 23.21
CA SER A 641 27.25 -6.06 23.45
C SER A 641 26.26 -6.83 24.33
N THR A 642 25.45 -6.15 25.15
CA THR A 642 24.49 -6.79 26.07
C THR A 642 23.05 -6.65 25.59
N ALA A 643 22.20 -7.64 25.91
CA ALA A 643 20.78 -7.60 25.57
C ALA A 643 20.04 -6.41 26.21
N SER A 644 20.35 -6.08 27.47
CA SER A 644 19.78 -4.90 28.15
C SER A 644 20.25 -3.58 27.52
N GLY A 645 21.49 -3.49 27.02
CA GLY A 645 21.97 -2.31 26.31
C GLY A 645 21.24 -2.12 24.97
N ARG A 646 21.06 -3.21 24.21
CA ARG A 646 20.28 -3.21 22.96
C ARG A 646 18.82 -2.82 23.19
N ALA A 647 18.22 -3.33 24.26
CA ALA A 647 16.88 -2.96 24.70
C ALA A 647 16.75 -1.44 24.99
N GLY A 648 17.72 -0.86 25.71
CA GLY A 648 17.75 0.59 25.98
C GLY A 648 17.89 1.43 24.71
N ILE A 649 18.66 0.99 23.72
CA ILE A 649 18.81 1.68 22.43
C ILE A 649 17.50 1.65 21.62
N LEU A 650 16.86 0.47 21.56
CA LEU A 650 15.56 0.31 20.91
C LEU A 650 14.50 1.18 21.58
N ASP A 651 14.44 1.19 22.92
CA ASP A 651 13.55 2.06 23.68
C ASP A 651 13.84 3.54 23.41
N ARG A 652 15.10 3.97 23.38
CA ARG A 652 15.45 5.37 23.14
C ARG A 652 14.98 5.88 21.77
N TRP A 653 15.26 5.14 20.70
CA TRP A 653 15.05 5.63 19.34
C TRP A 653 13.67 5.30 18.77
N LEU A 654 13.07 4.20 19.24
CA LEU A 654 11.82 3.64 18.72
C LEU A 654 10.73 3.55 19.81
N ARG A 655 10.73 4.43 20.81
CA ARG A 655 9.66 4.53 21.83
C ARG A 655 8.37 5.15 21.31
N ASP A 656 7.28 4.78 21.97
CA ASP A 656 5.91 5.28 21.77
C ASP A 656 5.42 6.21 22.91
N GLY A 657 6.22 6.37 23.96
CA GLY A 657 5.91 7.24 25.10
C GLY A 657 4.90 6.70 26.12
N HIS A 658 4.48 5.43 26.04
CA HIS A 658 3.56 4.84 27.03
C HIS A 658 4.28 4.25 28.26
N ALA A 659 5.56 3.89 28.10
CA ALA A 659 6.42 3.45 29.19
C ALA A 659 7.44 4.55 29.54
N LEU A 660 7.83 4.60 30.81
CA LEU A 660 8.95 5.45 31.26
C LEU A 660 10.24 5.01 30.55
N PRO A 661 11.14 5.97 30.21
CA PRO A 661 12.43 5.66 29.57
C PRO A 661 13.25 4.70 30.42
N TYR A 662 13.88 3.72 29.77
CA TYR A 662 14.81 2.80 30.41
C TYR A 662 16.24 2.97 29.88
N PRO A 663 17.24 3.23 30.75
CA PRO A 663 17.12 3.49 32.19
C PRO A 663 16.58 4.91 32.50
N LEU A 664 15.78 5.03 33.57
CA LEU A 664 15.34 6.32 34.10
C LEU A 664 16.43 6.88 35.02
N ALA A 665 17.13 7.92 34.57
CA ALA A 665 18.04 8.68 35.43
C ALA A 665 17.24 9.76 36.18
N LEU A 666 17.17 9.65 37.51
CA LEU A 666 16.60 10.69 38.36
C LEU A 666 17.71 11.69 38.77
N PRO A 667 17.40 13.00 38.87
CA PRO A 667 18.36 13.98 39.35
C PRO A 667 18.72 13.72 40.81
N ASP A 668 19.91 14.16 41.22
CA ASP A 668 20.34 14.12 42.62
C ASP A 668 19.49 15.08 43.48
N ASP A 669 19.40 14.80 44.77
CA ASP A 669 18.67 15.65 45.72
C ASP A 669 19.22 17.10 45.73
N ALA A 670 18.32 18.06 45.86
CA ALA A 670 18.62 19.48 45.73
C ALA A 670 18.65 20.18 47.10
N GLU A 671 19.79 20.77 47.46
CA GLU A 671 19.90 21.72 48.57
C GLU A 671 19.66 23.15 48.05
N VAL A 672 18.60 23.82 48.54
CA VAL A 672 18.24 25.17 48.10
C VAL A 672 18.85 26.21 49.04
N THR A 673 19.96 26.83 48.64
CA THR A 673 20.49 28.04 49.30
C THR A 673 19.83 29.30 48.73
N THR A 674 19.37 30.17 49.63
CA THR A 674 18.48 31.33 49.44
C THR A 674 18.80 32.27 48.27
N HIS A 675 18.20 32.04 47.09
CA HIS A 675 17.90 33.05 46.08
C HIS A 675 16.67 32.60 45.24
N LEU A 676 15.46 32.83 45.75
CA LEU A 676 14.22 32.65 44.97
C LEU A 676 13.88 33.94 44.22
N GLU A 677 13.76 33.86 42.88
CA GLU A 677 13.35 34.97 42.02
C GLU A 677 11.82 35.02 41.87
N THR A 678 11.24 36.24 41.91
CA THR A 678 9.78 36.45 41.73
C THR A 678 9.47 37.04 40.36
N LEU A 679 8.72 36.30 39.53
CA LEU A 679 8.30 36.71 38.18
C LEU A 679 7.04 37.63 38.17
N PRO A 680 6.85 38.47 37.12
CA PRO A 680 5.62 39.25 36.85
C PRO A 680 4.39 38.38 36.54
N ALA A 681 3.19 38.99 36.50
CA ALA A 681 1.90 38.29 36.40
C ALA A 681 1.61 37.59 35.06
N ASP A 682 2.47 37.78 34.05
CA ASP A 682 2.18 37.46 32.65
C ASP A 682 2.99 36.26 32.13
N ILE A 683 3.68 35.54 33.02
CA ILE A 683 4.53 34.38 32.70
C ILE A 683 4.07 33.18 33.54
N HIS A 684 3.80 32.05 32.89
CA HIS A 684 3.57 30.74 33.52
C HIS A 684 4.78 29.84 33.19
N LEU A 685 5.52 29.10 34.03
CA LEU A 685 5.44 28.56 35.41
C LEU A 685 5.64 29.55 36.59
N VAL A 686 5.04 29.18 37.74
CA VAL A 686 4.34 29.98 38.78
C VAL A 686 4.62 29.35 40.19
N LEU A 687 4.64 30.07 41.33
CA LEU A 687 3.55 30.16 42.36
C LEU A 687 3.88 31.15 43.51
N LYS A 688 3.32 32.37 43.50
CA LYS A 688 3.42 33.29 44.67
C LYS A 688 2.54 32.88 45.87
N GLN A 689 1.48 32.08 45.68
CA GLN A 689 0.70 31.43 46.75
C GLN A 689 -0.07 30.20 46.22
N PRO A 690 0.24 28.95 46.61
CA PRO A 690 -0.68 27.85 46.40
C PRO A 690 -1.84 28.00 47.40
N ARG A 691 -2.89 28.74 47.04
CA ARG A 691 -4.15 28.78 47.81
C ARG A 691 -5.13 27.67 47.42
N ALA A 692 -4.67 26.64 46.72
CA ALA A 692 -5.40 25.39 46.74
C ALA A 692 -5.00 24.65 48.02
N LYS A 693 -5.91 24.54 48.99
CA LYS A 693 -5.89 23.37 49.87
C LYS A 693 -5.86 22.18 48.91
N ALA A 694 -4.74 21.48 48.79
CA ALA A 694 -4.67 20.29 47.96
C ALA A 694 -5.82 19.38 48.42
N LYS A 695 -6.85 19.24 47.57
CA LYS A 695 -7.77 18.12 47.72
C LYS A 695 -6.91 16.85 47.56
N ALA A 696 -7.28 15.77 48.24
CA ALA A 696 -6.64 14.49 47.99
C ALA A 696 -6.64 14.22 46.46
N ASN A 697 -5.49 13.87 45.87
CA ASN A 697 -5.29 13.52 44.45
C ASN A 697 -5.04 14.70 43.47
N ALA A 698 -4.01 15.53 43.71
CA ALA A 698 -3.55 16.53 42.74
C ALA A 698 -2.33 16.02 41.94
N LYS A 699 -2.37 16.20 40.61
CA LYS A 699 -1.30 15.82 39.68
C LYS A 699 -0.55 17.06 39.22
N PHE A 700 0.78 17.02 39.28
CA PHE A 700 1.63 18.08 38.74
C PHE A 700 1.92 17.78 37.26
N VAL A 701 1.70 18.79 36.40
CA VAL A 701 1.95 18.70 34.97
C VAL A 701 2.96 19.79 34.58
N LEU A 702 3.98 19.42 33.82
CA LEU A 702 5.00 20.32 33.27
C LEU A 702 5.20 20.04 31.78
N LEU A 703 5.25 21.11 30.98
CA LEU A 703 5.45 21.10 29.55
C LEU A 703 6.66 21.98 29.22
N VAL A 704 7.61 21.43 28.47
CA VAL A 704 8.86 22.11 28.06
C VAL A 704 8.97 22.05 26.54
N SER A 705 8.94 23.19 25.85
CA SER A 705 9.08 23.22 24.39
C SER A 705 10.55 23.24 23.99
N GLN A 706 10.93 22.42 23.00
CA GLN A 706 12.27 22.36 22.41
C GLN A 706 13.44 22.06 23.38
N GLY A 707 13.21 21.98 24.68
CA GLY A 707 14.17 21.58 25.71
C GLY A 707 14.07 20.09 26.08
N SER A 708 14.73 19.72 27.17
CA SER A 708 14.74 18.33 27.67
C SER A 708 14.40 18.21 29.16
N ILE A 709 13.78 17.09 29.54
CA ILE A 709 13.57 16.66 30.92
C ILE A 709 14.20 15.27 31.08
N GLY A 710 15.31 15.20 31.81
CA GLY A 710 16.10 13.97 31.91
C GLY A 710 16.55 13.46 30.53
N PRO A 711 16.33 12.18 30.19
CA PRO A 711 16.77 11.61 28.91
C PRO A 711 15.82 11.92 27.73
N VAL A 712 14.70 12.61 27.96
CA VAL A 712 13.68 12.86 26.94
C VAL A 712 13.77 14.30 26.44
N GLY A 713 13.89 14.46 25.12
CA GLY A 713 13.93 15.73 24.41
C GLY A 713 13.88 15.50 22.90
N PRO A 714 13.67 16.56 22.09
CA PRO A 714 13.77 16.46 20.64
C PRO A 714 15.23 16.19 20.21
N GLN A 715 15.43 15.80 18.96
CA GLN A 715 16.76 15.39 18.48
C GLN A 715 17.79 16.54 18.55
N LYS A 716 17.34 17.76 18.26
CA LYS A 716 18.14 18.99 18.37
C LYS A 716 17.56 19.86 19.48
N ALA A 717 17.56 19.33 20.70
CA ALA A 717 17.11 20.11 21.86
C ALA A 717 17.96 21.37 22.02
N LEU A 718 17.30 22.48 22.37
CA LEU A 718 17.96 23.69 22.84
C LEU A 718 18.76 23.39 24.12
N THR A 719 19.60 24.34 24.54
CA THR A 719 20.37 24.25 25.78
C THR A 719 19.50 24.18 27.04
N LEU A 720 18.19 24.45 26.91
CA LEU A 720 17.19 24.40 27.97
C LEU A 720 17.00 22.98 28.53
N LYS A 721 17.33 22.81 29.81
CA LYS A 721 17.10 21.58 30.59
C LYS A 721 16.25 21.88 31.81
N ALA A 722 15.30 21.01 32.12
CA ALA A 722 14.45 21.11 33.29
C ALA A 722 14.50 19.85 34.16
N GLU A 723 14.56 20.05 35.47
CA GLU A 723 14.52 19.00 36.50
C GLU A 723 13.38 19.29 37.48
N VAL A 724 12.69 18.24 37.97
CA VAL A 724 11.50 18.39 38.81
C VAL A 724 11.71 17.73 40.17
N PHE A 725 11.38 18.47 41.23
CA PHE A 725 11.58 18.10 42.62
C PHE A 725 10.28 18.21 43.44
N THR A 726 10.19 17.41 44.50
CA THR A 726 9.23 17.59 45.58
C THR A 726 9.95 18.21 46.78
N CYS A 727 9.49 19.39 47.20
CA CYS A 727 10.12 20.18 48.25
C CYS A 727 9.21 20.30 49.48
N GLY A 728 9.80 20.28 50.67
CA GLY A 728 9.09 20.49 51.93
C GLY A 728 9.98 21.08 53.03
N GLY A 729 9.40 21.84 53.96
CA GLY A 729 10.11 22.51 55.04
C GLY A 729 9.19 23.23 56.03
N VAL A 730 9.71 23.55 57.22
CA VAL A 730 9.02 24.29 58.30
C VAL A 730 9.64 25.68 58.40
N GLY A 731 9.32 26.58 57.46
CA GLY A 731 9.86 27.95 57.41
C GLY A 731 10.63 28.26 56.12
N ALA A 732 10.94 29.54 55.90
CA ALA A 732 11.54 30.07 54.66
C ALA A 732 13.03 29.73 54.48
N ASP A 733 13.72 29.27 55.54
CA ASP A 733 15.18 29.16 55.58
C ASP A 733 15.74 27.73 55.43
N GLU A 734 14.89 26.69 55.44
CA GLU A 734 15.33 25.30 55.31
C GLU A 734 14.37 24.47 54.44
N VAL A 735 14.58 24.51 53.12
CA VAL A 735 13.77 23.76 52.14
C VAL A 735 14.59 22.56 51.64
N ARG A 736 14.12 21.34 51.92
CA ARG A 736 14.70 20.11 51.35
C ARG A 736 13.89 19.67 50.14
N CYS A 737 14.56 19.39 49.04
CA CYS A 737 13.96 19.00 47.77
C CYS A 737 14.52 17.64 47.32
N GLY A 738 13.65 16.64 47.20
CA GLY A 738 14.00 15.34 46.61
C GLY A 738 13.48 15.23 45.17
N ALA A 739 14.11 14.40 44.34
CA ALA A 739 13.66 14.19 42.95
C ALA A 739 12.21 13.67 42.89
N LEU A 740 11.38 14.27 42.04
CA LEU A 740 10.02 13.80 41.81
C LEU A 740 10.01 12.80 40.65
N ARG A 741 9.59 11.56 40.93
CA ARG A 741 9.49 10.51 39.91
C ARG A 741 8.27 10.77 39.01
N PRO A 742 8.42 10.78 37.67
CA PRO A 742 7.30 10.92 36.75
C PRO A 742 6.45 9.65 36.67
N ASP A 743 5.13 9.83 36.53
CA ASP A 743 4.19 8.82 36.04
C ASP A 743 4.18 8.77 34.51
N VAL A 744 4.29 9.95 33.88
CA VAL A 744 4.39 10.11 32.43
C VAL A 744 5.59 10.99 32.13
N LEU A 745 6.48 10.51 31.27
CA LEU A 745 7.59 11.28 30.71
C LEU A 745 7.75 10.92 29.23
N LYS A 746 7.29 11.81 28.35
CA LYS A 746 7.26 11.55 26.90
C LYS A 746 7.37 12.82 26.05
N LEU A 747 7.76 12.64 24.79
CA LEU A 747 7.78 13.72 23.80
C LEU A 747 6.46 13.78 23.03
N MET A 748 5.82 14.94 23.02
CA MET A 748 4.60 15.23 22.24
C MET A 748 4.92 16.15 21.06
N PRO A 749 4.14 16.11 19.97
CA PRO A 749 4.30 17.05 18.87
C PRO A 749 3.91 18.47 19.27
N SER A 750 4.43 19.44 18.52
CA SER A 750 4.03 20.85 18.60
C SER A 750 3.41 21.29 17.26
N PRO A 751 2.12 21.01 17.01
CA PRO A 751 1.49 21.31 15.72
C PRO A 751 1.50 22.81 15.37
N ILE A 752 1.72 23.11 14.08
CA ILE A 752 1.59 24.47 13.56
C ILE A 752 0.12 24.90 13.60
N LEU A 753 -0.15 26.06 14.18
CA LEU A 753 -1.49 26.65 14.27
C LEU A 753 -2.15 26.77 12.89
N GLY A 754 -3.42 26.33 12.80
CA GLY A 754 -4.21 26.42 11.56
C GLY A 754 -3.78 25.45 10.46
N ARG A 755 -2.92 24.46 10.75
CA ARG A 755 -2.56 23.38 9.83
C ARG A 755 -2.97 22.01 10.39
N PRO A 756 -3.27 21.03 9.51
CA PRO A 756 -3.46 19.65 9.95
C PRO A 756 -2.15 19.10 10.51
N PHE A 757 -2.28 18.11 11.40
CA PHE A 757 -1.13 17.41 11.95
C PHE A 757 -1.30 15.89 11.82
N PRO A 758 -0.25 15.17 11.40
CA PRO A 758 0.97 15.70 10.76
C PRO A 758 0.67 16.41 9.44
N ILE A 759 1.58 17.29 8.99
CA ILE A 759 1.41 18.04 7.74
C ILE A 759 1.58 17.06 6.57
N PRO A 760 0.60 16.93 5.66
CA PRO A 760 0.71 16.01 4.53
C PRO A 760 1.98 16.25 3.71
N LYS A 761 2.72 15.18 3.40
CA LYS A 761 3.99 15.17 2.63
C LYS A 761 5.19 15.91 3.26
N GLU A 762 4.99 16.76 4.28
CA GLU A 762 6.06 17.47 4.99
C GLU A 762 6.43 16.77 6.31
N GLY A 763 5.42 16.28 7.04
CA GLY A 763 5.55 15.58 8.31
C GLY A 763 5.80 16.47 9.51
N SER A 764 6.44 15.89 10.52
CA SER A 764 6.96 16.59 11.69
C SER A 764 8.47 16.79 11.56
N ASP A 765 8.97 17.91 12.07
CA ASP A 765 10.41 18.17 12.17
C ASP A 765 10.98 17.47 13.41
N GLU A 766 12.15 16.84 13.28
CA GLU A 766 12.80 16.11 14.38
C GLU A 766 13.33 17.02 15.50
N SER A 767 13.46 18.32 15.23
CA SER A 767 13.84 19.36 16.20
C SER A 767 12.64 19.95 16.96
N GLU A 768 11.42 19.68 16.50
CA GLU A 768 10.21 20.17 17.14
C GLU A 768 9.65 19.14 18.12
N GLY A 769 9.17 19.62 19.27
CA GLY A 769 8.54 18.76 20.27
C GLY A 769 8.39 19.45 21.62
N ILE A 770 7.43 18.96 22.40
CA ILE A 770 7.15 19.40 23.76
C ILE A 770 7.32 18.20 24.67
N VAL A 771 8.21 18.30 25.65
CA VAL A 771 8.39 17.25 26.67
C VAL A 771 7.30 17.40 27.71
N LEU A 772 6.50 16.35 27.89
CA LEU A 772 5.46 16.23 28.91
C LEU A 772 6.02 15.47 30.11
N PHE A 773 5.87 16.06 31.29
CA PHE A 773 6.10 15.43 32.59
C PHE A 773 4.81 15.49 33.42
N GLU A 774 4.33 14.33 33.88
CA GLU A 774 3.24 14.22 34.86
C GLU A 774 3.71 13.43 36.08
N ALA A 775 3.34 13.89 37.27
CA ALA A 775 3.60 13.15 38.51
C ALA A 775 2.53 13.42 39.57
N ASP A 776 2.08 12.37 40.25
CA ASP A 776 1.26 12.46 41.44
C ASP A 776 2.05 13.06 42.61
N VAL A 777 1.45 14.06 43.27
CA VAL A 777 2.07 14.70 44.44
C VAL A 777 1.41 14.16 45.71
N PRO A 778 2.12 13.36 46.54
CA PRO A 778 1.50 12.64 47.65
C PRO A 778 0.98 13.59 48.74
N PRO A 779 -0.24 13.38 49.28
CA PRO A 779 -0.82 14.22 50.31
C PRO A 779 0.04 14.15 51.58
N GLY A 780 0.69 15.26 51.93
CA GLY A 780 1.49 15.40 53.15
C GLY A 780 0.79 16.27 54.19
N GLY A 781 0.99 15.99 55.48
CA GLY A 781 0.47 16.81 56.59
C GLY A 781 1.13 18.20 56.73
N THR A 782 2.21 18.47 55.98
CA THR A 782 2.91 19.77 55.88
C THR A 782 2.79 20.32 54.45
N THR A 783 2.93 21.63 54.27
CA THR A 783 2.90 22.28 52.94
C THR A 783 4.05 21.77 52.08
N LYS A 784 3.75 20.97 51.05
CA LYS A 784 4.69 20.52 50.03
C LYS A 784 4.57 21.38 48.77
N TRP A 785 5.69 21.58 48.09
CA TRP A 785 5.78 22.33 46.83
C TRP A 785 6.38 21.44 45.73
N ALA A 786 6.05 21.74 44.47
CA ALA A 786 6.78 21.23 43.32
C ALA A 786 7.84 22.27 42.92
N GLY A 787 9.12 21.89 42.95
CA GLY A 787 10.23 22.72 42.52
C GLY A 787 10.64 22.34 41.10
N VAL A 788 10.96 23.32 40.27
CA VAL A 788 11.52 23.10 38.93
C VAL A 788 12.83 23.86 38.83
N ARG A 789 13.92 23.15 38.57
CA ARG A 789 15.24 23.73 38.28
C ARG A 789 15.39 23.83 36.77
N MET A 790 15.89 24.97 36.28
CA MET A 790 16.11 25.22 34.86
C MET A 790 17.57 25.58 34.63
N GLU A 791 18.16 25.02 33.58
CA GLU A 791 19.52 25.33 33.13
C GLU A 791 19.52 25.68 31.64
N GLY A 792 20.39 26.61 31.21
CA GLY A 792 20.59 26.91 29.78
C GLY A 792 19.43 27.63 29.09
N GLY A 793 18.63 28.44 29.80
CA GLY A 793 17.54 29.22 29.20
C GLY A 793 18.04 30.53 28.56
N GLU A 794 18.41 30.51 27.29
CA GLU A 794 18.90 31.70 26.54
C GLU A 794 17.77 32.56 25.92
N GLY A 795 16.51 32.30 26.29
CA GLY A 795 15.33 33.04 25.80
C GLY A 795 14.59 32.40 24.61
N GLU A 796 15.10 31.29 24.08
CA GLU A 796 14.41 30.46 23.07
C GLU A 796 13.70 29.27 23.76
N GLY A 797 12.41 29.09 23.47
CA GLY A 797 11.54 28.09 24.10
C GLY A 797 10.75 28.58 25.33
N TRP A 798 9.76 27.79 25.76
CA TRP A 798 8.88 28.09 26.89
C TRP A 798 8.69 26.88 27.82
N ILE A 799 8.39 27.16 29.09
CA ILE A 799 8.10 26.16 30.11
C ILE A 799 6.81 26.57 30.83
N ILE A 800 5.82 25.69 30.86
CA ILE A 800 4.58 25.90 31.60
C ILE A 800 4.26 24.68 32.45
N GLY A 801 3.67 24.91 33.61
CA GLY A 801 3.25 23.83 34.48
C GLY A 801 2.34 24.31 35.59
N GLY A 802 1.76 23.36 36.30
CA GLY A 802 0.75 23.63 37.29
C GLY A 802 0.15 22.36 37.87
N PHE A 803 -0.65 22.55 38.93
CA PHE A 803 -1.41 21.47 39.56
C PHE A 803 -2.77 21.34 38.90
N VAL A 804 -3.11 20.13 38.49
CA VAL A 804 -4.40 19.77 37.89
C VAL A 804 -5.09 18.74 38.78
N VAL A 805 -6.42 18.83 38.88
CA VAL A 805 -7.23 17.82 39.56
C VAL A 805 -7.33 16.60 38.64
N ASP A 806 -6.90 15.42 39.10
CA ASP A 806 -6.87 14.20 38.28
C ASP A 806 -8.22 13.44 38.32
N GLU A 807 -9.33 14.14 38.10
CA GLU A 807 -10.66 13.54 37.96
C GLU A 807 -11.09 13.57 36.49
N PRO A 808 -11.24 12.40 35.81
CA PRO A 808 -11.68 12.38 34.42
C PRO A 808 -13.15 12.76 34.29
N PHE A 809 -13.50 13.44 33.19
CA PHE A 809 -14.89 13.62 32.80
C PHE A 809 -15.46 12.30 32.29
N VAL A 810 -16.31 11.65 33.08
CA VAL A 810 -16.96 10.39 32.71
C VAL A 810 -18.34 10.65 32.13
N SER A 811 -18.57 10.18 30.90
CA SER A 811 -19.85 10.31 30.21
C SER A 811 -20.53 8.95 30.00
N GLY A 812 -21.82 8.86 30.32
CA GLY A 812 -22.61 7.63 30.17
C GLY A 812 -23.03 7.30 28.73
N VAL A 813 -22.55 8.04 27.72
CA VAL A 813 -22.94 7.87 26.31
C VAL A 813 -22.58 6.48 25.80
N SER A 814 -23.55 5.81 25.18
CA SER A 814 -23.37 4.46 24.64
C SER A 814 -23.29 4.46 23.11
N THR A 815 -22.60 3.47 22.52
CA THR A 815 -22.50 3.34 21.06
C THR A 815 -23.87 3.20 20.39
N MET A 816 -24.83 2.55 21.07
CA MET A 816 -26.20 2.40 20.55
C MET A 816 -26.93 3.74 20.42
N GLN A 817 -26.65 4.72 21.30
CA GLN A 817 -27.21 6.08 21.18
C GLN A 817 -26.63 6.84 19.98
N LEU A 818 -25.43 6.49 19.52
CA LEU A 818 -24.73 7.15 18.42
C LEU A 818 -25.01 6.56 17.03
N LEU A 819 -25.84 5.51 16.94
CA LEU A 819 -26.13 4.81 15.67
C LEU A 819 -26.68 5.74 14.57
N LEU A 820 -27.58 6.65 14.93
CA LEU A 820 -28.29 7.54 13.99
C LEU A 820 -28.19 9.02 14.38
N GLY A 821 -27.39 9.37 15.38
CA GLY A 821 -27.35 10.70 15.98
C GLY A 821 -25.94 11.13 16.41
N HIS A 822 -25.90 12.26 17.09
CA HIS A 822 -24.69 12.80 17.70
C HIS A 822 -24.99 13.26 19.13
N VAL A 823 -23.97 13.27 19.98
CA VAL A 823 -24.06 13.81 21.35
C VAL A 823 -23.06 14.96 21.48
N SER A 824 -23.53 16.10 21.96
CA SER A 824 -22.67 17.26 22.26
C SER A 824 -22.16 17.17 23.69
N VAL A 825 -20.84 17.24 23.85
CA VAL A 825 -20.17 17.19 25.16
C VAL A 825 -19.55 18.56 25.46
N PRO A 826 -19.96 19.24 26.54
CA PRO A 826 -19.42 20.54 26.91
C PRO A 826 -18.01 20.42 27.50
N LEU A 827 -17.14 21.40 27.23
CA LEU A 827 -15.81 21.49 27.81
C LEU A 827 -15.88 22.34 29.09
N ALA A 828 -15.80 21.70 30.27
CA ALA A 828 -16.08 22.33 31.55
C ALA A 828 -14.98 23.28 32.07
N ASP A 829 -13.71 23.06 31.71
CA ASP A 829 -12.58 23.91 32.14
C ASP A 829 -11.45 23.97 31.09
N MET A 830 -11.50 24.97 30.20
CA MET A 830 -10.46 25.24 29.19
C MET A 830 -9.18 25.89 29.77
N GLY A 831 -9.14 26.19 31.07
CA GLY A 831 -7.94 26.72 31.74
C GLY A 831 -6.99 25.65 32.26
N ALA A 832 -7.40 24.38 32.27
CA ALA A 832 -6.57 23.28 32.73
C ALA A 832 -5.50 22.92 31.69
N LEU A 833 -4.29 22.62 32.17
CA LEU A 833 -3.19 22.11 31.32
C LEU A 833 -3.49 20.71 30.76
N ARG A 834 -4.42 19.99 31.40
CA ARG A 834 -4.79 18.62 31.10
C ARG A 834 -6.26 18.40 31.45
N ALA A 835 -7.02 17.84 30.52
CA ALA A 835 -8.40 17.39 30.74
C ALA A 835 -8.59 15.99 30.14
N SER A 836 -8.98 15.00 30.95
CA SER A 836 -9.18 13.62 30.51
C SER A 836 -10.67 13.31 30.38
N PHE A 837 -11.06 12.65 29.29
CA PHE A 837 -12.43 12.27 28.98
C PHE A 837 -12.54 10.75 28.86
N GLU A 838 -13.53 10.17 29.53
CA GLU A 838 -13.77 8.73 29.55
C GLU A 838 -15.22 8.41 29.16
N PHE A 839 -15.36 7.52 28.19
CA PHE A 839 -16.63 7.05 27.65
C PHE A 839 -16.71 5.52 27.80
N PRO A 840 -17.00 5.01 29.01
CA PRO A 840 -16.95 3.57 29.31
C PRO A 840 -17.96 2.73 28.53
N ASN A 841 -19.08 3.33 28.12
CA ASN A 841 -20.15 2.63 27.38
C ASN A 841 -19.95 2.67 25.85
N LEU A 842 -18.84 3.22 25.36
CA LEU A 842 -18.49 3.15 23.95
C LEU A 842 -17.72 1.87 23.64
N LEU A 843 -18.14 1.17 22.60
CA LEU A 843 -17.49 -0.03 22.12
C LEU A 843 -16.09 0.29 21.59
N SER A 844 -15.06 -0.31 22.21
CA SER A 844 -13.67 -0.30 21.74
C SER A 844 -13.43 -1.52 20.86
N ASN A 845 -13.58 -1.35 19.55
CA ASN A 845 -13.45 -2.42 18.57
C ASN A 845 -12.89 -1.90 17.23
N ALA A 846 -12.11 -2.75 16.57
CA ALA A 846 -11.55 -2.53 15.24
C ALA A 846 -12.57 -2.35 14.11
N LEU A 847 -13.85 -2.54 14.37
CA LEU A 847 -14.90 -2.42 13.36
C LEU A 847 -15.67 -1.10 13.46
N VAL A 848 -15.36 -0.22 14.42
CA VAL A 848 -16.07 1.06 14.62
C VAL A 848 -15.09 2.22 14.62
N VAL A 849 -15.51 3.33 14.01
CA VAL A 849 -14.79 4.60 14.02
C VAL A 849 -15.73 5.70 14.52
N TYR A 850 -15.28 6.46 15.52
CA TYR A 850 -16.00 7.61 16.03
C TYR A 850 -15.46 8.89 15.42
N ARG A 851 -16.31 9.89 15.24
CA ARG A 851 -15.95 11.23 14.77
C ARG A 851 -16.16 12.25 15.88
N ILE A 852 -15.15 13.08 16.10
CA ILE A 852 -15.23 14.28 16.93
C ILE A 852 -15.31 15.50 16.02
N THR A 853 -16.28 16.37 16.27
CA THR A 853 -16.39 17.66 15.58
C THR A 853 -16.34 18.79 16.61
N PRO A 854 -15.25 19.58 16.66
CA PRO A 854 -15.15 20.67 17.62
C PRO A 854 -16.19 21.77 17.32
N ARG A 855 -16.84 22.29 18.36
CA ARG A 855 -17.80 23.38 18.28
C ARG A 855 -17.14 24.67 18.74
N HIS A 856 -16.97 25.59 17.80
CA HIS A 856 -16.41 26.90 18.06
C HIS A 856 -17.49 27.97 18.22
N ARG A 857 -17.22 28.97 19.08
CA ARG A 857 -18.03 30.20 19.16
C ARG A 857 -17.70 31.08 17.95
N ILE A 858 -18.70 31.71 17.35
CA ILE A 858 -18.53 32.65 16.23
C ILE A 858 -17.81 33.89 16.76
N SER A 859 -16.48 33.90 16.71
CA SER A 859 -15.60 35.02 17.07
C SER A 859 -14.69 35.31 15.88
N GLU A 860 -14.47 36.59 15.56
CA GLU A 860 -13.67 37.04 14.40
C GLU A 860 -12.15 36.77 14.55
N LYS A 861 -11.69 36.34 15.73
CA LYS A 861 -10.27 36.02 16.00
C LYS A 861 -10.14 34.66 16.71
N PRO A 862 -9.77 33.57 16.00
CA PRO A 862 -9.50 32.30 16.64
C PRO A 862 -8.20 32.35 17.47
N CYS A 863 -8.26 31.96 18.75
CA CYS A 863 -7.18 31.51 19.63
C CYS A 863 -5.87 32.31 19.39
N ALA A 864 -5.86 33.58 19.81
CA ALA A 864 -4.72 34.47 19.62
C ALA A 864 -3.51 34.00 20.46
N ASP A 865 -2.45 33.60 19.77
CA ASP A 865 -1.11 33.23 20.26
C ASP A 865 -1.04 32.28 21.49
N PRO A 866 -1.58 31.04 21.41
CA PRO A 866 -1.31 30.03 22.43
C PRO A 866 0.13 29.54 22.37
N LEU A 867 0.74 29.30 23.55
CA LEU A 867 2.00 28.54 23.62
C LEU A 867 1.79 27.10 23.14
N LEU A 868 0.65 26.50 23.51
CA LEU A 868 0.19 25.20 23.01
C LEU A 868 -1.34 25.24 22.79
N ALA A 869 -1.76 25.19 21.53
CA ALA A 869 -3.17 25.05 21.19
C ALA A 869 -3.75 23.73 21.73
N PRO A 870 -5.07 23.68 22.02
CA PRO A 870 -5.73 22.46 22.48
C PRO A 870 -5.44 21.28 21.54
N LEU A 871 -4.70 20.32 22.07
CA LEU A 871 -4.23 19.14 21.36
C LEU A 871 -4.93 17.91 21.96
N LEU A 872 -5.78 17.27 21.17
CA LEU A 872 -6.43 16.02 21.54
C LEU A 872 -5.47 14.86 21.32
N VAL A 873 -5.24 14.07 22.36
CA VAL A 873 -4.40 12.89 22.38
C VAL A 873 -5.27 11.68 22.62
N HIS A 874 -5.40 10.83 21.60
CA HIS A 874 -6.24 9.63 21.62
C HIS A 874 -5.38 8.38 21.55
N THR A 875 -5.55 7.46 22.50
CA THR A 875 -4.85 6.18 22.55
C THR A 875 -5.75 5.06 22.00
N SER A 876 -5.49 4.62 20.76
CA SER A 876 -6.29 3.60 20.05
C SER A 876 -5.93 2.16 20.43
N HIS A 877 -4.71 1.96 20.95
CA HIS A 877 -4.15 0.73 21.49
C HIS A 877 -3.12 1.12 22.58
N PRO A 878 -2.77 0.25 23.55
CA PRO A 878 -1.70 0.53 24.52
C PRO A 878 -0.32 0.92 23.96
N SER A 879 -0.13 0.81 22.64
CA SER A 879 1.11 1.14 21.93
C SER A 879 0.88 2.09 20.75
N GLU A 880 -0.33 2.66 20.63
CA GLU A 880 -0.71 3.57 19.56
C GLU A 880 -1.39 4.83 20.12
N THR A 881 -0.88 6.00 19.73
CA THR A 881 -1.40 7.31 20.09
C THR A 881 -1.56 8.14 18.82
N HIS A 882 -2.64 8.90 18.73
CA HIS A 882 -2.90 9.87 17.68
C HIS A 882 -3.05 11.27 18.29
N TYR A 883 -2.62 12.28 17.54
CA TYR A 883 -2.59 13.68 17.95
C TYR A 883 -3.42 14.51 16.98
N PHE A 884 -4.43 15.22 17.49
CA PHE A 884 -5.36 16.02 16.68
C PHE A 884 -5.46 17.45 17.20
N PRO A 885 -5.02 18.46 16.42
CA PRO A 885 -5.22 19.85 16.80
C PRO A 885 -6.71 20.20 16.71
N LEU A 886 -7.26 20.80 17.77
CA LEU A 886 -8.68 21.19 17.82
C LEU A 886 -8.94 22.61 17.29
N THR A 887 -8.08 23.12 16.40
CA THR A 887 -8.21 24.44 15.78
C THR A 887 -9.17 24.43 14.58
N VAL A 888 -9.67 25.60 14.18
CA VAL A 888 -10.67 25.75 13.10
C VAL A 888 -10.07 25.36 11.74
N LEU A 889 -10.26 24.11 11.33
CA LEU A 889 -9.98 23.60 9.98
C LEU A 889 -11.29 23.04 9.39
N PRO A 890 -11.96 23.77 8.47
CA PRO A 890 -13.30 23.40 7.99
C PRO A 890 -13.39 22.05 7.26
N SER A 891 -12.27 21.49 6.81
CA SER A 891 -12.23 20.35 5.87
C SER A 891 -11.72 19.03 6.45
N HIS A 892 -11.24 18.96 7.70
CA HIS A 892 -10.61 17.74 8.24
C HIS A 892 -11.47 17.00 9.27
N ARG A 893 -11.69 15.69 9.08
CA ARG A 893 -12.42 14.84 10.03
C ARG A 893 -11.48 14.33 11.12
N ILE A 894 -11.80 14.60 12.39
CA ILE A 894 -11.09 13.99 13.53
C ILE A 894 -11.72 12.63 13.81
N LEU A 895 -11.03 11.57 13.41
CA LEU A 895 -11.51 10.19 13.50
C LEU A 895 -10.80 9.43 14.62
N LEU A 896 -11.58 8.99 15.62
CA LEU A 896 -11.10 8.17 16.72
C LEU A 896 -11.43 6.70 16.47
N HIS A 897 -10.39 5.91 16.26
CA HIS A 897 -10.50 4.47 16.04
C HIS A 897 -9.79 3.69 17.14
N THR A 898 -10.10 2.40 17.25
CA THR A 898 -9.44 1.48 18.19
C THR A 898 -9.09 0.18 17.49
N HIS A 899 -8.18 -0.59 18.09
CA HIS A 899 -7.68 -1.87 17.53
C HIS A 899 -7.65 -2.99 18.58
N ALA A 900 -8.24 -2.78 19.76
CA ALA A 900 -8.15 -3.73 20.88
C ALA A 900 -8.80 -5.09 20.59
N ALA A 901 -10.00 -5.11 20.01
CA ALA A 901 -10.73 -6.32 19.63
C ALA A 901 -11.02 -6.31 18.12
N ALA A 902 -10.69 -7.40 17.42
CA ALA A 902 -10.85 -7.52 15.98
C ALA A 902 -11.27 -8.94 15.56
N PRO A 903 -11.81 -9.11 14.34
CA PRO A 903 -12.20 -10.41 13.83
C PRO A 903 -11.05 -11.42 13.91
N HIS A 904 -11.27 -12.53 14.61
CA HIS A 904 -10.33 -13.65 14.76
C HIS A 904 -9.03 -13.36 15.53
N VAL A 905 -8.85 -12.17 16.10
CA VAL A 905 -7.70 -11.77 16.94
C VAL A 905 -8.10 -11.86 18.42
N HIS A 906 -7.30 -12.59 19.20
CA HIS A 906 -7.52 -12.70 20.63
C HIS A 906 -6.96 -11.47 21.36
N SER A 907 -7.85 -10.69 21.97
CA SER A 907 -7.46 -9.57 22.83
C SER A 907 -7.15 -10.10 24.23
N GLU A 908 -5.89 -10.45 24.50
CA GLU A 908 -5.41 -10.78 25.86
C GLU A 908 -5.14 -9.53 26.69
N HIS A 909 -4.88 -8.39 26.04
CA HIS A 909 -4.76 -7.10 26.72
C HIS A 909 -6.16 -6.59 27.03
N SER A 910 -6.52 -6.61 28.31
CA SER A 910 -7.66 -5.91 28.87
C SER A 910 -7.49 -4.39 28.68
N ALA A 911 -7.62 -3.90 27.44
CA ALA A 911 -7.88 -2.49 27.23
C ALA A 911 -9.14 -2.16 28.04
N PRO A 912 -9.12 -1.13 28.90
CA PRO A 912 -10.28 -0.75 29.68
C PRO A 912 -11.46 -0.54 28.71
N PRO A 913 -12.66 -1.07 29.02
CA PRO A 913 -13.82 -0.89 28.17
C PRO A 913 -14.10 0.59 28.00
N GLY A 914 -14.33 1.04 26.76
CA GLY A 914 -14.61 2.43 26.47
C GLY A 914 -13.64 3.11 25.51
N LEU A 915 -13.93 4.38 25.24
CA LEU A 915 -13.05 5.31 24.56
C LEU A 915 -12.49 6.30 25.59
N ARG A 916 -11.18 6.55 25.56
CA ARG A 916 -10.53 7.56 26.40
C ARG A 916 -9.62 8.44 25.56
N PHE A 917 -9.67 9.74 25.78
CA PHE A 917 -8.70 10.68 25.23
C PHE A 917 -8.43 11.81 26.23
N THR A 918 -7.31 12.49 26.04
CA THR A 918 -6.89 13.61 26.89
C THR A 918 -6.62 14.83 26.02
N ILE A 919 -7.04 16.00 26.47
CA ILE A 919 -6.75 17.28 25.82
C ILE A 919 -5.66 17.97 26.65
N TYR A 920 -4.55 18.32 26.00
CA TYR A 920 -3.50 19.18 26.56
C TYR A 920 -3.60 20.58 25.99
N SER A 921 -3.33 21.60 26.80
CA SER A 921 -3.31 23.00 26.36
C SER A 921 -2.37 23.84 27.22
N SER A 922 -2.00 25.03 26.75
CA SER A 922 -1.27 26.01 27.56
C SER A 922 -2.14 26.79 28.55
N GLY A 923 -3.47 26.56 28.61
CA GLY A 923 -4.37 27.26 29.52
C GLY A 923 -4.49 28.78 29.33
N SER A 924 -4.05 29.33 28.18
CA SER A 924 -4.02 30.77 27.93
C SER A 924 -5.42 31.37 27.71
N LEU A 925 -5.62 32.62 28.14
CA LEU A 925 -6.90 33.35 28.05
C LEU A 925 -7.42 33.45 26.60
N GLY A 926 -6.54 33.50 25.59
CA GLY A 926 -6.87 33.68 24.18
C GLY A 926 -7.68 32.54 23.56
N CYS A 927 -7.59 31.31 24.10
CA CYS A 927 -8.29 30.13 23.54
C CYS A 927 -9.46 29.65 24.42
N LYS A 928 -9.62 30.28 25.59
CA LYS A 928 -10.65 29.94 26.59
C LYS A 928 -12.08 30.28 26.14
N SER A 929 -12.25 31.21 25.20
CA SER A 929 -13.55 31.67 24.70
C SER A 929 -14.05 30.94 23.45
N ASP A 930 -13.18 30.20 22.76
CA ASP A 930 -13.39 29.85 21.36
C ASP A 930 -13.88 28.42 21.16
N LEU A 931 -13.35 27.45 21.89
CA LEU A 931 -13.80 26.05 21.84
C LEU A 931 -14.75 25.77 23.02
N VAL A 932 -16.02 25.50 22.73
CA VAL A 932 -17.10 25.42 23.75
C VAL A 932 -17.50 23.98 24.06
N ALA A 933 -17.59 23.15 23.02
CA ALA A 933 -18.05 21.77 23.10
C ALA A 933 -17.44 20.97 21.94
N PHE A 934 -17.69 19.67 21.91
CA PHE A 934 -17.49 18.86 20.72
C PHE A 934 -18.65 17.89 20.52
N ASP A 935 -18.98 17.60 19.27
CA ASP A 935 -19.99 16.61 18.91
C ASP A 935 -19.32 15.27 18.63
N LEU A 936 -19.85 14.22 19.27
CA LEU A 936 -19.44 12.84 19.10
C LEU A 936 -20.47 12.07 18.27
N SER A 937 -20.03 11.34 17.24
CA SER A 937 -20.87 10.52 16.36
C SER A 937 -20.11 9.31 15.80
N ILE A 938 -20.79 8.37 15.13
CA ILE A 938 -20.14 7.28 14.36
C ILE A 938 -19.85 7.77 12.94
N ASP A 939 -18.62 7.60 12.45
CA ASP A 939 -18.29 7.84 11.04
C ASP A 939 -18.58 6.58 10.23
N TRP A 940 -19.75 6.53 9.59
CA TRP A 940 -20.18 5.37 8.80
C TRP A 940 -19.30 5.07 7.59
N PRO A 941 -18.82 6.05 6.79
CA PRO A 941 -17.88 5.79 5.72
C PRO A 941 -16.61 5.07 6.22
N ALA A 942 -15.95 5.60 7.25
CA ALA A 942 -14.74 4.99 7.80
C ALA A 942 -15.04 3.60 8.43
N THR A 943 -16.15 3.46 9.15
CA THR A 943 -16.62 2.20 9.73
C THR A 943 -16.81 1.11 8.66
N LEU A 944 -17.49 1.44 7.55
CA LEU A 944 -17.74 0.51 6.45
C LEU A 944 -16.46 0.16 5.67
N GLY A 945 -15.54 1.11 5.49
CA GLY A 945 -14.20 0.85 4.93
C GLY A 945 -13.40 -0.16 5.77
N ARG A 946 -13.53 -0.10 7.11
CA ARG A 946 -12.91 -1.09 8.00
C ARG A 946 -13.53 -2.48 7.85
N TRP A 947 -14.85 -2.58 7.65
CA TRP A 947 -15.52 -3.88 7.45
C TRP A 947 -15.05 -4.56 6.16
N ALA A 948 -14.96 -3.81 5.06
CA ALA A 948 -14.57 -4.32 3.75
C ALA A 948 -13.16 -4.93 3.77
N SER A 949 -12.19 -4.23 4.38
CA SER A 949 -10.80 -4.69 4.48
C SER A 949 -10.61 -5.94 5.34
N ARG A 950 -11.52 -6.23 6.29
CA ARG A 950 -11.39 -7.33 7.27
C ARG A 950 -12.16 -8.60 6.90
N TYR A 951 -13.18 -8.51 6.03
CA TYR A 951 -14.06 -9.63 5.67
C TYR A 951 -14.00 -10.06 4.20
N PHE A 952 -12.97 -9.66 3.45
CA PHE A 952 -12.89 -9.92 2.00
C PHE A 952 -12.91 -11.43 1.64
N THR A 953 -12.40 -12.31 2.50
CA THR A 953 -12.39 -13.79 2.30
C THR A 953 -13.76 -14.44 2.54
N VAL A 954 -14.69 -13.74 3.19
CA VAL A 954 -16.01 -14.28 3.55
C VAL A 954 -16.86 -14.49 2.30
N VAL A 955 -16.84 -13.53 1.38
CA VAL A 955 -17.66 -13.56 0.15
C VAL A 955 -17.41 -14.83 -0.69
N PRO A 956 -16.16 -15.16 -1.10
CA PRO A 956 -15.90 -16.38 -1.85
C PRO A 956 -16.15 -17.65 -1.03
N SER A 957 -15.88 -17.62 0.28
CA SER A 957 -16.12 -18.78 1.14
C SER A 957 -17.61 -19.10 1.26
N TRP A 958 -18.46 -18.11 1.54
CA TRP A 958 -19.91 -18.27 1.70
C TRP A 958 -20.65 -18.56 0.39
N ALA A 959 -20.09 -18.13 -0.75
CA ALA A 959 -20.68 -18.40 -2.06
C ALA A 959 -20.71 -19.91 -2.39
N ILE A 960 -19.74 -20.67 -1.86
CA ILE A 960 -19.66 -22.13 -1.97
C ILE A 960 -20.77 -22.83 -1.16
N GLY A 961 -21.25 -22.20 -0.08
CA GLY A 961 -22.21 -22.79 0.85
C GLY A 961 -23.67 -22.78 0.38
N ASN A 962 -23.97 -22.24 -0.80
CA ASN A 962 -25.35 -22.16 -1.30
C ASN A 962 -25.88 -23.53 -1.76
N PRO A 963 -26.97 -24.04 -1.16
CA PRO A 963 -27.45 -25.39 -1.40
C PRO A 963 -28.28 -25.49 -2.70
N GLY A 964 -27.93 -26.43 -3.56
CA GLY A 964 -28.78 -26.89 -4.66
C GLY A 964 -28.85 -28.42 -4.69
N ALA A 965 -29.88 -29.03 -4.09
CA ALA A 965 -30.13 -30.47 -4.24
C ALA A 965 -31.62 -30.83 -4.02
N ALA A 966 -32.39 -30.80 -5.11
CA ALA A 966 -33.73 -31.40 -5.20
C ALA A 966 -33.67 -32.72 -6.00
N PRO A 967 -34.64 -33.66 -5.84
CA PRO A 967 -34.66 -34.95 -6.55
C PRO A 967 -34.87 -34.85 -8.07
N SER A 968 -35.48 -33.76 -8.57
CA SER A 968 -35.38 -33.30 -9.96
C SER A 968 -34.56 -32.01 -9.95
N VAL A 969 -33.43 -31.95 -10.66
CA VAL A 969 -32.56 -30.79 -10.57
C VAL A 969 -33.15 -29.64 -11.38
N PRO A 970 -33.52 -28.52 -10.74
CA PRO A 970 -33.99 -27.33 -11.44
C PRO A 970 -32.88 -26.78 -12.33
N THR A 971 -33.20 -25.86 -13.24
CA THR A 971 -32.13 -25.06 -13.85
C THR A 971 -31.41 -24.23 -12.76
N VAL A 972 -30.15 -23.84 -12.99
CA VAL A 972 -29.44 -22.98 -12.02
C VAL A 972 -30.21 -21.68 -11.75
N GLN A 973 -30.86 -21.12 -12.78
CA GLN A 973 -31.70 -19.94 -12.64
C GLN A 973 -32.92 -20.19 -11.73
N GLU A 974 -33.59 -21.33 -11.86
CA GLU A 974 -34.70 -21.74 -10.98
C GLU A 974 -34.22 -22.00 -9.56
N SER A 975 -33.08 -22.65 -9.37
CA SER A 975 -32.46 -22.87 -8.06
C SER A 975 -32.13 -21.54 -7.37
N LEU A 976 -31.55 -20.57 -8.10
CA LEU A 976 -31.26 -19.24 -7.58
C LEU A 976 -32.53 -18.46 -7.25
N ALA A 977 -33.54 -18.50 -8.12
CA ALA A 977 -34.84 -17.88 -7.86
C ALA A 977 -35.51 -18.50 -6.61
N SER A 978 -35.47 -19.83 -6.48
CA SER A 978 -36.03 -20.53 -5.32
C SER A 978 -35.28 -20.19 -4.03
N PHE A 979 -33.94 -20.09 -4.10
CA PHE A 979 -33.09 -19.72 -2.97
C PHE A 979 -33.36 -18.30 -2.48
N THR A 980 -33.48 -17.32 -3.39
CA THR A 980 -33.74 -15.91 -3.03
C THR A 980 -35.14 -15.66 -2.46
N GLY A 981 -36.04 -16.66 -2.51
CA GLY A 981 -37.35 -16.64 -1.88
C GLY A 981 -37.29 -16.89 -0.35
N LYS A 982 -37.93 -17.97 0.11
CA LYS A 982 -38.03 -18.32 1.54
C LYS A 982 -36.68 -18.72 2.19
N PRO A 983 -35.77 -19.48 1.53
CA PRO A 983 -34.52 -19.92 2.13
C PRO A 983 -33.60 -18.75 2.51
N LEU A 984 -33.38 -17.78 1.61
CA LEU A 984 -32.54 -16.61 1.89
C LEU A 984 -33.10 -15.80 3.07
N ARG A 985 -34.42 -15.56 3.14
CA ARG A 985 -35.04 -14.86 4.28
C ARG A 985 -34.79 -15.57 5.61
N ARG A 986 -34.88 -16.90 5.64
CA ARG A 986 -34.56 -17.70 6.84
C ARG A 986 -33.08 -17.63 7.19
N LEU A 987 -32.19 -17.71 6.20
CA LEU A 987 -30.75 -17.62 6.40
C LEU A 987 -30.33 -16.23 6.89
N LEU A 988 -30.95 -15.16 6.42
CA LEU A 988 -30.73 -13.79 6.91
C LEU A 988 -31.13 -13.65 8.39
N LEU A 989 -32.24 -14.25 8.81
CA LEU A 989 -32.62 -14.28 10.22
C LEU A 989 -31.65 -15.13 11.05
N CYS A 990 -31.28 -16.31 10.55
CA CYS A 990 -30.33 -17.19 11.23
C CYS A 990 -28.94 -16.55 11.34
N SER A 991 -28.51 -15.78 10.35
CA SER A 991 -27.20 -15.13 10.34
C SER A 991 -27.12 -14.02 11.39
N VAL A 992 -28.21 -13.24 11.56
CA VAL A 992 -28.34 -12.27 12.67
C VAL A 992 -28.27 -12.98 14.03
N VAL A 993 -29.04 -14.06 14.21
CA VAL A 993 -29.04 -14.83 15.47
C VAL A 993 -27.64 -15.38 15.76
N LEU A 994 -26.99 -15.99 14.78
CA LEU A 994 -25.67 -16.58 14.93
C LEU A 994 -24.59 -15.53 15.24
N SER A 995 -24.73 -14.31 14.71
CA SER A 995 -23.87 -13.18 15.02
C SER A 995 -24.03 -12.64 16.45
N ILE A 996 -25.16 -12.89 17.12
CA ILE A 996 -25.43 -12.48 18.51
C ILE A 996 -25.00 -13.57 19.50
N VAL A 997 -24.95 -14.83 19.07
CA VAL A 997 -24.45 -15.94 19.90
C VAL A 997 -22.95 -15.73 20.17
N PRO A 998 -22.48 -15.78 21.42
CA PRO A 998 -21.07 -15.56 21.77
C PRO A 998 -20.22 -16.80 21.42
N LEU A 999 -20.02 -17.03 20.13
CA LEU A 999 -19.15 -18.08 19.62
C LEU A 999 -17.66 -17.72 19.85
N PRO A 1000 -16.77 -18.72 19.98
CA PRO A 1000 -15.34 -18.45 20.02
C PRO A 1000 -14.87 -17.72 18.76
N GLU A 1001 -13.90 -16.82 18.89
CA GLU A 1001 -13.35 -16.00 17.78
C GLU A 1001 -12.82 -16.79 16.58
N LYS A 1002 -12.57 -18.08 16.77
CA LYS A 1002 -12.12 -18.97 15.69
C LYS A 1002 -13.24 -19.32 14.70
N PHE A 1003 -14.50 -19.08 15.06
CA PHE A 1003 -15.68 -19.44 14.27
C PHE A 1003 -16.45 -18.22 13.76
N TYR A 1004 -17.26 -18.46 12.73
CA TYR A 1004 -18.15 -17.52 12.09
C TYR A 1004 -17.43 -16.21 11.72
N LEU A 1005 -17.96 -15.03 12.08
CA LEU A 1005 -17.30 -13.74 11.80
C LEU A 1005 -16.28 -13.31 12.87
N GLY A 1006 -16.10 -14.07 13.96
CA GLY A 1006 -15.19 -13.71 15.03
C GLY A 1006 -15.59 -12.44 15.80
N ASN A 1007 -16.88 -12.08 15.83
CA ASN A 1007 -17.43 -10.87 16.44
C ASN A 1007 -17.86 -11.03 17.93
N ARG A 1008 -17.57 -12.19 18.57
CA ARG A 1008 -17.87 -12.51 19.98
C ARG A 1008 -19.34 -12.33 20.42
N GLY A 1009 -20.30 -12.27 19.50
CA GLY A 1009 -21.72 -12.08 19.85
C GLY A 1009 -22.15 -10.62 20.05
N GLU A 1010 -21.33 -9.65 19.66
CA GLU A 1010 -21.64 -8.22 19.85
C GLU A 1010 -22.87 -7.79 19.00
N PRO A 1011 -23.98 -7.33 19.61
CA PRO A 1011 -25.20 -7.01 18.90
C PRO A 1011 -25.03 -5.92 17.83
N LEU A 1012 -24.13 -4.95 18.02
CA LEU A 1012 -23.86 -3.90 17.04
C LEU A 1012 -23.44 -4.45 15.67
N PHE A 1013 -22.70 -5.57 15.68
CA PHE A 1013 -22.15 -6.19 14.46
C PHE A 1013 -23.05 -7.25 13.87
N SER A 1014 -24.25 -7.45 14.43
CA SER A 1014 -25.21 -8.44 13.94
C SER A 1014 -25.72 -8.16 12.52
N ALA A 1015 -25.62 -6.92 12.06
CA ALA A 1015 -25.96 -6.52 10.70
C ALA A 1015 -24.89 -6.89 9.65
N ILE A 1016 -23.65 -7.18 10.06
CA ILE A 1016 -22.56 -7.50 9.13
C ILE A 1016 -22.83 -8.83 8.40
N ALA A 1017 -23.27 -9.84 9.16
CA ALA A 1017 -23.59 -11.16 8.64
C ALA A 1017 -24.65 -11.17 7.52
N PRO A 1018 -25.87 -10.61 7.72
CA PRO A 1018 -26.86 -10.57 6.64
C PRO A 1018 -26.39 -9.73 5.44
N LEU A 1019 -25.60 -8.67 5.65
CA LEU A 1019 -25.03 -7.87 4.56
C LEU A 1019 -24.07 -8.69 3.69
N LEU A 1020 -23.12 -9.41 4.32
CA LEU A 1020 -22.17 -10.28 3.62
C LEU A 1020 -22.88 -11.45 2.91
N LEU A 1021 -23.96 -11.98 3.49
CA LEU A 1021 -24.78 -13.02 2.84
C LEU A 1021 -25.49 -12.50 1.58
N LEU A 1022 -26.03 -11.27 1.62
CA LEU A 1022 -26.62 -10.63 0.45
C LEU A 1022 -25.57 -10.39 -0.65
N ILE A 1023 -24.40 -9.87 -0.29
CA ILE A 1023 -23.28 -9.67 -1.21
C ILE A 1023 -22.90 -11.00 -1.86
N SER A 1024 -22.62 -12.02 -1.04
CA SER A 1024 -22.24 -13.36 -1.53
C SER A 1024 -23.30 -13.95 -2.47
N THR A 1025 -24.58 -13.84 -2.12
CA THR A 1025 -25.69 -14.30 -2.98
C THR A 1025 -25.77 -13.53 -4.29
N GLY A 1026 -25.64 -12.20 -4.25
CA GLY A 1026 -25.65 -11.37 -5.46
C GLY A 1026 -24.47 -11.65 -6.38
N PHE A 1027 -23.27 -11.88 -5.84
CA PHE A 1027 -22.12 -12.30 -6.64
C PHE A 1027 -22.31 -13.69 -7.24
N VAL A 1028 -22.97 -14.63 -6.57
CA VAL A 1028 -23.35 -15.91 -7.19
C VAL A 1028 -24.25 -15.67 -8.41
N CYS A 1029 -25.25 -14.78 -8.31
CA CYS A 1029 -26.08 -14.38 -9.45
C CYS A 1029 -25.27 -13.73 -10.59
N VAL A 1030 -24.36 -12.79 -10.27
CA VAL A 1030 -23.49 -12.16 -11.28
C VAL A 1030 -22.57 -13.19 -11.93
N SER A 1031 -21.95 -14.07 -11.15
CA SER A 1031 -21.07 -15.14 -11.65
C SER A 1031 -21.80 -16.07 -12.62
N TRP A 1032 -23.09 -16.34 -12.37
CA TRP A 1032 -23.93 -17.11 -13.27
C TRP A 1032 -24.13 -16.41 -14.62
N TRP A 1033 -24.41 -15.10 -14.62
CA TRP A 1033 -24.53 -14.32 -15.86
C TRP A 1033 -23.21 -14.27 -16.63
N VAL A 1034 -22.09 -14.13 -15.93
CA VAL A 1034 -20.75 -14.17 -16.55
C VAL A 1034 -20.48 -15.55 -17.17
N LEU A 1035 -20.80 -16.65 -16.47
CA LEU A 1035 -20.67 -18.00 -17.04
C LEU A 1035 -21.53 -18.20 -18.29
N GLN A 1036 -22.77 -17.68 -18.31
CA GLN A 1036 -23.63 -17.71 -19.50
C GLN A 1036 -23.02 -16.91 -20.65
N ALA A 1037 -22.45 -15.74 -20.37
CA ALA A 1037 -21.73 -14.93 -21.36
C ALA A 1037 -20.48 -15.65 -21.89
N LEU A 1038 -19.72 -16.34 -21.04
CA LEU A 1038 -18.55 -17.13 -21.41
C LEU A 1038 -18.91 -18.36 -22.25
N ILE A 1039 -20.06 -18.98 -22.02
CA ILE A 1039 -20.54 -20.14 -22.79
C ILE A 1039 -21.06 -19.73 -24.18
N TRP A 1040 -21.60 -18.52 -24.32
CA TRP A 1040 -22.16 -18.00 -25.57
C TRP A 1040 -21.24 -18.11 -26.81
N PRO A 1041 -19.95 -17.75 -26.78
CA PRO A 1041 -19.06 -17.90 -27.94
C PRO A 1041 -18.82 -19.36 -28.32
N PHE A 1042 -18.62 -20.25 -27.34
CA PHE A 1042 -18.45 -21.68 -27.58
C PHE A 1042 -19.69 -22.31 -28.22
N ARG A 1043 -20.88 -21.81 -27.88
CA ARG A 1043 -22.15 -22.21 -28.52
C ARG A 1043 -22.19 -21.84 -30.01
N LYS A 1044 -21.64 -20.68 -30.38
CA LYS A 1044 -21.63 -20.19 -31.78
C LYS A 1044 -20.65 -20.98 -32.64
N LEU A 1045 -19.45 -21.25 -32.12
CA LEU A 1045 -18.48 -22.17 -32.74
C LEU A 1045 -19.06 -23.59 -32.85
N GLY A 1046 -19.82 -24.01 -31.84
CA GLY A 1046 -20.57 -25.27 -31.71
C GLY A 1046 -21.26 -25.79 -32.97
N ARG A 1047 -21.74 -24.88 -33.83
CA ARG A 1047 -22.54 -25.21 -35.03
C ARG A 1047 -21.73 -25.76 -36.21
N VAL A 1048 -20.39 -25.69 -36.19
CA VAL A 1048 -19.54 -25.97 -37.37
C VAL A 1048 -18.79 -27.31 -37.28
N GLY A 1049 -18.80 -28.04 -36.16
CA GLY A 1049 -18.07 -29.34 -36.12
C GLY A 1049 -18.05 -30.13 -34.81
N PHE A 1050 -18.96 -29.90 -33.87
CA PHE A 1050 -18.85 -30.47 -32.52
C PHE A 1050 -19.48 -31.85 -32.44
N ARG A 1051 -18.65 -32.91 -32.54
CA ARG A 1051 -19.06 -34.30 -32.30
C ARG A 1051 -18.82 -34.64 -30.83
N ARG A 1052 -19.89 -34.87 -30.07
CA ARG A 1052 -19.81 -35.46 -28.72
C ARG A 1052 -19.13 -36.85 -28.82
N ARG A 1053 -18.28 -37.20 -27.84
CA ARG A 1053 -17.67 -38.54 -27.74
C ARG A 1053 -18.79 -39.60 -27.79
N ARG A 1054 -18.58 -40.69 -28.54
CA ARG A 1054 -19.55 -41.79 -28.74
C ARG A 1054 -19.88 -42.44 -27.38
N GLU A 1055 -21.11 -42.94 -27.21
CA GLU A 1055 -21.55 -43.61 -25.97
C GLU A 1055 -20.63 -44.77 -25.60
N ASP A 1056 -20.07 -44.72 -24.38
CA ASP A 1056 -19.21 -45.78 -23.85
C ASP A 1056 -19.77 -46.29 -22.52
N SER A 1057 -19.68 -47.61 -22.29
CA SER A 1057 -20.20 -48.27 -21.08
C SER A 1057 -19.19 -48.33 -19.94
N THR A 1058 -17.91 -48.09 -20.23
CA THR A 1058 -16.77 -48.18 -19.31
C THR A 1058 -15.67 -47.22 -19.72
N VAL A 1059 -14.78 -46.85 -18.79
CA VAL A 1059 -13.55 -46.11 -19.11
C VAL A 1059 -12.72 -46.79 -20.21
N HIS A 1060 -12.31 -46.00 -21.20
CA HIS A 1060 -11.34 -46.44 -22.21
C HIS A 1060 -9.95 -46.60 -21.63
N ARG A 1061 -9.19 -47.59 -22.13
CA ARG A 1061 -7.77 -47.76 -21.79
C ARG A 1061 -6.95 -46.49 -22.03
N SER A 1062 -7.25 -45.75 -23.10
CA SER A 1062 -6.60 -44.47 -23.40
C SER A 1062 -6.88 -43.37 -22.36
N THR A 1063 -8.10 -43.30 -21.82
CA THR A 1063 -8.46 -42.38 -20.74
C THR A 1063 -7.75 -42.76 -19.45
N ALA A 1064 -7.70 -44.05 -19.11
CA ALA A 1064 -6.98 -44.53 -17.92
C ALA A 1064 -5.47 -44.23 -18.01
N ILE A 1065 -4.86 -44.42 -19.20
CA ILE A 1065 -3.46 -44.05 -19.46
C ILE A 1065 -3.27 -42.54 -19.33
N SER A 1066 -4.16 -41.72 -19.92
CA SER A 1066 -4.09 -40.26 -19.82
C SER A 1066 -4.22 -39.76 -18.37
N MET A 1067 -5.14 -40.34 -17.58
CA MET A 1067 -5.26 -40.03 -16.15
C MET A 1067 -4.03 -40.43 -15.37
N CYS A 1068 -3.45 -41.61 -15.64
CA CYS A 1068 -2.21 -42.05 -15.02
C CYS A 1068 -1.05 -41.10 -15.36
N LEU A 1069 -0.97 -40.63 -16.60
CA LEU A 1069 0.02 -39.63 -17.03
C LEU A 1069 -0.20 -38.27 -16.35
N ILE A 1070 -1.46 -37.81 -16.20
CA ILE A 1070 -1.77 -36.58 -15.47
C ILE A 1070 -1.38 -36.72 -14.00
N PHE A 1071 -1.70 -37.84 -13.34
CA PHE A 1071 -1.31 -38.08 -11.95
C PHE A 1071 0.21 -38.17 -11.79
N LEU A 1072 0.90 -38.80 -12.73
CA LEU A 1072 2.36 -38.85 -12.75
C LEU A 1072 2.95 -37.44 -12.95
N LEU A 1073 2.38 -36.64 -13.86
CA LEU A 1073 2.79 -35.26 -14.09
C LEU A 1073 2.56 -34.39 -12.85
N ILE A 1074 1.43 -34.59 -12.15
CA ILE A 1074 1.15 -33.88 -10.89
C ILE A 1074 2.17 -34.29 -9.82
N PHE A 1075 2.42 -35.59 -9.70
CA PHE A 1075 3.36 -36.12 -8.72
C PHE A 1075 4.81 -35.64 -8.96
N LEU A 1076 5.21 -35.46 -10.22
CA LEU A 1076 6.60 -35.16 -10.58
C LEU A 1076 6.90 -33.67 -10.84
N VAL A 1077 5.96 -32.90 -11.40
CA VAL A 1077 6.30 -31.59 -12.01
C VAL A 1077 5.25 -30.51 -11.73
N VAL A 1078 3.97 -30.83 -11.88
CA VAL A 1078 2.90 -29.81 -11.97
C VAL A 1078 2.06 -29.80 -10.69
N PRO A 1079 1.73 -28.64 -10.09
CA PRO A 1079 0.90 -28.62 -8.89
C PRO A 1079 -0.56 -28.98 -9.23
N TRP A 1080 -1.28 -29.59 -8.28
CA TRP A 1080 -2.65 -30.10 -8.51
C TRP A 1080 -3.64 -29.01 -8.97
N GLN A 1081 -3.37 -27.74 -8.65
CA GLN A 1081 -4.18 -26.57 -9.03
C GLN A 1081 -4.28 -26.40 -10.54
N VAL A 1082 -3.22 -26.74 -11.30
CA VAL A 1082 -3.24 -26.72 -12.78
C VAL A 1082 -4.22 -27.76 -13.30
N ALA A 1083 -4.19 -28.96 -12.74
CA ALA A 1083 -5.13 -30.02 -13.12
C ALA A 1083 -6.57 -29.62 -12.77
N PHE A 1084 -6.80 -28.95 -11.64
CA PHE A 1084 -8.11 -28.42 -11.27
C PHE A 1084 -8.60 -27.33 -12.24
N LEU A 1085 -7.74 -26.38 -12.64
CA LEU A 1085 -8.06 -25.38 -13.65
C LEU A 1085 -8.37 -26.04 -15.01
N GLY A 1086 -7.58 -27.04 -15.40
CA GLY A 1086 -7.85 -27.86 -16.59
C GLY A 1086 -9.21 -28.55 -16.53
N CYS A 1087 -9.56 -29.15 -15.38
CA CYS A 1087 -10.89 -29.72 -15.15
C CYS A 1087 -12.00 -28.69 -15.33
N TRP A 1088 -11.82 -27.49 -14.78
CA TRP A 1088 -12.80 -26.41 -14.92
C TRP A 1088 -12.98 -25.99 -16.39
N MET A 1089 -11.89 -25.82 -17.15
CA MET A 1089 -11.97 -25.47 -18.58
C MET A 1089 -12.64 -26.56 -19.42
N ILE A 1090 -12.28 -27.83 -19.20
CA ILE A 1090 -12.90 -28.97 -19.88
C ILE A 1090 -14.38 -29.07 -19.52
N HIS A 1091 -14.73 -28.86 -18.25
CA HIS A 1091 -16.12 -28.90 -17.81
C HIS A 1091 -16.95 -27.73 -18.37
N LEU A 1092 -16.38 -26.53 -18.46
CA LEU A 1092 -16.99 -25.38 -19.14
C LEU A 1092 -17.30 -25.71 -20.61
N TYR A 1093 -16.35 -26.32 -21.31
CA TYR A 1093 -16.52 -26.80 -22.68
C TYR A 1093 -17.62 -27.86 -22.79
N ASN A 1094 -17.61 -28.86 -21.90
CA ASN A 1094 -18.61 -29.94 -21.89
C ASN A 1094 -20.02 -29.38 -21.63
N CYS A 1095 -20.15 -28.42 -20.72
CA CYS A 1095 -21.41 -27.71 -20.47
C CYS A 1095 -21.90 -26.98 -21.73
N ALA A 1096 -21.03 -26.24 -22.42
CA ALA A 1096 -21.37 -25.55 -23.67
C ALA A 1096 -21.84 -26.52 -24.76
N ALA A 1097 -21.13 -27.64 -24.94
CA ALA A 1097 -21.49 -28.68 -25.91
C ALA A 1097 -22.82 -29.37 -25.55
N SER A 1098 -23.06 -29.65 -24.27
CA SER A 1098 -24.31 -30.28 -23.80
C SER A 1098 -25.54 -29.38 -24.06
N GLN A 1099 -25.40 -28.06 -23.96
CA GLN A 1099 -26.49 -27.11 -24.22
C GLN A 1099 -26.91 -27.09 -25.69
N VAL A 1100 -25.95 -27.21 -26.61
CA VAL A 1100 -26.23 -27.35 -28.06
C VAL A 1100 -26.97 -28.65 -28.34
N HIS A 1101 -26.58 -29.74 -27.67
CA HIS A 1101 -27.25 -31.04 -27.81
C HIS A 1101 -28.69 -31.02 -27.29
N VAL A 1102 -28.93 -30.47 -26.09
CA VAL A 1102 -30.29 -30.29 -25.56
C VAL A 1102 -31.13 -29.46 -26.52
N ALA A 1103 -30.60 -28.33 -27.01
CA ALA A 1103 -31.28 -27.46 -27.97
C ALA A 1103 -31.63 -28.18 -29.28
N HIS A 1104 -30.72 -29.01 -29.81
CA HIS A 1104 -30.95 -29.81 -31.00
C HIS A 1104 -32.02 -30.89 -30.78
N VAL A 1105 -31.99 -31.61 -29.65
CA VAL A 1105 -33.00 -32.63 -29.33
C VAL A 1105 -34.38 -32.00 -29.13
N THR A 1106 -34.47 -30.78 -28.61
CA THR A 1106 -35.74 -30.03 -28.53
C THR A 1106 -36.21 -29.40 -29.85
N ALA A 1107 -35.33 -29.23 -30.85
CA ALA A 1107 -35.63 -28.51 -32.09
C ALA A 1107 -36.02 -29.40 -33.28
N VAL A 1108 -35.89 -30.73 -33.18
CA VAL A 1108 -36.33 -31.67 -34.23
C VAL A 1108 -37.83 -31.92 -34.08
N PRO A 1109 -38.70 -31.46 -35.02
CA PRO A 1109 -40.08 -31.91 -35.11
C PRO A 1109 -40.10 -33.32 -35.71
N ASP A 1110 -41.04 -34.16 -35.26
CA ASP A 1110 -41.23 -35.54 -35.74
C ASP A 1110 -41.09 -35.65 -37.26
N THR A 1111 -39.97 -36.21 -37.74
CA THR A 1111 -39.88 -36.64 -39.13
C THR A 1111 -40.82 -37.83 -39.28
N VAL A 1112 -41.94 -37.60 -39.97
CA VAL A 1112 -42.85 -38.65 -40.45
C VAL A 1112 -42.02 -39.73 -41.12
N ALA A 1113 -41.94 -40.90 -40.50
CA ALA A 1113 -41.36 -42.08 -41.12
C ALA A 1113 -42.25 -42.45 -42.32
N ILE A 1114 -41.70 -42.43 -43.53
CA ILE A 1114 -42.36 -42.97 -44.72
C ILE A 1114 -42.36 -44.50 -44.57
N PRO A 1115 -43.52 -45.17 -44.47
CA PRO A 1115 -43.55 -46.62 -44.36
C PRO A 1115 -43.24 -47.23 -45.73
N LEU A 1116 -42.09 -47.89 -45.86
CA LEU A 1116 -41.85 -48.79 -46.99
C LEU A 1116 -42.53 -50.13 -46.70
N LEU A 1117 -43.50 -50.46 -47.56
CA LEU A 1117 -44.22 -51.73 -47.73
C LEU A 1117 -45.19 -52.13 -46.60
N ARG A 1118 -46.48 -51.94 -46.89
CA ARG A 1118 -47.61 -52.54 -46.18
C ARG A 1118 -47.66 -54.04 -46.50
N ARG A 1119 -47.35 -54.90 -45.52
CA ARG A 1119 -47.73 -56.32 -45.54
C ARG A 1119 -49.13 -56.42 -44.93
N GLU A 1120 -50.10 -56.88 -45.72
CA GLU A 1120 -51.46 -57.11 -45.24
C GLU A 1120 -51.48 -58.28 -44.26
N GLY A 1121 -52.05 -58.04 -43.08
CA GLY A 1121 -52.37 -59.07 -42.09
C GLY A 1121 -51.56 -58.98 -40.81
N GLU A 1122 -51.79 -57.96 -39.97
CA GLU A 1122 -51.61 -58.11 -38.52
C GLU A 1122 -52.42 -57.07 -37.75
N THR A 1123 -53.03 -57.54 -36.67
CA THR A 1123 -53.99 -56.90 -35.79
C THR A 1123 -53.44 -55.67 -35.06
N THR A 1124 -54.34 -54.71 -34.81
CA THR A 1124 -54.17 -53.50 -34.01
C THR A 1124 -53.37 -53.71 -32.73
N VAL A 1125 -52.13 -53.20 -32.72
CA VAL A 1125 -51.40 -52.87 -31.49
C VAL A 1125 -51.48 -51.35 -31.35
N GLU A 1126 -52.06 -50.87 -30.24
CA GLU A 1126 -52.02 -49.46 -29.88
C GLU A 1126 -50.56 -48.98 -29.82
N GLU A 1127 -50.19 -48.03 -30.68
CA GLU A 1127 -48.95 -47.30 -30.53
C GLU A 1127 -49.01 -46.43 -29.26
N PRO A 1128 -48.03 -46.49 -28.35
CA PRO A 1128 -47.97 -45.57 -27.23
C PRO A 1128 -47.69 -44.17 -27.79
N ARG A 1129 -48.56 -43.20 -27.49
CA ARG A 1129 -48.32 -41.77 -27.70
C ARG A 1129 -46.95 -41.39 -27.11
N ARG A 1130 -45.90 -41.34 -27.93
CA ARG A 1130 -44.56 -40.93 -27.52
C ARG A 1130 -44.56 -39.40 -27.38
N SER A 1131 -44.33 -38.94 -26.16
CA SER A 1131 -44.32 -37.53 -25.78
C SER A 1131 -43.20 -36.75 -26.48
N SER A 1132 -43.52 -35.56 -26.99
CA SER A 1132 -42.65 -34.55 -27.59
C SER A 1132 -41.63 -33.88 -26.64
N ARG A 1133 -41.25 -34.54 -25.53
CA ARG A 1133 -40.31 -34.02 -24.53
C ARG A 1133 -39.00 -34.81 -24.56
N PRO A 1134 -37.82 -34.15 -24.55
CA PRO A 1134 -36.55 -34.86 -24.39
C PRO A 1134 -36.60 -35.75 -23.15
N PRO A 1135 -36.00 -36.94 -23.15
CA PRO A 1135 -36.09 -37.84 -22.02
C PRO A 1135 -35.49 -37.18 -20.77
N PRO A 1136 -36.17 -37.27 -19.60
CA PRO A 1136 -35.92 -36.42 -18.43
C PRO A 1136 -34.49 -36.50 -17.88
N HIS A 1137 -33.78 -37.60 -18.14
CA HIS A 1137 -32.39 -37.77 -17.71
C HIS A 1137 -31.40 -36.87 -18.47
N ILE A 1138 -31.67 -36.49 -19.73
CA ILE A 1138 -30.76 -35.62 -20.52
C ILE A 1138 -30.78 -34.20 -19.95
N THR A 1139 -31.97 -33.64 -19.73
CA THR A 1139 -32.14 -32.32 -19.12
C THR A 1139 -31.61 -32.29 -17.68
N ASN A 1140 -31.86 -33.36 -16.91
CA ASN A 1140 -31.36 -33.46 -15.53
C ASN A 1140 -29.83 -33.53 -15.47
N ASN A 1141 -29.18 -34.21 -16.43
CA ASN A 1141 -27.71 -34.24 -16.53
C ASN A 1141 -27.13 -32.88 -16.89
N HIS A 1142 -27.74 -32.16 -17.83
CA HIS A 1142 -27.33 -30.80 -18.15
C HIS A 1142 -27.41 -29.89 -16.92
N ASN A 1143 -28.54 -29.94 -16.20
CA ASN A 1143 -28.73 -29.14 -14.98
C ASN A 1143 -27.71 -29.48 -13.88
N HIS A 1144 -27.40 -30.76 -13.65
CA HIS A 1144 -26.33 -31.18 -12.73
C HIS A 1144 -24.97 -30.62 -13.15
N SER A 1145 -24.60 -30.73 -14.44
CA SER A 1145 -23.31 -30.24 -14.94
C SER A 1145 -23.17 -28.73 -14.78
N MET A 1146 -24.25 -27.96 -14.98
CA MET A 1146 -24.24 -26.51 -14.77
C MET A 1146 -24.09 -26.12 -13.29
N HIS A 1147 -24.70 -26.87 -12.35
CA HIS A 1147 -24.49 -26.65 -10.91
C HIS A 1147 -23.04 -26.98 -10.48
N LEU A 1148 -22.49 -28.07 -11.00
CA LEU A 1148 -21.09 -28.44 -10.76
C LEU A 1148 -20.11 -27.39 -11.31
N LEU A 1149 -20.40 -26.82 -12.49
CA LEU A 1149 -19.60 -25.75 -13.07
C LEU A 1149 -19.63 -24.50 -12.18
N LEU A 1150 -20.79 -24.11 -11.66
CA LEU A 1150 -20.92 -22.98 -10.73
C LEU A 1150 -20.14 -23.22 -9.43
N LEU A 1151 -20.24 -24.42 -8.85
CA LEU A 1151 -19.47 -24.80 -7.65
C LEU A 1151 -17.96 -24.75 -7.91
N MET A 1152 -17.49 -25.35 -8.99
CA MET A 1152 -16.06 -25.33 -9.36
C MET A 1152 -15.56 -23.90 -9.61
N THR A 1153 -16.40 -23.02 -10.15
CA THR A 1153 -16.07 -21.60 -10.37
C THR A 1153 -15.79 -20.87 -9.06
N TRP A 1154 -16.53 -21.16 -7.99
CA TRP A 1154 -16.31 -20.57 -6.67
C TRP A 1154 -15.20 -21.23 -5.84
N LEU A 1155 -14.76 -22.42 -6.23
CA LEU A 1155 -13.54 -23.04 -5.69
C LEU A 1155 -12.26 -22.46 -6.32
N LEU A 1156 -12.33 -21.84 -7.51
CA LEU A 1156 -11.16 -21.23 -8.17
C LEU A 1156 -10.52 -20.10 -7.33
N PRO A 1157 -11.25 -19.13 -6.75
CA PRO A 1157 -10.66 -18.10 -5.89
C PRO A 1157 -9.87 -18.65 -4.70
N LEU A 1158 -10.14 -19.88 -4.24
CA LEU A 1158 -9.43 -20.53 -3.15
C LEU A 1158 -8.13 -21.24 -3.62
N ALA A 1159 -8.12 -21.75 -4.85
CA ALA A 1159 -6.98 -22.48 -5.43
C ALA A 1159 -6.04 -21.61 -6.28
N ALA A 1160 -6.58 -20.57 -6.93
CA ALA A 1160 -5.88 -19.71 -7.88
C ALA A 1160 -4.68 -18.95 -7.27
N PRO A 1161 -4.73 -18.43 -6.03
CA PRO A 1161 -3.58 -17.71 -5.45
C PRO A 1161 -2.29 -18.55 -5.44
N VAL A 1162 -2.39 -19.83 -5.06
CA VAL A 1162 -1.24 -20.75 -5.05
C VAL A 1162 -0.76 -21.06 -6.48
N LEU A 1163 -1.69 -21.17 -7.44
CA LEU A 1163 -1.35 -21.34 -8.85
C LEU A 1163 -0.59 -20.14 -9.41
N VAL A 1164 -1.00 -18.91 -9.05
CA VAL A 1164 -0.31 -17.68 -9.48
C VAL A 1164 1.13 -17.66 -8.95
N VAL A 1165 1.36 -18.13 -7.72
CA VAL A 1165 2.73 -18.29 -7.18
C VAL A 1165 3.54 -19.23 -8.08
N TRP A 1166 2.99 -20.40 -8.41
CA TRP A 1166 3.70 -21.37 -9.26
C TRP A 1166 4.02 -20.83 -10.67
N VAL A 1167 3.05 -20.20 -11.34
CA VAL A 1167 3.26 -19.62 -12.68
C VAL A 1167 4.35 -18.56 -12.64
N ARG A 1168 4.33 -17.68 -11.62
CA ARG A 1168 5.37 -16.66 -11.45
C ARG A 1168 6.74 -17.28 -11.21
N THR A 1169 6.84 -18.26 -10.31
CA THR A 1169 8.10 -18.95 -10.03
C THR A 1169 8.63 -19.66 -11.26
N LEU A 1170 7.78 -20.32 -12.06
CA LEU A 1170 8.20 -20.96 -13.32
C LEU A 1170 8.74 -19.94 -14.34
N ALA A 1171 8.08 -18.78 -14.46
CA ALA A 1171 8.50 -17.73 -15.37
C ALA A 1171 9.86 -17.11 -15.00
N VAL A 1172 10.19 -17.09 -13.70
CA VAL A 1172 11.41 -16.46 -13.17
C VAL A 1172 12.57 -17.45 -13.03
N ALA A 1173 12.33 -18.63 -12.43
CA ALA A 1173 13.36 -19.60 -12.10
C ALA A 1173 13.53 -20.71 -13.15
N GLY A 1174 12.64 -20.79 -14.14
CA GLY A 1174 12.63 -21.85 -15.13
C GLY A 1174 12.34 -23.24 -14.55
N LEU A 1175 12.59 -24.30 -15.33
CA LEU A 1175 12.39 -25.70 -14.92
C LEU A 1175 13.54 -26.28 -14.07
N THR A 1176 14.57 -25.48 -13.79
CA THR A 1176 15.83 -25.95 -13.16
C THR A 1176 15.74 -26.09 -11.65
N THR A 1177 14.69 -25.53 -11.02
CA THR A 1177 14.43 -25.71 -9.59
C THR A 1177 13.20 -26.59 -9.41
N PRO A 1178 13.30 -27.77 -8.75
CA PRO A 1178 12.12 -28.51 -8.38
C PRO A 1178 11.31 -27.64 -7.42
N PHE A 1179 10.16 -27.17 -7.88
CA PHE A 1179 9.22 -26.46 -7.04
C PHE A 1179 8.69 -27.44 -5.99
N ASP A 1180 8.79 -27.11 -4.70
CA ASP A 1180 8.12 -27.84 -3.60
C ASP A 1180 6.61 -27.53 -3.63
N GLY A 1181 5.99 -27.87 -4.76
CA GLY A 1181 4.57 -27.69 -4.98
C GLY A 1181 3.76 -28.68 -4.20
N ASP A 1182 2.48 -28.37 -4.06
CA ASP A 1182 1.53 -29.33 -3.51
C ASP A 1182 1.25 -30.39 -4.60
N HIS A 1183 2.05 -31.46 -4.60
CA HIS A 1183 2.02 -32.55 -5.58
C HIS A 1183 1.02 -33.66 -5.21
N PHE A 1184 0.16 -33.40 -4.23
CA PHE A 1184 -0.85 -34.35 -3.77
C PHE A 1184 -1.97 -34.49 -4.80
N PHE A 1185 -1.80 -35.39 -5.77
CA PHE A 1185 -2.73 -35.62 -6.89
C PHE A 1185 -4.15 -35.99 -6.44
N LEU A 1186 -4.31 -36.56 -5.23
CA LEU A 1186 -5.61 -36.86 -4.63
C LEU A 1186 -6.46 -35.60 -4.36
N SER A 1187 -5.86 -34.40 -4.37
CA SER A 1187 -6.61 -33.14 -4.33
C SER A 1187 -7.38 -32.86 -5.63
N ALA A 1188 -6.87 -33.27 -6.79
CA ALA A 1188 -7.50 -33.06 -8.10
C ALA A 1188 -8.24 -34.31 -8.62
N ALA A 1189 -7.88 -35.51 -8.16
CA ALA A 1189 -8.42 -36.77 -8.64
C ALA A 1189 -9.97 -36.87 -8.61
N PRO A 1190 -10.68 -36.44 -7.54
CA PRO A 1190 -12.15 -36.46 -7.53
C PRO A 1190 -12.77 -35.64 -8.66
N PHE A 1191 -12.21 -34.46 -8.95
CA PHE A 1191 -12.70 -33.57 -9.99
C PHE A 1191 -12.40 -34.13 -11.39
N LEU A 1192 -11.21 -34.71 -11.60
CA LEU A 1192 -10.83 -35.35 -12.86
C LEU A 1192 -11.77 -36.50 -13.23
N VAL A 1193 -12.06 -37.39 -12.28
CA VAL A 1193 -12.98 -38.52 -12.49
C VAL A 1193 -14.40 -38.03 -12.72
N LEU A 1194 -14.85 -37.03 -11.97
CA LEU A 1194 -16.18 -36.45 -12.12
C LEU A 1194 -16.38 -35.81 -13.50
N VAL A 1195 -15.44 -34.97 -13.95
CA VAL A 1195 -15.50 -34.27 -15.24
C VAL A 1195 -15.38 -35.24 -16.41
N ASP A 1196 -14.51 -36.25 -16.31
CA ASP A 1196 -14.41 -37.30 -17.32
C ASP A 1196 -15.73 -38.07 -17.43
N PHE A 1197 -16.28 -38.58 -16.31
CA PHE A 1197 -17.55 -39.30 -16.32
C PHE A 1197 -18.70 -38.47 -16.89
N ALA A 1198 -18.78 -37.19 -16.51
CA ALA A 1198 -19.80 -36.26 -17.01
C ALA A 1198 -19.70 -36.00 -18.53
N SER A 1199 -18.52 -36.20 -19.14
CA SER A 1199 -18.29 -35.95 -20.56
C SER A 1199 -18.93 -36.99 -21.48
N TRP A 1200 -18.99 -38.27 -21.06
CA TRP A 1200 -19.44 -39.39 -21.89
C TRP A 1200 -20.71 -40.10 -21.39
N THR A 1201 -21.12 -39.93 -20.12
CA THR A 1201 -22.35 -40.56 -19.62
C THR A 1201 -23.61 -39.95 -20.24
N ASN A 1202 -24.51 -40.82 -20.71
CA ASN A 1202 -25.88 -40.45 -21.09
C ASN A 1202 -26.93 -40.85 -20.03
N GLY A 1203 -26.59 -41.71 -19.07
CA GLY A 1203 -27.44 -42.01 -17.91
C GLY A 1203 -27.32 -40.95 -16.80
N PRO A 1204 -28.16 -40.99 -15.74
CA PRO A 1204 -28.10 -40.01 -14.65
C PRO A 1204 -26.69 -39.95 -14.05
N ILE A 1205 -26.12 -38.73 -13.93
CA ILE A 1205 -24.77 -38.49 -13.36
C ILE A 1205 -24.72 -38.97 -11.91
N PHE A 1206 -25.75 -38.67 -11.12
CA PHE A 1206 -25.93 -39.17 -9.77
C PHE A 1206 -27.17 -40.07 -9.74
N GLU A 1207 -26.97 -41.32 -9.34
CA GLU A 1207 -28.03 -42.32 -9.22
C GLU A 1207 -28.07 -42.84 -7.79
N ARG A 1208 -29.28 -42.97 -7.22
CA ARG A 1208 -29.46 -43.27 -5.81
C ARG A 1208 -29.09 -44.74 -5.54
N GLN A 1209 -27.90 -44.99 -4.98
CA GLN A 1209 -27.42 -46.35 -4.68
C GLN A 1209 -28.06 -46.90 -3.38
N SER A 1210 -28.15 -48.22 -3.24
CA SER A 1210 -28.71 -48.88 -2.03
C SER A 1210 -27.97 -48.50 -0.74
N PHE A 1211 -26.67 -48.24 -0.84
CA PHE A 1211 -25.80 -47.78 0.25
C PHE A 1211 -26.09 -46.32 0.70
N GLU A 1212 -26.66 -45.48 -0.17
CA GLU A 1212 -27.10 -44.11 0.20
C GLU A 1212 -28.27 -44.09 1.19
N ARG A 1213 -28.85 -45.26 1.52
CA ARG A 1213 -29.80 -45.40 2.64
C ARG A 1213 -29.12 -45.29 4.01
N VAL A 1214 -27.82 -45.57 4.11
CA VAL A 1214 -27.06 -45.53 5.37
C VAL A 1214 -26.30 -44.20 5.52
N PHE A 1215 -25.66 -43.72 4.45
CA PHE A 1215 -24.98 -42.41 4.45
C PHE A 1215 -25.32 -41.61 3.19
N PRO A 1216 -26.33 -40.71 3.24
CA PRO A 1216 -26.71 -39.90 2.08
C PRO A 1216 -25.60 -38.91 1.71
N VAL A 1217 -25.15 -38.92 0.45
CA VAL A 1217 -24.16 -37.98 -0.10
C VAL A 1217 -24.58 -36.51 0.09
N ARG A 1218 -25.88 -36.23 0.22
CA ARG A 1218 -26.40 -34.89 0.54
C ARG A 1218 -25.89 -34.32 1.88
N TRP A 1219 -25.59 -35.18 2.85
CA TRP A 1219 -25.01 -34.73 4.12
C TRP A 1219 -23.57 -34.24 3.97
N SER A 1220 -22.79 -34.74 3.01
CA SER A 1220 -21.43 -34.20 2.78
C SER A 1220 -21.48 -32.78 2.22
N PHE A 1221 -22.45 -32.46 1.36
CA PHE A 1221 -22.69 -31.08 0.90
C PHE A 1221 -23.27 -30.18 2.00
N ALA A 1222 -24.05 -30.73 2.94
CA ALA A 1222 -24.46 -29.99 4.13
C ALA A 1222 -23.25 -29.68 5.05
N CYS A 1223 -22.31 -30.60 5.21
CA CYS A 1223 -21.04 -30.36 5.90
C CYS A 1223 -20.19 -29.30 5.19
N LEU A 1224 -20.15 -29.31 3.85
CA LEU A 1224 -19.48 -28.26 3.07
C LEU A 1224 -20.11 -26.89 3.32
N ALA A 1225 -21.44 -26.78 3.29
CA ALA A 1225 -22.13 -25.55 3.61
C ALA A 1225 -21.84 -25.08 5.05
N ALA A 1226 -21.89 -25.99 6.03
CA ALA A 1226 -21.55 -25.66 7.42
C ALA A 1226 -20.10 -25.20 7.58
N ALA A 1227 -19.13 -25.86 6.94
CA ALA A 1227 -17.72 -25.47 6.96
C ALA A 1227 -17.49 -24.10 6.30
N SER A 1228 -18.15 -23.86 5.16
CA SER A 1228 -18.16 -22.59 4.44
C SER A 1228 -18.65 -21.43 5.33
N PHE A 1229 -19.79 -21.59 5.99
CA PHE A 1229 -20.37 -20.53 6.84
C PHE A 1229 -19.63 -20.36 8.18
N LEU A 1230 -19.25 -21.44 8.85
CA LEU A 1230 -18.71 -21.40 10.22
C LEU A 1230 -17.19 -21.27 10.31
N VAL A 1231 -16.45 -21.73 9.32
CA VAL A 1231 -14.96 -21.79 9.37
C VAL A 1231 -14.33 -21.05 8.20
N GLY A 1232 -15.02 -20.96 7.05
CA GLY A 1232 -14.46 -20.43 5.81
C GLY A 1232 -13.97 -18.99 5.86
N SER A 1233 -14.65 -18.12 6.63
CA SER A 1233 -14.20 -16.75 6.92
C SER A 1233 -12.75 -16.69 7.43
N ARG A 1234 -12.40 -17.61 8.34
CA ARG A 1234 -11.09 -17.69 8.99
C ARG A 1234 -10.10 -18.56 8.23
N LYS A 1235 -10.53 -19.68 7.67
CA LYS A 1235 -9.68 -20.70 7.02
C LYS A 1235 -10.24 -21.04 5.65
N ALA A 1236 -9.93 -20.20 4.67
CA ALA A 1236 -10.43 -20.35 3.31
C ALA A 1236 -9.98 -21.69 2.67
N TYR A 1237 -8.73 -22.13 2.91
CA TYR A 1237 -8.22 -23.43 2.45
C TYR A 1237 -9.07 -24.63 2.93
N PHE A 1238 -9.61 -24.55 4.15
CA PHE A 1238 -10.38 -25.64 4.74
C PHE A 1238 -11.70 -25.88 3.98
N VAL A 1239 -12.28 -24.84 3.37
CA VAL A 1239 -13.49 -24.98 2.55
C VAL A 1239 -13.20 -25.82 1.30
N PHE A 1240 -12.05 -25.59 0.66
CA PHE A 1240 -11.60 -26.41 -0.48
C PHE A 1240 -11.34 -27.86 -0.05
N ASP A 1241 -10.71 -28.08 1.10
CA ASP A 1241 -10.45 -29.42 1.64
C ASP A 1241 -11.74 -30.18 1.95
N VAL A 1242 -12.77 -29.53 2.47
CA VAL A 1242 -14.08 -30.17 2.67
C VAL A 1242 -14.77 -30.43 1.33
N ALA A 1243 -14.64 -29.51 0.36
CA ALA A 1243 -15.25 -29.67 -0.97
C ALA A 1243 -14.66 -30.86 -1.74
N LYS A 1244 -13.33 -31.01 -1.75
CA LYS A 1244 -12.66 -32.15 -2.42
C LYS A 1244 -13.05 -33.49 -1.78
N VAL A 1245 -13.22 -33.53 -0.45
CA VAL A 1245 -13.70 -34.73 0.27
C VAL A 1245 -15.16 -35.02 -0.06
N ALA A 1246 -16.04 -34.00 -0.08
CA ALA A 1246 -17.46 -34.16 -0.40
C ALA A 1246 -17.65 -34.70 -1.83
N ILE A 1247 -16.90 -34.16 -2.80
CA ILE A 1247 -16.89 -34.63 -4.19
C ILE A 1247 -16.25 -36.00 -4.31
N GLY A 1248 -15.16 -36.27 -3.57
CA GLY A 1248 -14.54 -37.59 -3.48
C GLY A 1248 -15.51 -38.67 -3.02
N LEU A 1249 -16.30 -38.41 -1.97
CA LEU A 1249 -17.34 -39.32 -1.49
C LEU A 1249 -18.45 -39.52 -2.54
N ALA A 1250 -18.88 -38.44 -3.21
CA ALA A 1250 -19.87 -38.52 -4.28
C ALA A 1250 -19.37 -39.38 -5.46
N VAL A 1251 -18.09 -39.23 -5.82
CA VAL A 1251 -17.45 -40.01 -6.88
C VAL A 1251 -17.31 -41.47 -6.46
N LEU A 1252 -16.80 -41.76 -5.26
CA LEU A 1252 -16.57 -43.14 -4.79
C LEU A 1252 -17.88 -43.94 -4.65
N ILE A 1253 -18.91 -43.32 -4.08
CA ILE A 1253 -20.19 -44.00 -3.76
C ILE A 1253 -21.13 -44.01 -4.97
N GLY A 1254 -21.26 -42.88 -5.68
CA GLY A 1254 -22.24 -42.71 -6.75
C GLY A 1254 -21.74 -43.09 -8.14
N ILE A 1255 -20.49 -42.73 -8.47
CA ILE A 1255 -19.94 -42.84 -9.83
C ILE A 1255 -19.03 -44.06 -9.99
N GLY A 1256 -18.22 -44.37 -8.97
CA GLY A 1256 -17.17 -45.38 -8.99
C GLY A 1256 -17.61 -46.76 -9.50
N PRO A 1257 -18.73 -47.34 -9.02
CA PRO A 1257 -19.21 -48.63 -9.51
C PRO A 1257 -19.46 -48.64 -11.03
N ARG A 1258 -20.04 -47.55 -11.57
CA ARG A 1258 -20.35 -47.39 -13.00
C ARG A 1258 -19.11 -47.05 -13.82
N TYR A 1259 -18.21 -46.23 -13.28
CA TYR A 1259 -16.96 -45.81 -13.92
C TYR A 1259 -16.06 -47.01 -14.28
N TRP A 1260 -15.97 -47.98 -13.37
CA TRP A 1260 -15.15 -49.20 -13.51
C TRP A 1260 -15.89 -50.41 -14.08
N GLY A 1261 -17.13 -50.25 -14.56
CA GLY A 1261 -17.89 -51.33 -15.21
C GLY A 1261 -18.46 -52.41 -14.28
N ARG A 1262 -18.49 -52.19 -12.96
CA ARG A 1262 -19.16 -53.11 -12.03
C ARG A 1262 -20.66 -52.79 -11.99
N ARG A 1263 -21.49 -53.70 -12.52
CA ARG A 1263 -22.93 -53.73 -12.15
C ARG A 1263 -23.01 -53.78 -10.63
N SER A 1264 -23.89 -52.95 -10.08
CA SER A 1264 -24.17 -52.73 -8.65
C SER A 1264 -23.86 -53.93 -7.76
N TRP A 1265 -23.25 -53.67 -6.60
CA TRP A 1265 -23.24 -54.62 -5.48
C TRP A 1265 -24.70 -54.88 -5.06
N CYS A 1266 -25.33 -55.90 -5.64
CA CYS A 1266 -26.55 -56.50 -5.11
C CYS A 1266 -26.19 -57.84 -4.47
N PRO A 1267 -26.57 -58.10 -3.20
CA PRO A 1267 -26.60 -59.45 -2.69
C PRO A 1267 -27.68 -60.23 -3.47
N ALA A 1268 -27.34 -61.45 -3.83
CA ALA A 1268 -28.23 -62.40 -4.48
C ALA A 1268 -29.58 -62.45 -3.75
N THR A 1269 -30.65 -62.10 -4.45
CA THR A 1269 -31.99 -62.54 -4.07
C THR A 1269 -32.42 -63.57 -5.09
N ASN A 1270 -32.47 -64.82 -4.61
CA ASN A 1270 -33.22 -65.91 -5.21
C ASN A 1270 -34.59 -65.40 -5.67
N ASN A 1271 -34.96 -65.69 -6.92
CA ASN A 1271 -36.24 -66.35 -7.18
C ASN A 1271 -36.26 -66.88 -8.62
N TRP A 1272 -36.39 -68.20 -8.67
CA TRP A 1272 -36.89 -69.00 -9.78
C TRP A 1272 -38.23 -68.45 -10.30
N VAL A 1273 -38.37 -68.24 -11.61
CA VAL A 1273 -39.53 -68.68 -12.41
C VAL A 1273 -39.08 -68.82 -13.88
N GLN A 1274 -39.53 -69.92 -14.48
CA GLN A 1274 -39.22 -70.47 -15.82
C GLN A 1274 -39.69 -69.62 -17.02
N PRO A 1275 -39.18 -69.95 -18.24
CA PRO A 1275 -39.45 -69.22 -19.47
C PRO A 1275 -40.76 -69.66 -20.16
N GLN A 1276 -41.48 -68.67 -20.71
CA GLN A 1276 -42.26 -68.79 -21.95
C GLN A 1276 -42.05 -67.53 -22.77
#